data_AF-Q5ABF8-F1
#
_entry.id   AF-Q5ABF8-F1
#
_cell.length_a   1.000
_cell.length_b   1.000
_cell.length_c   1.000
_cell.angle_alpha   90.00
_cell.angle_beta   90.00
_cell.angle_gamma   90.00
#
_symmetry.space_group_name_H-M   'P 1'
#
loop_
_entity.id
_entity.type
_entity.pdbx_description
1 polymer ?
#
loop_
_entity_poly.entity_id
_entity_poly.type
_entity_poly.pdbx_seq_one_letter_code
_entity_poly.pdbx_strand_id
1 'polypeptide(L)'
;MKSRNSPSVDSPRSRRVVSMASTSTIQISHLGPEPASKEELYKYVLKVILLEYSNEARFRTPILESIKQTTRPSSNRSSMVFDQKIPQYALKNLKTQLQLIMTNKKQVDEKFRRSLLRIYGELLDPNSENEVRKIDFLIPKFAAFANQELKKVSQMNDDEITDTVFEQTRQFVDFLIEIVTAKKDYDPALISQLKARKDSFQTSNAKLQPESNQNVKYPTKSYRISDMNKSFVDLLKKIFDVDDTKLQQDVFKYKDIALAKPLHHDVQELAKIQVNLDNFSSDTALQQWKERQEHIKSQVINRYKIPSDLTLLPIPPIPSDEDYYVLPKNGESRIYFQTLVKCIMNSRNQMEFSDPNEPFFEKNELDLINICARAWHIDYPTRAVALYSAAQSADALVDFPLDTASKKSTPVNIIASEKLFHLCKQMVEDGNLDWDEKTIWSIEDQNEWVNDLSESYSQVFNALKENLQLIFNETVKPKFGPYLQFLGDYIESDALFPLMEETNLPKKWEKRLTKSLMKVAGGRYGEYLASLPRNGSVNVIHIINVCDSLIADIKKLQKRYKNPLLGFLNVARTVASITTGMFASDAEATLNYIKTILQNNDERIPYADALEVYQLLNEIRDIHNQVTPAGSVFKFDLEKFFYPYLEAWVNESDEKVHGIVNEALKKDNYEPIDLDEDDKRSSHTILDIFAIIKQYVMTIKKQNWNDENQINNVYTVLLKSISNGALFYSDQVSKKIIQELQPPAPEPTEEEIPESKKNWLHEVKNVVSNIQNFKRPEPEVVYNFEATTCVALNNLSAMMNQLTKLEDWIDVETLSATSSSPKQYLSHVFSIRIVRGENLRASKDAMWGKINPYVAAVDLNGKRLLTRTRTIDHNPDPEWDEEFEITIPPEQSSLDISVVVWDDRFGQHQLCGKAFLELNPRRFSTSGIPEEITLDLDFQGKVVLEVAVESEILDAKFVMGRAFRALMRAQERSIKLIVEKFSGFIQSCFSRANLKSVCAKGQPSREEFEQSIQNLCDYLNMNLSILKGFLMNEIFMKTMVATWKNVVSAADELMLPKLSKAKINTESGGTSWQSVSSKLATVSLSSIGILGIDGPLSINEIETVLGWLNFLCTFFHHEGNGPPMEDLKTDQYQSLLLVPALYDQTDEYLIEEVERLSTAYVQMLNNRNNADLAFHTENNGNSIKNGKSMNRTGSLLRNNTINANATAKARKQAAKEIKEAKSDPIASKTSKEDIILRILIARGKRNYVCQRLNQRAKLAYSMATERMARAAAERRFN
;
A
#
# COMPACT_ATOMS: atom_id res chain seq x y z
N MET A 1 33.15 68.19 -33.75
CA MET A 1 32.96 67.49 -35.04
C MET A 1 33.05 65.99 -34.81
N LYS A 2 32.17 65.23 -35.48
CA LYS A 2 32.06 63.76 -35.54
C LYS A 2 31.35 63.06 -34.37
N SER A 3 30.04 62.95 -34.57
CA SER A 3 29.14 61.92 -34.05
C SER A 3 29.72 60.51 -34.23
N ARG A 4 29.83 59.75 -33.13
CA ARG A 4 29.95 58.29 -33.19
C ARG A 4 28.81 57.70 -32.38
N ASN A 5 27.90 57.07 -33.11
CA ASN A 5 26.81 56.25 -32.60
C ASN A 5 27.38 55.09 -31.80
N SER A 6 27.02 54.99 -30.53
CA SER A 6 27.03 53.74 -29.77
C SER A 6 25.59 53.48 -29.30
N PRO A 7 24.97 52.35 -29.68
CA PRO A 7 23.61 52.03 -29.29
C PRO A 7 23.60 51.69 -27.80
N SER A 8 22.90 52.51 -27.01
CA SER A 8 22.63 52.24 -25.61
C SER A 8 21.68 51.05 -25.50
N VAL A 9 22.15 50.00 -24.81
CA VAL A 9 21.42 48.78 -24.49
C VAL A 9 20.08 49.12 -23.84
N ASP A 10 18.99 48.77 -24.53
CA ASP A 10 17.63 48.77 -24.01
C ASP A 10 17.55 47.82 -22.83
N SER A 11 17.58 48.37 -21.62
CA SER A 11 17.16 47.66 -20.41
C SER A 11 15.63 47.68 -20.36
N PRO A 12 14.97 46.52 -20.23
CA PRO A 12 13.52 46.46 -20.24
C PRO A 12 13.00 47.13 -18.96
N ARG A 13 12.37 48.29 -19.12
CA ARG A 13 11.60 48.95 -18.07
C ARG A 13 10.55 47.97 -17.56
N SER A 14 10.78 47.51 -16.34
CA SER A 14 9.82 46.89 -15.42
C SER A 14 8.41 47.43 -15.67
N ARG A 15 7.59 46.64 -16.39
CA ARG A 15 6.15 46.82 -16.41
C ARG A 15 5.66 46.44 -15.03
N ARG A 16 5.36 47.47 -14.23
CA ARG A 16 4.52 47.38 -13.03
C ARG A 16 3.28 46.57 -13.40
N VAL A 17 3.24 45.31 -12.97
CA VAL A 17 2.05 44.47 -13.07
C VAL A 17 1.04 45.06 -12.09
N VAL A 18 0.14 45.89 -12.61
CA VAL A 18 -1.03 46.31 -11.88
C VAL A 18 -1.82 45.04 -11.59
N SER A 19 -1.87 44.69 -10.31
CA SER A 19 -2.69 43.64 -9.72
C SER A 19 -4.05 43.58 -10.42
N MET A 20 -4.29 42.52 -11.17
CA MET A 20 -5.62 42.16 -11.68
C MET A 20 -6.49 41.59 -10.54
N ALA A 21 -6.55 42.29 -9.42
CA ALA A 21 -7.59 42.16 -8.41
C ALA A 21 -8.85 42.91 -8.86
N SER A 22 -9.23 42.75 -10.13
CA SER A 22 -10.58 43.08 -10.57
C SER A 22 -11.43 41.87 -10.24
N THR A 23 -12.06 41.90 -9.07
CA THR A 23 -13.27 41.12 -8.85
C THR A 23 -14.24 41.53 -9.95
N SER A 24 -14.31 40.73 -11.01
CA SER A 24 -15.35 40.82 -12.02
C SER A 24 -16.65 40.42 -11.33
N THR A 25 -17.21 41.36 -10.58
CA THR A 25 -18.64 41.39 -10.25
C THR A 25 -19.34 41.36 -11.58
N ILE A 26 -20.05 40.27 -11.86
CA ILE A 26 -21.01 40.28 -12.96
C ILE A 26 -21.96 41.41 -12.58
N GLN A 27 -21.91 42.51 -13.34
CA GLN A 27 -23.01 43.45 -13.34
C GLN A 27 -24.14 42.68 -14.01
N ILE A 28 -24.89 41.92 -13.22
CA ILE A 28 -26.22 41.51 -13.62
C ILE A 28 -26.95 42.84 -13.58
N SER A 29 -27.13 43.42 -14.77
CA SER A 29 -27.90 44.63 -14.93
C SER A 29 -29.29 44.31 -14.42
N HIS A 30 -29.63 44.77 -13.21
CA HIS A 30 -31.01 44.89 -12.71
C HIS A 30 -31.80 45.93 -13.53
N LEU A 31 -31.57 46.00 -14.85
CA LEU A 31 -32.39 46.72 -15.80
C LEU A 31 -33.57 45.81 -16.15
N GLY A 32 -34.29 45.37 -15.12
CA GLY A 32 -35.71 45.11 -15.32
C GLY A 32 -36.36 46.44 -15.75
N PRO A 33 -37.51 46.38 -16.43
CA PRO A 33 -38.26 47.59 -16.75
C PRO A 33 -38.42 48.46 -15.50
N GLU A 34 -38.29 49.79 -15.65
CA GLU A 34 -38.43 50.71 -14.51
C GLU A 34 -39.72 50.37 -13.75
N PRO A 35 -39.65 50.17 -12.41
CA PRO A 35 -40.80 49.74 -11.64
C PRO A 35 -41.91 50.76 -11.82
N ALA A 36 -43.11 50.27 -12.08
CA ALA A 36 -44.27 51.14 -12.24
C ALA A 36 -44.44 52.03 -11.01
N SER A 37 -44.87 53.28 -11.23
CA SER A 37 -45.27 54.18 -10.14
C SER A 37 -46.25 53.47 -9.21
N LYS A 38 -45.91 53.37 -7.92
CA LYS A 38 -46.76 52.73 -6.89
C LYS A 38 -48.15 53.39 -6.80
N GLU A 39 -48.23 54.69 -7.08
CA GLU A 39 -49.50 55.44 -7.13
C GLU A 39 -50.35 55.06 -8.36
N GLU A 40 -49.72 54.93 -9.53
CA GLU A 40 -50.40 54.47 -10.74
C GLU A 40 -50.87 53.02 -10.61
N LEU A 41 -50.05 52.16 -10.01
CA LEU A 41 -50.42 50.77 -9.75
C LEU A 41 -51.64 50.68 -8.82
N TYR A 42 -51.66 51.45 -7.73
CA TYR A 42 -52.80 51.52 -6.80
C TYR A 42 -54.11 51.82 -7.54
N LYS A 43 -54.08 52.80 -8.46
CA LYS A 43 -55.24 53.17 -9.28
C LYS A 43 -55.78 51.97 -10.07
N TYR A 44 -54.94 51.25 -10.81
CA TYR A 44 -55.42 50.12 -11.64
C TYR A 44 -55.90 48.94 -10.80
N VAL A 45 -55.23 48.62 -9.68
CA VAL A 45 -55.66 47.54 -8.78
C VAL A 45 -57.01 47.88 -8.16
N LEU A 46 -57.23 49.13 -7.74
CA LEU A 46 -58.50 49.59 -7.22
C LEU A 46 -59.63 49.49 -8.27
N LYS A 47 -59.37 49.87 -9.53
CA LYS A 47 -60.34 49.70 -10.63
C LYS A 47 -60.76 48.22 -10.77
N VAL A 48 -59.85 47.27 -10.66
CA VAL A 48 -60.17 45.83 -10.71
C VAL A 48 -60.98 45.37 -9.50
N ILE A 49 -60.66 45.84 -8.29
CA ILE A 49 -61.42 45.49 -7.07
C ILE A 49 -62.85 46.05 -7.14
N LEU A 50 -63.04 47.26 -7.66
CA LEU A 50 -64.36 47.85 -7.90
C LEU A 50 -65.16 47.07 -8.94
N LEU A 51 -64.48 46.58 -9.97
CA LEU A 51 -65.08 45.74 -10.99
C LEU A 51 -65.56 44.40 -10.40
N GLU A 52 -64.77 43.75 -9.53
CA GLU A 52 -65.19 42.55 -8.81
C GLU A 52 -66.38 42.83 -7.89
N TYR A 53 -66.30 43.87 -7.04
CA TYR A 53 -67.40 44.29 -6.17
C TYR A 53 -68.70 44.52 -6.95
N SER A 54 -68.65 45.31 -8.02
CA SER A 54 -69.84 45.69 -8.79
C SER A 54 -70.49 44.53 -9.56
N ASN A 55 -69.82 43.37 -9.65
CA ASN A 55 -70.28 42.15 -10.32
C ASN A 55 -70.45 40.96 -9.37
N GLU A 56 -70.40 41.16 -8.06
CA GLU A 56 -70.69 40.12 -7.08
C GLU A 56 -72.11 39.56 -7.25
N ALA A 57 -72.27 38.26 -6.98
CA ALA A 57 -73.53 37.55 -7.21
C ALA A 57 -74.72 38.21 -6.50
N ARG A 58 -74.52 38.78 -5.30
CA ARG A 58 -75.57 39.46 -4.52
C ARG A 58 -76.26 40.61 -5.24
N PHE A 59 -75.59 41.29 -6.17
CA PHE A 59 -76.22 42.38 -6.95
C PHE A 59 -77.04 41.86 -8.14
N ARG A 60 -76.92 40.56 -8.44
CA ARG A 60 -77.68 39.87 -9.49
C ARG A 60 -78.76 38.94 -8.91
N THR A 61 -78.80 38.74 -7.59
CA THR A 61 -79.85 37.99 -6.90
C THR A 61 -80.99 38.92 -6.45
N PRO A 62 -82.26 38.62 -6.80
CA PRO A 62 -83.45 39.32 -6.28
C PRO A 62 -83.51 39.33 -4.75
N ILE A 63 -83.90 40.46 -4.15
CA ILE A 63 -84.37 40.47 -2.76
C ILE A 63 -85.79 39.90 -2.76
N LEU A 64 -85.99 38.74 -2.12
CA LEU A 64 -87.33 38.25 -1.80
C LEU A 64 -87.93 39.17 -0.73
N GLU A 65 -88.80 40.11 -1.14
CA GLU A 65 -89.57 40.93 -0.19
C GLU A 65 -90.43 39.99 0.67
N SER A 66 -90.06 39.83 1.95
CA SER A 66 -90.90 39.18 2.95
C SER A 66 -92.24 39.91 3.00
N ILE A 67 -93.30 39.24 2.55
CA ILE A 67 -94.68 39.73 2.56
C ILE A 67 -94.99 40.29 3.95
N LYS A 68 -95.24 41.60 4.00
CA LYS A 68 -95.67 42.36 5.19
C LYS A 68 -97.00 41.79 5.69
N GLN A 69 -96.97 40.74 6.50
CA GLN A 69 -98.16 40.30 7.22
C GLN A 69 -98.34 41.17 8.46
N THR A 70 -99.36 42.00 8.33
CA THR A 70 -100.00 42.84 9.33
C THR A 70 -100.26 42.09 10.64
N THR A 71 -99.88 42.76 11.71
CA THR A 71 -100.23 42.57 13.12
C THR A 71 -101.59 41.90 13.38
N ARG A 72 -101.56 40.63 13.80
CA ARG A 72 -102.51 40.07 14.78
C ARG A 72 -101.71 39.33 15.86
N PRO A 73 -102.05 39.52 17.15
CA PRO A 73 -101.28 38.97 18.25
C PRO A 73 -101.54 37.47 18.42
N SER A 74 -100.51 36.79 18.92
CA SER A 74 -100.46 35.40 19.40
C SER A 74 -100.89 34.29 18.44
N SER A 75 -99.93 33.72 17.72
CA SER A 75 -99.61 32.28 17.85
C SER A 75 -98.29 32.01 17.12
N ASN A 76 -97.45 31.17 17.73
CA ASN A 76 -96.23 30.64 17.13
C ASN A 76 -96.57 29.94 15.80
N ARG A 77 -96.52 30.67 14.68
CA ARG A 77 -96.30 30.04 13.38
C ARG A 77 -94.80 29.83 13.25
N SER A 78 -94.34 28.73 13.84
CA SER A 78 -93.26 27.99 13.19
C SER A 78 -93.68 27.85 11.74
N SER A 79 -92.95 28.51 10.84
CA SER A 79 -93.01 28.17 9.43
C SER A 79 -92.67 26.70 9.37
N MET A 80 -93.72 25.89 9.18
CA MET A 80 -93.67 24.51 8.76
C MET A 80 -92.79 24.46 7.51
N VAL A 81 -91.47 24.39 7.74
CA VAL A 81 -90.60 23.65 6.86
C VAL A 81 -91.13 22.24 6.99
N PHE A 82 -92.06 21.88 6.11
CA PHE A 82 -92.33 20.48 5.85
C PHE A 82 -91.04 19.94 5.25
N ASP A 83 -90.06 19.63 6.10
CA ASP A 83 -88.85 18.87 5.80
C ASP A 83 -89.31 17.42 5.60
N GLN A 84 -90.24 17.23 4.65
CA GLN A 84 -90.78 15.94 4.28
C GLN A 84 -89.66 15.21 3.56
N LYS A 85 -88.91 14.49 4.38
CA LYS A 85 -87.86 13.59 3.95
C LYS A 85 -88.52 12.40 3.28
N ILE A 86 -87.92 11.97 2.17
CA ILE A 86 -88.27 10.71 1.54
C ILE A 86 -88.11 9.60 2.59
N PRO A 87 -89.15 8.80 2.85
CA PRO A 87 -89.09 7.73 3.83
C PRO A 87 -87.93 6.78 3.58
N GLN A 88 -87.31 6.25 4.64
CA GLN A 88 -86.13 5.40 4.52
C GLN A 88 -86.39 4.11 3.72
N TYR A 89 -87.62 3.60 3.73
CA TYR A 89 -88.02 2.47 2.88
C TYR A 89 -88.02 2.84 1.39
N ALA A 90 -88.44 4.05 1.04
CA ALA A 90 -88.46 4.54 -0.33
C ALA A 90 -87.03 4.78 -0.83
N LEU A 91 -86.15 5.32 0.01
CA LEU A 91 -84.72 5.46 -0.33
C LEU A 91 -84.05 4.09 -0.55
N LYS A 92 -84.34 3.09 0.29
CA LYS A 92 -83.85 1.72 0.08
C LYS A 92 -84.38 1.11 -1.22
N ASN A 93 -85.69 1.24 -1.49
CA ASN A 93 -86.28 0.76 -2.74
C ASN A 93 -85.69 1.49 -3.97
N LEU A 94 -85.43 2.79 -3.86
CA LEU A 94 -84.75 3.57 -4.90
C LEU A 94 -83.36 3.00 -5.19
N LYS A 95 -82.54 2.74 -4.15
CA LYS A 95 -81.22 2.09 -4.30
C LYS A 95 -81.34 0.72 -4.98
N THR A 96 -82.31 -0.11 -4.59
CA THR A 96 -82.56 -1.43 -5.21
C THR A 96 -82.97 -1.31 -6.68
N GLN A 97 -83.85 -0.36 -7.01
CA GLN A 97 -84.30 -0.12 -8.38
C GLN A 97 -83.17 0.43 -9.26
N LEU A 98 -82.35 1.35 -8.75
CA LEU A 98 -81.17 1.87 -9.43
C LEU A 98 -80.11 0.78 -9.65
N GLN A 99 -79.97 -0.17 -8.71
CA GLN A 99 -79.10 -1.35 -8.88
C GLN A 99 -79.62 -2.29 -9.98
N LEU A 100 -80.95 -2.47 -10.09
CA LEU A 100 -81.57 -3.23 -11.19
C LEU A 100 -81.37 -2.55 -12.55
N ILE A 101 -81.40 -1.21 -12.58
CA ILE A 101 -81.05 -0.43 -13.77
C ILE A 101 -79.57 -0.64 -14.09
N MET A 102 -78.65 -0.43 -13.14
CA MET A 102 -77.21 -0.66 -13.34
C MET A 102 -76.90 -2.06 -13.90
N THR A 103 -77.54 -3.11 -13.38
CA THR A 103 -77.37 -4.50 -13.85
C THR A 103 -78.15 -4.84 -15.14
N ASN A 104 -78.75 -3.84 -15.80
CA ASN A 104 -79.52 -3.99 -17.04
C ASN A 104 -80.77 -4.90 -16.92
N LYS A 105 -81.24 -5.18 -15.70
CA LYS A 105 -82.47 -5.95 -15.45
C LYS A 105 -83.75 -5.12 -15.61
N LYS A 106 -83.66 -3.80 -15.44
CA LYS A 106 -84.73 -2.83 -15.73
C LYS A 106 -84.27 -1.93 -16.87
N GLN A 107 -84.92 -2.05 -18.04
CA GLN A 107 -84.61 -1.21 -19.19
C GLN A 107 -85.20 0.20 -19.02
N VAL A 108 -84.35 1.18 -19.21
CA VAL A 108 -84.63 2.61 -19.18
C VAL A 108 -83.83 3.23 -20.32
N ASP A 109 -84.30 4.36 -20.87
CA ASP A 109 -83.58 5.10 -21.90
C ASP A 109 -82.10 5.31 -21.51
N GLU A 110 -81.19 5.16 -22.47
CA GLU A 110 -79.75 5.13 -22.20
C GLU A 110 -79.22 6.46 -21.65
N LYS A 111 -79.80 7.58 -22.09
CA LYS A 111 -79.44 8.90 -21.59
C LYS A 111 -79.93 9.08 -20.16
N PHE A 112 -81.17 8.67 -19.89
CA PHE A 112 -81.74 8.74 -18.54
C PHE A 112 -81.04 7.78 -17.57
N ARG A 113 -80.64 6.59 -18.05
CA ARG A 113 -79.80 5.63 -17.32
C ARG A 113 -78.51 6.26 -16.83
N ARG A 114 -77.78 7.05 -17.65
CA ARG A 114 -76.53 7.72 -17.21
C ARG A 114 -76.78 8.69 -16.07
N SER A 115 -77.79 9.54 -16.18
CA SER A 115 -78.19 10.49 -15.14
C SER A 115 -78.58 9.77 -13.83
N LEU A 116 -79.31 8.66 -13.94
CA LEU A 116 -79.70 7.82 -12.80
C LEU A 116 -78.49 7.14 -12.13
N LEU A 117 -77.50 6.68 -12.91
CA LEU A 117 -76.30 6.05 -12.36
C LEU A 117 -75.40 7.07 -11.64
N ARG A 118 -75.38 8.33 -12.09
CA ARG A 118 -74.66 9.40 -11.39
C ARG A 118 -75.22 9.62 -9.99
N ILE A 119 -76.55 9.71 -9.85
CA ILE A 119 -77.17 9.85 -8.53
C ILE A 119 -77.09 8.57 -7.69
N TYR A 120 -77.04 7.39 -8.32
CA TYR A 120 -76.81 6.12 -7.63
C TYR A 120 -75.43 6.09 -6.94
N GLY A 121 -74.39 6.58 -7.61
CA GLY A 121 -73.05 6.70 -7.01
C GLY A 121 -73.06 7.54 -5.72
N GLU A 122 -73.80 8.65 -5.72
CA GLU A 122 -73.96 9.51 -4.54
C GLU A 122 -74.78 8.86 -3.42
N LEU A 123 -75.81 8.08 -3.80
CA LEU A 123 -76.64 7.34 -2.85
C LEU A 123 -75.88 6.22 -2.12
N LEU A 124 -74.76 5.73 -2.68
CA LEU A 124 -73.90 4.74 -2.06
C LEU A 124 -72.98 5.34 -0.98
N ASP A 125 -72.72 6.65 -1.02
CA ASP A 125 -71.90 7.33 -0.01
C ASP A 125 -72.69 7.49 1.31
N PRO A 126 -72.23 6.88 2.42
CA PRO A 126 -72.92 6.98 3.71
C PRO A 126 -72.95 8.40 4.27
N ASN A 127 -72.01 9.28 3.91
CA ASN A 127 -71.96 10.67 4.41
C ASN A 127 -73.10 11.52 3.86
N SER A 128 -73.57 11.19 2.66
CA SER A 128 -74.56 11.97 1.91
C SER A 128 -76.02 11.61 2.25
N GLU A 129 -76.26 10.53 3.02
CA GLU A 129 -77.60 9.91 3.11
C GLU A 129 -78.68 10.81 3.76
N ASN A 130 -78.29 11.73 4.66
CA ASN A 130 -79.24 12.61 5.35
C ASN A 130 -79.69 13.79 4.48
N GLU A 131 -78.83 14.31 3.60
CA GLU A 131 -79.15 15.39 2.67
C GLU A 131 -79.98 14.87 1.50
N VAL A 132 -79.60 13.72 0.96
CA VAL A 132 -80.25 13.06 -0.19
C VAL A 132 -81.70 12.65 0.11
N ARG A 133 -82.09 12.56 1.39
CA ARG A 133 -83.49 12.35 1.78
C ARG A 133 -84.37 13.59 1.65
N LYS A 134 -83.81 14.80 1.64
CA LYS A 134 -84.61 16.02 1.49
C LYS A 134 -85.03 16.18 0.04
N ILE A 135 -86.33 16.24 -0.22
CA ILE A 135 -86.86 16.41 -1.59
C ILE A 135 -86.30 17.66 -2.26
N ASP A 136 -86.20 18.75 -1.49
CA ASP A 136 -85.70 20.05 -1.96
C ASP A 136 -84.21 20.02 -2.32
N PHE A 137 -83.50 18.98 -1.90
CA PHE A 137 -82.11 18.74 -2.29
C PHE A 137 -82.02 17.70 -3.41
N LEU A 138 -82.74 16.58 -3.30
CA LEU A 138 -82.63 15.45 -4.23
C LEU A 138 -83.05 15.81 -5.66
N ILE A 139 -84.20 16.47 -5.84
CA ILE A 139 -84.72 16.75 -7.19
C ILE A 139 -83.84 17.78 -7.93
N PRO A 140 -83.47 18.93 -7.34
CA PRO A 140 -82.56 19.86 -8.00
C PRO A 140 -81.17 19.27 -8.25
N LYS A 141 -80.67 18.43 -7.33
CA LYS A 141 -79.39 17.75 -7.50
C LYS A 141 -79.42 16.74 -8.64
N PHE A 142 -80.50 15.98 -8.79
CA PHE A 142 -80.72 15.14 -9.95
C PHE A 142 -80.73 15.95 -11.26
N ALA A 143 -81.45 17.08 -11.30
CA ALA A 143 -81.49 17.94 -12.48
C ALA A 143 -80.08 18.46 -12.85
N ALA A 144 -79.28 18.86 -11.85
CA ALA A 144 -77.90 19.29 -12.07
C ALA A 144 -77.01 18.16 -12.61
N PHE A 145 -77.16 16.93 -12.08
CA PHE A 145 -76.44 15.76 -12.58
C PHE A 145 -76.88 15.33 -13.98
N ALA A 146 -78.18 15.35 -14.26
CA ALA A 146 -78.68 15.08 -15.60
C ALA A 146 -78.11 16.08 -16.62
N ASN A 147 -78.05 17.37 -16.27
CA ASN A 147 -77.46 18.40 -17.14
C ASN A 147 -75.97 18.14 -17.38
N GLN A 148 -75.21 17.84 -16.32
CA GLN A 148 -73.77 17.53 -16.45
C GLN A 148 -73.51 16.26 -17.29
N GLU A 149 -74.32 15.21 -17.12
CA GLU A 149 -74.15 13.96 -17.86
C GLU A 149 -74.62 14.09 -19.32
N LEU A 150 -75.70 14.82 -19.60
CA LEU A 150 -76.16 15.07 -20.96
C LEU A 150 -75.17 15.92 -21.76
N LYS A 151 -74.52 16.91 -21.11
CA LYS A 151 -73.45 17.72 -21.71
C LYS A 151 -72.19 16.92 -22.08
N LYS A 152 -71.94 15.77 -21.43
CA LYS A 152 -70.78 14.91 -21.75
C LYS A 152 -70.98 13.99 -22.95
N VAL A 153 -72.23 13.72 -23.35
CA VAL A 153 -72.56 12.61 -24.26
C VAL A 153 -73.20 13.06 -25.56
N SER A 154 -73.87 14.22 -25.55
CA SER A 154 -74.80 14.60 -26.61
C SER A 154 -74.26 15.79 -27.40
N GLN A 155 -74.24 15.71 -28.73
CA GLN A 155 -74.16 16.86 -29.64
C GLN A 155 -75.52 17.58 -29.74
N MET A 156 -76.21 17.72 -28.61
CA MET A 156 -77.52 18.38 -28.53
C MET A 156 -77.30 19.86 -28.24
N ASN A 157 -78.16 20.71 -28.78
CA ASN A 157 -78.10 22.15 -28.49
C ASN A 157 -78.51 22.40 -27.02
N ASP A 158 -78.05 23.48 -26.40
CA ASP A 158 -78.32 23.76 -24.97
C ASP A 158 -79.83 23.77 -24.66
N ASP A 159 -80.68 24.22 -25.59
CA ASP A 159 -82.14 24.17 -25.45
C ASP A 159 -82.69 22.74 -25.41
N GLU A 160 -82.23 21.86 -26.31
CA GLU A 160 -82.60 20.44 -26.31
C GLU A 160 -82.08 19.72 -25.05
N ILE A 161 -80.90 20.09 -24.56
CA ILE A 161 -80.36 19.59 -23.28
C ILE A 161 -81.28 20.03 -22.15
N THR A 162 -81.71 21.29 -22.12
CA THR A 162 -82.56 21.81 -21.05
C THR A 162 -83.93 21.12 -21.04
N ASP A 163 -84.54 20.95 -22.21
CA ASP A 163 -85.79 20.20 -22.36
C ASP A 163 -85.64 18.74 -21.95
N THR A 164 -84.56 18.06 -22.39
CA THR A 164 -84.29 16.67 -21.97
C THR A 164 -83.95 16.54 -20.49
N VAL A 165 -83.28 17.53 -19.87
CA VAL A 165 -83.05 17.57 -18.41
C VAL A 165 -84.38 17.71 -17.67
N PHE A 166 -85.26 18.60 -18.12
CA PHE A 166 -86.58 18.78 -17.51
C PHE A 166 -87.44 17.53 -17.66
N GLU A 167 -87.39 16.89 -18.82
CA GLU A 167 -88.07 15.62 -19.07
C GLU A 167 -87.51 14.50 -18.18
N GLN A 168 -86.19 14.31 -18.12
CA GLN A 168 -85.55 13.33 -17.23
C GLN A 168 -85.84 13.62 -15.76
N THR A 169 -85.90 14.89 -15.36
CA THR A 169 -86.22 15.26 -13.97
C THR A 169 -87.67 14.92 -13.65
N ARG A 170 -88.62 15.14 -14.57
CA ARG A 170 -90.01 14.67 -14.41
C ARG A 170 -90.07 13.15 -14.33
N GLN A 171 -89.37 12.43 -15.20
CA GLN A 171 -89.30 10.97 -15.14
C GLN A 171 -88.72 10.48 -13.81
N PHE A 172 -87.72 11.17 -13.27
CA PHE A 172 -87.16 10.86 -11.95
C PHE A 172 -88.16 11.13 -10.81
N VAL A 173 -88.93 12.21 -10.88
CA VAL A 173 -89.98 12.49 -9.90
C VAL A 173 -91.12 11.46 -9.99
N ASP A 174 -91.50 11.05 -11.20
CA ASP A 174 -92.45 9.95 -11.40
C ASP A 174 -91.94 8.64 -10.81
N PHE A 175 -90.65 8.36 -11.00
CA PHE A 175 -89.99 7.21 -10.40
C PHE A 175 -90.05 7.24 -8.86
N LEU A 176 -89.86 8.42 -8.24
CA LEU A 176 -90.02 8.60 -6.80
C LEU A 176 -91.48 8.40 -6.35
N ILE A 177 -92.44 8.95 -7.10
CA ILE A 177 -93.87 8.80 -6.83
C ILE A 177 -94.27 7.31 -6.89
N GLU A 178 -93.80 6.56 -7.88
CA GLU A 178 -94.01 5.11 -8.02
C GLU A 178 -93.48 4.35 -6.80
N ILE A 179 -92.26 4.66 -6.37
CA ILE A 179 -91.62 4.01 -5.21
C ILE A 179 -92.38 4.29 -3.90
N VAL A 180 -92.85 5.53 -3.72
CA VAL A 180 -93.59 5.93 -2.52
C VAL A 180 -95.00 5.31 -2.50
N THR A 181 -95.70 5.29 -3.64
CA THR A 181 -97.08 4.75 -3.74
C THR A 181 -97.15 3.23 -3.69
N ALA A 182 -96.04 2.51 -3.88
CA ALA A 182 -95.99 1.04 -3.79
C ALA A 182 -96.37 0.48 -2.41
N LYS A 183 -96.40 1.30 -1.35
CA LYS A 183 -96.79 0.91 0.01
C LYS A 183 -98.23 1.36 0.29
N LYS A 184 -99.10 0.50 0.85
CA LYS A 184 -100.52 0.83 1.12
C LYS A 184 -100.73 2.11 1.95
N ASP A 185 -99.81 2.41 2.87
CA ASP A 185 -99.90 3.54 3.83
C ASP A 185 -98.93 4.68 3.46
N TYR A 186 -98.96 5.16 2.22
CA TYR A 186 -98.10 6.27 1.78
C TYR A 186 -98.64 7.64 2.22
N ASP A 187 -97.76 8.63 2.38
CA ASP A 187 -98.14 9.99 2.79
C ASP A 187 -98.72 10.78 1.58
N PRO A 188 -100.01 11.16 1.59
CA PRO A 188 -100.62 11.93 0.50
C PRO A 188 -100.01 13.32 0.33
N ALA A 189 -99.46 13.92 1.39
CA ALA A 189 -98.81 15.24 1.34
C ALA A 189 -97.49 15.16 0.57
N LEU A 190 -96.73 14.07 0.76
CA LEU A 190 -95.48 13.81 0.06
C LEU A 190 -95.72 13.66 -1.46
N ILE A 191 -96.79 12.96 -1.83
CA ILE A 191 -97.18 12.80 -3.24
C ILE A 191 -97.60 14.13 -3.84
N SER A 192 -98.35 14.96 -3.10
CA SER A 192 -98.73 16.30 -3.58
C SER A 192 -97.50 17.19 -3.79
N GLN A 193 -96.51 17.11 -2.91
CA GLN A 193 -95.26 17.87 -3.05
C GLN A 193 -94.42 17.38 -4.23
N LEU A 194 -94.29 16.06 -4.41
CA LEU A 194 -93.61 15.49 -5.57
C LEU A 194 -94.33 15.86 -6.88
N LYS A 195 -95.67 15.83 -6.92
CA LYS A 195 -96.45 16.29 -8.08
C LYS A 195 -96.27 17.77 -8.36
N ALA A 196 -96.34 18.63 -7.33
CA ALA A 196 -96.08 20.07 -7.49
C ALA A 196 -94.66 20.34 -8.02
N ARG A 197 -93.67 19.57 -7.55
CA ARG A 197 -92.29 19.62 -8.08
C ARG A 197 -92.21 19.10 -9.51
N LYS A 198 -92.91 18.01 -9.87
CA LYS A 198 -92.98 17.52 -11.25
C LYS A 198 -93.57 18.58 -12.19
N ASP A 199 -94.64 19.24 -11.76
CA ASP A 199 -95.33 20.28 -12.53
C ASP A 199 -94.44 21.51 -12.72
N SER A 200 -93.55 21.80 -11.77
CA SER A 200 -92.56 22.88 -11.92
C SER A 200 -91.58 22.69 -13.08
N PHE A 201 -91.45 21.46 -13.59
CA PHE A 201 -90.63 21.17 -14.76
C PHE A 201 -91.41 21.11 -16.06
N GLN A 202 -92.73 21.35 -16.11
CA GLN A 202 -93.52 21.28 -17.36
C GLN A 202 -93.06 22.28 -18.44
N THR A 203 -92.86 21.78 -19.66
CA THR A 203 -92.55 22.58 -20.85
C THR A 203 -93.82 23.35 -21.22
N SER A 204 -93.93 24.58 -20.71
CA SER A 204 -95.07 25.43 -20.99
C SER A 204 -94.99 25.91 -22.44
N ASN A 205 -95.66 25.19 -23.36
CA ASN A 205 -96.21 25.77 -24.58
C ASN A 205 -97.47 26.63 -24.28
N ALA A 206 -97.78 26.84 -23.01
CA ALA A 206 -98.70 27.86 -22.59
C ALA A 206 -98.03 29.22 -22.80
N LYS A 207 -98.49 29.90 -23.85
CA LYS A 207 -98.41 31.35 -24.05
C LYS A 207 -98.91 32.05 -22.79
N LEU A 208 -98.05 32.15 -21.78
CA LEU A 208 -98.32 32.93 -20.60
C LEU A 208 -98.13 34.38 -21.03
N GLN A 209 -99.28 35.03 -21.19
CA GLN A 209 -99.39 36.47 -21.29
C GLN A 209 -98.51 37.11 -20.20
N PRO A 210 -97.83 38.21 -20.53
CA PRO A 210 -96.92 38.86 -19.60
C PRO A 210 -97.72 39.36 -18.39
N GLU A 211 -97.71 38.58 -17.31
CA GLU A 211 -98.20 39.05 -16.02
C GLU A 211 -97.19 40.07 -15.50
N SER A 212 -97.55 41.33 -15.75
CA SER A 212 -97.32 42.51 -14.95
C SER A 212 -96.15 42.43 -13.96
N ASN A 213 -95.03 43.03 -14.36
CA ASN A 213 -93.97 43.62 -13.53
C ASN A 213 -94.17 43.44 -12.01
N GLN A 214 -93.84 42.26 -11.49
CA GLN A 214 -93.40 42.22 -10.10
C GLN A 214 -92.05 42.91 -10.08
N ASN A 215 -92.02 44.12 -9.51
CA ASN A 215 -90.81 44.93 -9.35
C ASN A 215 -89.82 44.16 -8.45
N VAL A 216 -89.02 43.30 -9.06
CA VAL A 216 -87.89 42.65 -8.41
C VAL A 216 -86.89 43.74 -8.04
N LYS A 217 -86.72 43.98 -6.74
CA LYS A 217 -85.65 44.87 -6.25
C LYS A 217 -84.36 44.07 -6.11
N TYR A 218 -83.34 44.50 -6.83
CA TYR A 218 -81.97 44.08 -6.60
C TYR A 218 -81.33 44.96 -5.54
N PRO A 219 -80.39 44.44 -4.73
CA PRO A 219 -79.61 45.27 -3.81
C PRO A 219 -78.92 46.41 -4.59
N THR A 220 -79.06 47.64 -4.12
CA THR A 220 -78.33 48.78 -4.69
C THR A 220 -76.87 48.73 -4.26
N LYS A 221 -75.94 48.91 -5.20
CA LYS A 221 -74.49 48.97 -4.94
C LYS A 221 -74.20 50.21 -4.09
N SER A 222 -73.78 50.00 -2.85
CA SER A 222 -73.55 51.10 -1.90
C SER A 222 -72.23 51.85 -2.14
N TYR A 223 -71.24 51.15 -2.73
CA TYR A 223 -69.86 51.63 -2.93
C TYR A 223 -69.20 52.17 -1.65
N ARG A 224 -69.63 51.67 -0.49
CA ARG A 224 -68.96 51.93 0.79
C ARG A 224 -67.90 50.85 1.01
N ILE A 225 -66.71 51.24 1.46
CA ILE A 225 -65.62 50.29 1.75
C ILE A 225 -66.09 49.18 2.72
N SER A 226 -66.93 49.52 3.70
CA SER A 226 -67.49 48.58 4.68
C SER A 226 -68.35 47.47 4.06
N ASP A 227 -68.84 47.68 2.84
CA ASP A 227 -69.66 46.72 2.09
C ASP A 227 -68.81 45.91 1.10
N MET A 228 -67.56 46.30 0.83
CA MET A 228 -66.66 45.61 -0.11
C MET A 228 -65.97 44.41 0.54
N ASN A 229 -65.26 43.60 -0.25
CA ASN A 229 -64.48 42.48 0.27
C ASN A 229 -63.37 42.99 1.20
N LYS A 230 -63.58 42.77 2.51
CA LYS A 230 -62.68 43.25 3.57
C LYS A 230 -61.24 42.80 3.37
N SER A 231 -61.01 41.57 2.90
CA SER A 231 -59.66 41.05 2.68
C SER A 231 -58.89 41.81 1.61
N PHE A 232 -59.55 42.23 0.51
CA PHE A 232 -58.91 43.03 -0.54
C PHE A 232 -58.71 44.49 -0.12
N VAL A 233 -59.65 45.04 0.65
CA VAL A 233 -59.52 46.37 1.25
C VAL A 233 -58.31 46.42 2.18
N ASP A 234 -58.20 45.47 3.10
CA ASP A 234 -57.10 45.40 4.06
C ASP A 234 -55.75 45.21 3.34
N LEU A 235 -55.72 44.40 2.27
CA LEU A 235 -54.53 44.18 1.45
C LEU A 235 -54.13 45.45 0.67
N LEU A 236 -55.07 46.19 0.07
CA LEU A 236 -54.80 47.48 -0.58
C LEU A 236 -54.19 48.49 0.40
N LYS A 237 -54.79 48.61 1.60
CA LYS A 237 -54.30 49.53 2.64
C LYS A 237 -52.88 49.16 3.06
N LYS A 238 -52.62 47.86 3.27
CA LYS A 238 -51.30 47.32 3.64
C LYS A 238 -50.25 47.58 2.58
N ILE A 239 -50.54 47.27 1.31
CA ILE A 239 -49.56 47.35 0.22
C ILE A 239 -49.27 48.79 -0.17
N PHE A 240 -50.32 49.61 -0.32
CA PHE A 240 -50.22 50.95 -0.89
C PHE A 240 -50.12 52.07 0.14
N ASP A 241 -50.21 51.76 1.43
CA ASP A 241 -50.20 52.72 2.54
C ASP A 241 -51.28 53.80 2.37
N VAL A 242 -52.52 53.33 2.17
CA VAL A 242 -53.71 54.17 1.96
C VAL A 242 -54.67 54.01 3.13
N ASP A 243 -55.21 55.11 3.62
CA ASP A 243 -56.18 55.12 4.72
C ASP A 243 -57.63 54.95 4.21
N ASP A 244 -58.58 54.71 5.13
CA ASP A 244 -59.98 54.50 4.75
C ASP A 244 -60.60 55.74 4.09
N THR A 245 -60.14 56.95 4.45
CA THR A 245 -60.71 58.18 3.89
C THR A 245 -60.30 58.39 2.44
N LYS A 246 -59.01 58.26 2.12
CA LYS A 246 -58.50 58.34 0.74
C LYS A 246 -59.06 57.21 -0.11
N LEU A 247 -59.07 55.97 0.40
CA LEU A 247 -59.66 54.84 -0.32
C LEU A 247 -61.14 55.09 -0.64
N GLN A 248 -61.92 55.70 0.26
CA GLN A 248 -63.36 55.91 0.03
C GLN A 248 -63.59 57.00 -1.02
N GLN A 249 -62.75 58.03 -1.02
CA GLN A 249 -62.74 59.08 -2.05
C GLN A 249 -62.38 58.51 -3.42
N ASP A 250 -61.34 57.68 -3.48
CA ASP A 250 -60.89 57.05 -4.73
C ASP A 250 -61.91 56.01 -5.25
N VAL A 251 -62.60 55.29 -4.36
CA VAL A 251 -63.74 54.43 -4.72
C VAL A 251 -64.83 55.24 -5.42
N PHE A 252 -65.22 56.39 -4.87
CA PHE A 252 -66.22 57.25 -5.51
C PHE A 252 -65.72 57.91 -6.80
N LYS A 253 -64.41 58.15 -6.91
CA LYS A 253 -63.77 58.68 -8.13
C LYS A 253 -63.83 57.69 -9.29
N TYR A 254 -63.59 56.40 -9.03
CA TYR A 254 -63.48 55.38 -10.11
C TYR A 254 -64.72 54.49 -10.30
N LYS A 255 -65.72 54.52 -9.41
CA LYS A 255 -66.90 53.62 -9.47
C LYS A 255 -67.69 53.64 -10.78
N ASP A 256 -67.73 54.80 -11.46
CA ASP A 256 -68.50 54.98 -12.69
C ASP A 256 -67.69 54.59 -13.94
N ILE A 257 -66.39 54.33 -13.79
CA ILE A 257 -65.46 53.87 -14.83
C ILE A 257 -65.23 52.35 -14.70
N ALA A 258 -65.02 51.86 -13.48
CA ALA A 258 -64.74 50.46 -13.16
C ALA A 258 -65.99 49.55 -13.25
N LEU A 259 -66.56 49.45 -14.45
CA LEU A 259 -67.79 48.71 -14.73
C LEU A 259 -67.57 47.69 -15.85
N ALA A 260 -68.47 46.70 -15.95
CA ALA A 260 -68.39 45.62 -16.93
C ALA A 260 -68.41 46.13 -18.39
N LYS A 261 -69.20 47.16 -18.70
CA LYS A 261 -69.33 47.68 -20.07
C LYS A 261 -68.06 48.43 -20.55
N PRO A 262 -67.47 49.37 -19.78
CA PRO A 262 -66.15 49.93 -20.08
C PRO A 262 -65.06 48.86 -20.26
N LEU A 263 -65.02 47.85 -19.40
CA LEU A 263 -64.07 46.74 -19.55
C LEU A 263 -64.26 45.99 -20.87
N HIS A 264 -65.50 45.65 -21.26
CA HIS A 264 -65.75 44.97 -22.55
C HIS A 264 -65.24 45.78 -23.74
N HIS A 265 -65.34 47.11 -23.67
CA HIS A 265 -64.76 48.00 -24.68
C HIS A 265 -63.22 47.90 -24.67
N ASP A 266 -62.58 48.02 -23.50
CA ASP A 266 -61.12 47.90 -23.39
C ASP A 266 -60.61 46.56 -23.94
N VAL A 267 -61.29 45.46 -23.61
CA VAL A 267 -60.94 44.11 -24.09
C VAL A 267 -61.07 43.99 -25.60
N GLN A 268 -62.04 44.67 -26.22
CA GLN A 268 -62.19 44.71 -27.67
C GLN A 268 -61.11 45.57 -28.33
N GLU A 269 -60.70 46.69 -27.72
CA GLU A 269 -59.60 47.52 -28.23
C GLU A 269 -58.25 46.82 -28.08
N LEU A 270 -57.99 46.16 -26.95
CA LEU A 270 -56.77 45.39 -26.71
C LEU A 270 -56.59 44.30 -27.76
N ALA A 271 -57.68 43.62 -28.17
CA ALA A 271 -57.66 42.57 -29.18
C ALA A 271 -57.34 43.07 -30.60
N LYS A 272 -57.38 44.39 -30.87
CA LYS A 272 -57.01 44.97 -32.17
C LYS A 272 -55.50 45.22 -32.31
N ILE A 273 -54.75 45.16 -31.22
CA ILE A 273 -53.30 45.43 -31.25
C ILE A 273 -52.58 44.32 -32.01
N GLN A 274 -51.74 44.73 -32.96
CA GLN A 274 -50.97 43.80 -33.76
C GLN A 274 -49.69 43.39 -33.03
N VAL A 275 -49.52 42.08 -32.86
CA VAL A 275 -48.40 41.47 -32.15
C VAL A 275 -47.28 41.13 -33.12
N ASN A 276 -46.03 41.46 -32.77
CA ASN A 276 -44.88 41.16 -33.61
C ASN A 276 -44.58 39.64 -33.62
N LEU A 277 -44.36 39.08 -34.81
CA LEU A 277 -43.92 37.70 -35.01
C LEU A 277 -42.56 37.43 -34.35
N ASP A 278 -41.68 38.43 -34.29
CA ASP A 278 -40.35 38.31 -33.67
C ASP A 278 -40.37 38.06 -32.15
N ASN A 279 -41.54 38.14 -31.52
CA ASN A 279 -41.71 37.87 -30.09
C ASN A 279 -41.86 36.37 -29.77
N PHE A 280 -41.93 35.49 -30.79
CA PHE A 280 -42.16 34.06 -30.61
C PHE A 280 -41.17 33.21 -31.40
N SER A 281 -40.75 32.08 -30.84
CA SER A 281 -39.76 31.19 -31.47
C SER A 281 -40.29 30.43 -32.70
N SER A 282 -41.62 30.31 -32.85
CA SER A 282 -42.25 29.63 -33.98
C SER A 282 -43.66 30.15 -34.25
N ASP A 283 -44.18 29.93 -35.46
CA ASP A 283 -45.56 30.26 -35.79
C ASP A 283 -46.55 29.47 -34.92
N THR A 284 -46.23 28.22 -34.58
CA THR A 284 -47.03 27.40 -33.64
C THR A 284 -47.15 28.05 -32.27
N ALA A 285 -46.06 28.59 -31.72
CA ALA A 285 -46.07 29.29 -30.43
C ALA A 285 -46.96 30.54 -30.48
N LEU A 286 -46.89 31.30 -31.58
CA LEU A 286 -47.76 32.46 -31.79
C LEU A 286 -49.24 32.06 -31.86
N GLN A 287 -49.60 30.99 -32.56
CA GLN A 287 -50.99 30.53 -32.65
C GLN A 287 -51.52 30.06 -31.30
N GLN A 288 -50.77 29.26 -30.55
CA GLN A 288 -51.17 28.82 -29.21
C GLN A 288 -51.34 30.00 -28.25
N TRP A 289 -50.46 31.00 -28.32
CA TRP A 289 -50.60 32.22 -27.53
C TRP A 289 -51.89 32.99 -27.90
N LYS A 290 -52.21 33.14 -29.19
CA LYS A 290 -53.46 33.78 -29.64
C LYS A 290 -54.69 33.04 -29.13
N GLU A 291 -54.69 31.71 -29.17
CA GLU A 291 -55.78 30.88 -28.64
C GLU A 291 -55.99 31.10 -27.14
N ARG A 292 -54.90 31.16 -26.36
CA ARG A 292 -54.97 31.48 -24.92
C ARG A 292 -55.47 32.90 -24.67
N GLN A 293 -55.07 33.88 -25.47
CA GLN A 293 -55.56 35.25 -25.35
C GLN A 293 -57.06 35.35 -25.62
N GLU A 294 -57.57 34.67 -26.66
CA GLU A 294 -59.02 34.60 -26.91
C GLU A 294 -59.76 33.83 -25.80
N HIS A 295 -59.13 32.82 -25.20
CA HIS A 295 -59.66 32.13 -24.03
C HIS A 295 -59.77 33.05 -22.81
N ILE A 296 -58.71 33.79 -22.47
CA ILE A 296 -58.70 34.77 -21.36
C ILE A 296 -59.75 35.86 -21.61
N LYS A 297 -59.83 36.38 -22.83
CA LYS A 297 -60.89 37.33 -23.24
C LYS A 297 -62.28 36.78 -23.01
N SER A 298 -62.52 35.55 -23.42
CA SER A 298 -63.80 34.87 -23.19
C SER A 298 -64.08 34.68 -21.69
N GLN A 299 -63.08 34.35 -20.88
CA GLN A 299 -63.20 34.26 -19.41
C GLN A 299 -63.58 35.62 -18.80
N VAL A 300 -62.92 36.71 -19.19
CA VAL A 300 -63.20 38.07 -18.70
C VAL A 300 -64.62 38.51 -19.07
N ILE A 301 -65.01 38.37 -20.34
CA ILE A 301 -66.35 38.71 -20.83
C ILE A 301 -67.44 37.90 -20.10
N ASN A 302 -67.22 36.59 -19.94
CA ASN A 302 -68.17 35.71 -19.27
C ASN A 302 -68.28 35.97 -17.76
N ARG A 303 -67.18 36.37 -17.11
CA ARG A 303 -67.15 36.73 -15.69
C ARG A 303 -67.90 38.04 -15.44
N TYR A 304 -67.62 39.06 -16.25
CA TYR A 304 -68.17 40.41 -16.10
C TYR A 304 -69.30 40.65 -17.10
N LYS A 305 -70.41 39.91 -16.97
CA LYS A 305 -71.60 40.09 -17.83
C LYS A 305 -72.23 41.46 -17.67
N ILE A 306 -72.58 42.08 -18.79
CA ILE A 306 -73.33 43.35 -18.85
C ILE A 306 -74.81 43.03 -18.61
N PRO A 307 -75.46 43.58 -17.57
CA PRO A 307 -76.90 43.46 -17.39
C PRO A 307 -77.65 44.05 -18.59
N SER A 308 -78.73 43.39 -19.03
CA SER A 308 -79.53 43.78 -20.20
C SER A 308 -79.92 45.26 -20.16
N ASP A 309 -80.30 45.76 -19.00
CA ASP A 309 -80.78 47.13 -18.77
C ASP A 309 -79.68 48.19 -18.94
N LEU A 310 -78.41 47.81 -18.77
CA LEU A 310 -77.25 48.69 -18.90
C LEU A 310 -76.63 48.62 -20.30
N THR A 311 -77.04 47.67 -21.15
CA THR A 311 -76.47 47.52 -22.50
C THR A 311 -76.70 48.76 -23.37
N LEU A 312 -77.79 49.49 -23.19
CA LEU A 312 -78.14 50.67 -24.00
C LEU A 312 -77.58 52.00 -23.46
N LEU A 313 -77.08 52.05 -22.22
CA LEU A 313 -76.54 53.30 -21.65
C LEU A 313 -75.19 53.65 -22.30
N PRO A 314 -74.95 54.92 -22.70
CA PRO A 314 -73.67 55.32 -23.29
C PRO A 314 -72.51 55.08 -22.30
N ILE A 315 -71.36 54.67 -22.82
CA ILE A 315 -70.11 54.54 -22.04
C ILE A 315 -69.57 55.95 -21.80
N PRO A 316 -69.12 56.31 -20.59
CA PRO A 316 -68.45 57.59 -20.34
C PRO A 316 -67.20 57.73 -21.23
N PRO A 317 -66.70 58.94 -21.55
CA PRO A 317 -65.48 59.11 -22.34
C PRO A 317 -64.23 58.65 -21.55
N ILE A 318 -63.22 58.13 -22.26
CA ILE A 318 -61.93 57.74 -21.67
C ILE A 318 -61.24 59.02 -21.11
N PRO A 319 -60.70 59.01 -19.88
CA PRO A 319 -59.90 60.12 -19.35
C PRO A 319 -58.72 60.45 -20.27
N SER A 320 -58.36 61.74 -20.41
CA SER A 320 -57.38 62.20 -21.41
C SER A 320 -55.96 61.61 -21.29
N ASP A 321 -55.63 61.04 -20.14
CA ASP A 321 -54.27 60.52 -19.83
C ASP A 321 -54.19 58.97 -19.88
N GLU A 322 -55.26 58.31 -20.33
CA GLU A 322 -55.45 56.85 -20.29
C GLU A 322 -55.74 56.28 -21.69
N ASP A 323 -55.19 55.11 -22.00
CA ASP A 323 -55.51 54.36 -23.23
C ASP A 323 -56.82 53.57 -23.10
N TYR A 324 -57.15 53.18 -21.87
CA TYR A 324 -58.24 52.26 -21.51
C TYR A 324 -58.99 52.77 -20.28
N TYR A 325 -60.23 52.32 -20.08
CA TYR A 325 -61.01 52.68 -18.90
C TYR A 325 -60.47 52.00 -17.62
N VAL A 326 -60.32 50.68 -17.68
CA VAL A 326 -60.01 49.78 -16.55
C VAL A 326 -58.61 49.21 -16.64
N LEU A 327 -58.16 48.84 -17.85
CA LEU A 327 -56.85 48.22 -18.08
C LEU A 327 -55.71 49.22 -17.87
N PRO A 328 -54.49 48.75 -17.52
CA PRO A 328 -53.27 49.55 -17.58
C PRO A 328 -52.96 50.01 -19.01
N LYS A 329 -52.12 51.05 -19.13
CA LYS A 329 -51.67 51.58 -20.43
C LYS A 329 -51.07 50.50 -21.32
N ASN A 330 -51.18 50.70 -22.63
CA ASN A 330 -50.76 49.71 -23.59
C ASN A 330 -49.25 49.39 -23.44
N GLY A 331 -48.92 48.11 -23.32
CA GLY A 331 -47.54 47.63 -23.10
C GLY A 331 -47.06 47.65 -21.64
N GLU A 332 -47.76 48.30 -20.71
CA GLU A 332 -47.29 48.42 -19.31
C GLU A 332 -47.88 47.35 -18.38
N SER A 333 -48.89 46.58 -18.81
CA SER A 333 -49.58 45.57 -17.98
C SER A 333 -48.64 44.55 -17.33
N ARG A 334 -47.59 44.09 -18.05
CA ARG A 334 -46.55 43.19 -17.52
C ARG A 334 -45.83 43.82 -16.32
N ILE A 335 -45.37 45.06 -16.49
CA ILE A 335 -44.61 45.82 -15.49
C ILE A 335 -45.48 46.08 -14.25
N TYR A 336 -46.72 46.51 -14.46
CA TYR A 336 -47.66 46.72 -13.36
C TYR A 336 -47.95 45.41 -12.61
N PHE A 337 -48.13 44.30 -13.31
CA PHE A 337 -48.35 42.99 -12.69
C PHE A 337 -47.15 42.53 -11.86
N GLN A 338 -45.94 42.58 -12.43
CA GLN A 338 -44.71 42.26 -11.71
C GLN A 338 -44.49 43.17 -10.50
N THR A 339 -44.77 44.48 -10.64
CA THR A 339 -44.67 45.45 -9.54
C THR A 339 -45.71 45.15 -8.44
N LEU A 340 -46.93 44.76 -8.79
CA LEU A 340 -47.95 44.32 -7.82
C LEU A 340 -47.48 43.13 -7.02
N VAL A 341 -47.01 42.08 -7.70
CA VAL A 341 -46.53 40.86 -7.06
C VAL A 341 -45.35 41.18 -6.13
N LYS A 342 -44.40 42.00 -6.58
CA LYS A 342 -43.28 42.48 -5.77
C LYS A 342 -43.76 43.26 -4.53
N CYS A 343 -44.73 44.17 -4.69
CA CYS A 343 -45.26 44.94 -3.58
C CYS A 343 -45.99 44.05 -2.56
N ILE A 344 -46.68 43.00 -2.99
CA ILE A 344 -47.28 41.98 -2.11
C ILE A 344 -46.18 41.29 -1.31
N MET A 345 -45.13 40.77 -1.96
CA MET A 345 -44.01 40.09 -1.30
C MET A 345 -43.31 41.00 -0.29
N ASN A 346 -43.04 42.26 -0.66
CA ASN A 346 -42.40 43.25 0.23
C ASN A 346 -43.26 43.61 1.45
N SER A 347 -44.56 43.29 1.44
CA SER A 347 -45.44 43.50 2.59
C SER A 347 -45.37 42.37 3.62
N ARG A 348 -44.68 41.27 3.31
CA ARG A 348 -44.52 40.09 4.16
C ARG A 348 -43.19 40.10 4.89
N ASN A 349 -43.10 39.36 5.99
CA ASN A 349 -41.81 39.16 6.66
C ASN A 349 -40.99 38.10 5.92
N GLN A 350 -39.73 38.39 5.65
CA GLN A 350 -38.86 37.49 4.88
C GLN A 350 -38.71 36.09 5.51
N MET A 351 -38.78 35.99 6.84
CA MET A 351 -38.72 34.69 7.53
C MET A 351 -39.90 33.77 7.17
N GLU A 352 -41.05 34.31 6.78
CA GLU A 352 -42.24 33.54 6.39
C GLU A 352 -41.99 32.72 5.11
N PHE A 353 -41.23 33.24 4.15
CA PHE A 353 -40.90 32.49 2.92
C PHE A 353 -40.14 31.20 3.22
N SER A 354 -39.35 31.21 4.29
CA SER A 354 -38.53 30.08 4.75
C SER A 354 -39.31 29.01 5.52
N ASP A 355 -40.52 29.30 6.02
CA ASP A 355 -41.26 28.35 6.86
C ASP A 355 -42.00 27.33 5.99
N PRO A 356 -41.62 26.04 5.95
CA PRO A 356 -42.24 25.05 5.08
C PRO A 356 -43.75 24.86 5.31
N ASN A 357 -44.29 25.27 6.47
CA ASN A 357 -45.72 25.13 6.79
C ASN A 357 -46.57 26.29 6.26
N GLU A 358 -45.96 27.43 5.92
CA GLU A 358 -46.67 28.58 5.39
C GLU A 358 -46.66 28.58 3.85
N PRO A 359 -47.80 28.87 3.19
CA PRO A 359 -47.84 28.99 1.75
C PRO A 359 -47.05 30.22 1.28
N PHE A 360 -46.53 30.18 0.06
CA PHE A 360 -45.75 31.30 -0.50
C PHE A 360 -46.55 32.61 -0.54
N PHE A 361 -47.86 32.52 -0.85
CA PHE A 361 -48.83 33.60 -0.70
C PHE A 361 -50.00 33.16 0.17
N GLU A 362 -50.57 34.08 0.94
CA GLU A 362 -51.86 33.88 1.57
C GLU A 362 -52.96 33.77 0.51
N LYS A 363 -54.09 33.16 0.86
CA LYS A 363 -55.19 32.92 -0.09
C LYS A 363 -55.73 34.21 -0.71
N ASN A 364 -55.95 35.24 0.11
CA ASN A 364 -56.37 36.58 -0.31
C ASN A 364 -55.36 37.26 -1.24
N GLU A 365 -54.06 37.11 -0.97
CA GLU A 365 -52.97 37.64 -1.81
C GLU A 365 -53.00 36.97 -3.19
N LEU A 366 -53.04 35.64 -3.22
CA LEU A 366 -53.10 34.86 -4.46
C LEU A 366 -54.39 35.12 -5.25
N ASP A 367 -55.53 35.24 -4.56
CA ASP A 367 -56.81 35.60 -5.18
C ASP A 367 -56.72 36.97 -5.87
N LEU A 368 -56.12 37.98 -5.21
CA LEU A 368 -55.93 39.31 -5.79
C LEU A 368 -55.01 39.26 -7.02
N ILE A 369 -53.89 38.54 -6.93
CA ILE A 369 -52.95 38.36 -8.05
C ILE A 369 -53.69 37.75 -9.25
N ASN A 370 -54.42 36.65 -9.05
CA ASN A 370 -55.14 35.95 -10.12
C ASN A 370 -56.28 36.78 -10.72
N ILE A 371 -56.97 37.57 -9.90
CA ILE A 371 -58.00 38.50 -10.37
C ILE A 371 -57.38 39.59 -11.25
N CYS A 372 -56.28 40.21 -10.80
CA CYS A 372 -55.60 41.25 -11.57
C CYS A 372 -54.99 40.68 -12.85
N ALA A 373 -54.35 39.52 -12.80
CA ALA A 373 -53.78 38.85 -13.97
C ALA A 373 -54.84 38.56 -15.04
N ARG A 374 -56.01 38.05 -14.63
CA ARG A 374 -57.13 37.80 -15.53
C ARG A 374 -57.70 39.11 -16.08
N ALA A 375 -57.94 40.10 -15.22
CA ALA A 375 -58.49 41.38 -15.64
C ALA A 375 -57.56 42.13 -16.60
N TRP A 376 -56.24 42.05 -16.41
CA TRP A 376 -55.23 42.71 -17.24
C TRP A 376 -54.70 41.86 -18.39
N HIS A 377 -55.35 40.72 -18.68
CA HIS A 377 -55.00 39.85 -19.81
C HIS A 377 -53.55 39.33 -19.79
N ILE A 378 -52.98 39.11 -18.61
CA ILE A 378 -51.63 38.55 -18.47
C ILE A 378 -51.68 37.06 -18.84
N ASP A 379 -50.84 36.64 -19.80
CA ASP A 379 -50.73 35.22 -20.20
C ASP A 379 -50.17 34.38 -19.05
N TYR A 380 -50.51 33.09 -19.03
CA TYR A 380 -50.15 32.18 -17.94
C TYR A 380 -48.63 32.03 -17.73
N PRO A 381 -47.79 31.85 -18.79
CA PRO A 381 -46.33 31.89 -18.64
C PRO A 381 -45.83 33.22 -18.10
N THR A 382 -46.32 34.35 -18.62
CA THR A 382 -45.93 35.68 -18.17
C THR A 382 -46.25 35.92 -16.69
N ARG A 383 -47.32 35.31 -16.16
CA ARG A 383 -47.62 35.34 -14.71
C ARG A 383 -46.53 34.66 -13.89
N ALA A 384 -46.12 33.46 -14.32
CA ALA A 384 -45.07 32.69 -13.67
C ALA A 384 -43.71 33.39 -13.76
N VAL A 385 -43.37 33.96 -14.91
CA VAL A 385 -42.15 34.76 -15.09
C VAL A 385 -42.16 35.98 -14.18
N ALA A 386 -43.19 36.83 -14.27
CA ALA A 386 -43.30 38.02 -13.42
C ALA A 386 -43.28 37.68 -11.93
N LEU A 387 -43.84 36.55 -11.54
CA LEU A 387 -43.77 36.03 -10.18
C LEU A 387 -42.32 35.69 -9.77
N TYR A 388 -41.59 34.98 -10.61
CA TYR A 388 -40.19 34.65 -10.34
C TYR A 388 -39.31 35.92 -10.27
N SER A 389 -39.46 36.82 -11.24
CA SER A 389 -38.69 38.07 -11.28
C SER A 389 -39.01 38.99 -10.12
N ALA A 390 -40.27 39.02 -9.66
CA ALA A 390 -40.67 39.73 -8.46
C ALA A 390 -40.03 39.13 -7.21
N ALA A 391 -39.97 37.79 -7.11
CA ALA A 391 -39.35 37.09 -5.98
C ALA A 391 -37.85 37.34 -5.89
N GLN A 392 -37.15 37.34 -7.03
CA GLN A 392 -35.74 37.73 -7.11
C GLN A 392 -35.55 39.20 -6.70
N SER A 393 -36.38 40.09 -7.24
CA SER A 393 -36.31 41.53 -6.96
C SER A 393 -36.71 41.94 -5.53
N ALA A 394 -37.38 41.05 -4.80
CA ALA A 394 -37.80 41.23 -3.42
C ALA A 394 -36.88 40.50 -2.42
N ASP A 395 -35.79 39.86 -2.89
CA ASP A 395 -34.90 39.03 -2.08
C ASP A 395 -35.64 37.91 -1.31
N ALA A 396 -36.78 37.43 -1.84
CA ALA A 396 -37.60 36.40 -1.21
C ALA A 396 -36.95 35.01 -1.30
N LEU A 397 -36.02 34.83 -2.24
CA LEU A 397 -35.38 33.55 -2.57
C LEU A 397 -33.99 33.38 -1.94
N VAL A 398 -33.57 34.29 -1.06
CA VAL A 398 -32.26 34.22 -0.39
C VAL A 398 -32.42 34.09 1.13
N ASP A 399 -31.47 33.41 1.78
CA ASP A 399 -31.53 33.14 3.23
C ASP A 399 -31.40 34.41 4.08
N PHE A 400 -30.56 35.34 3.65
CA PHE A 400 -30.35 36.65 4.28
C PHE A 400 -30.41 37.73 3.21
N PRO A 401 -31.17 38.82 3.40
CA PRO A 401 -31.22 39.91 2.45
C PRO A 401 -29.88 40.64 2.45
N LEU A 402 -29.50 41.15 1.29
CA LEU A 402 -28.32 41.97 1.17
C LEU A 402 -28.54 43.29 1.91
N ASP A 403 -27.76 43.51 2.97
CA ASP A 403 -27.60 44.86 3.48
C ASP A 403 -26.99 45.68 2.32
N THR A 404 -27.72 46.67 1.81
CA THR A 404 -27.41 47.39 0.55
C THR A 404 -25.97 47.91 0.46
N ALA A 405 -25.27 48.05 1.59
CA ALA A 405 -23.86 48.40 1.66
C ALA A 405 -22.89 47.28 1.22
N SER A 406 -23.25 46.01 1.39
CA SER A 406 -22.42 44.87 1.02
C SER A 406 -23.00 44.16 -0.20
N LYS A 407 -22.42 44.36 -1.39
CA LYS A 407 -22.83 43.67 -2.63
C LYS A 407 -22.48 42.17 -2.64
N LYS A 408 -22.58 41.47 -1.51
CA LYS A 408 -22.21 40.05 -1.36
C LYS A 408 -23.44 39.16 -1.54
N SER A 409 -23.75 38.80 -2.79
CA SER A 409 -24.81 37.82 -3.12
C SER A 409 -24.89 36.67 -2.10
N THR A 410 -26.09 36.46 -1.58
CA THR A 410 -26.40 35.57 -0.46
C THR A 410 -26.80 34.16 -0.95
N PRO A 411 -26.69 33.14 -0.09
CA PRO A 411 -27.14 31.78 -0.39
C PRO A 411 -28.63 31.71 -0.76
N VAL A 412 -28.97 30.75 -1.61
CA VAL A 412 -30.37 30.45 -1.94
C VAL A 412 -31.11 29.93 -0.71
N ASN A 413 -32.34 30.41 -0.54
CA ASN A 413 -33.32 29.81 0.32
C ASN A 413 -34.06 28.72 -0.45
N ILE A 414 -33.67 27.46 -0.19
CA ILE A 414 -34.21 26.30 -0.90
C ILE A 414 -35.73 26.22 -0.71
N ILE A 415 -36.23 26.37 0.52
CA ILE A 415 -37.65 26.20 0.84
C ILE A 415 -38.50 27.25 0.10
N ALA A 416 -38.09 28.52 0.16
CA ALA A 416 -38.79 29.59 -0.55
C ALA A 416 -38.77 29.37 -2.07
N SER A 417 -37.62 28.95 -2.61
CA SER A 417 -37.44 28.73 -4.04
C SER A 417 -38.27 27.55 -4.55
N GLU A 418 -38.26 26.41 -3.85
CA GLU A 418 -39.09 25.25 -4.20
C GLU A 418 -40.57 25.63 -4.24
N LYS A 419 -41.08 26.32 -3.20
CA LYS A 419 -42.47 26.78 -3.19
C LYS A 419 -42.80 27.70 -4.36
N LEU A 420 -41.89 28.61 -4.71
CA LEU A 420 -42.04 29.47 -5.86
C LEU A 420 -42.13 28.66 -7.16
N PHE A 421 -41.21 27.72 -7.38
CA PHE A 421 -41.23 26.86 -8.58
C PHE A 421 -42.53 26.05 -8.69
N HIS A 422 -43.02 25.49 -7.58
CA HIS A 422 -44.31 24.80 -7.57
C HIS A 422 -45.48 25.73 -7.92
N LEU A 423 -45.46 26.96 -7.40
CA LEU A 423 -46.49 27.95 -7.70
C LEU A 423 -46.44 28.41 -9.16
N CYS A 424 -45.24 28.66 -9.70
CA CYS A 424 -45.03 28.95 -11.12
C CYS A 424 -45.54 27.80 -12.00
N LYS A 425 -45.25 26.56 -11.62
CA LYS A 425 -45.74 25.36 -12.32
C LYS A 425 -47.26 25.30 -12.34
N GLN A 426 -47.90 25.47 -11.19
CA GLN A 426 -49.35 25.49 -11.10
C GLN A 426 -49.95 26.61 -11.98
N MET A 427 -49.36 27.81 -11.98
CA MET A 427 -49.82 28.92 -12.81
C MET A 427 -49.74 28.63 -14.31
N VAL A 428 -48.72 27.92 -14.76
CA VAL A 428 -48.58 27.52 -16.17
C VAL A 428 -49.60 26.43 -16.53
N GLU A 429 -49.76 25.42 -15.67
CA GLU A 429 -50.70 24.30 -15.87
C GLU A 429 -52.17 24.77 -15.87
N ASP A 430 -52.52 25.81 -15.11
CA ASP A 430 -53.85 26.47 -15.15
C ASP A 430 -54.19 27.03 -16.55
N GLY A 431 -53.17 27.24 -17.40
CA GLY A 431 -53.30 27.65 -18.80
C GLY A 431 -53.39 26.49 -19.80
N ASN A 432 -53.50 25.24 -19.34
CA ASN A 432 -53.38 24.01 -20.13
C ASN A 432 -52.05 23.91 -20.90
N LEU A 433 -50.98 24.40 -20.30
CA LEU A 433 -49.62 24.32 -20.85
C LEU A 433 -48.80 23.26 -20.12
N ASP A 434 -47.89 22.63 -20.85
CA ASP A 434 -46.88 21.76 -20.25
C ASP A 434 -45.77 22.62 -19.62
N TRP A 435 -45.46 22.33 -18.36
CA TRP A 435 -44.39 23.00 -17.61
C TRP A 435 -43.01 22.80 -18.23
N ASP A 436 -42.79 21.65 -18.87
CA ASP A 436 -41.50 21.28 -19.45
C ASP A 436 -41.33 21.84 -20.88
N GLU A 437 -42.40 22.34 -21.52
CA GLU A 437 -42.36 22.93 -22.86
C GLU A 437 -42.26 24.48 -22.79
N LYS A 438 -41.15 25.00 -22.25
CA LYS A 438 -40.97 26.47 -22.11
C LYS A 438 -40.61 27.20 -23.42
N THR A 439 -40.25 26.48 -24.48
CA THR A 439 -39.82 27.04 -25.78
C THR A 439 -40.96 27.68 -26.58
N ILE A 440 -42.22 27.40 -26.22
CA ILE A 440 -43.42 28.02 -26.81
C ILE A 440 -43.82 29.32 -26.10
N TRP A 441 -43.16 29.69 -25.00
CA TRP A 441 -43.40 30.96 -24.32
C TRP A 441 -42.92 32.13 -25.20
N SER A 442 -43.31 33.36 -24.88
CA SER A 442 -42.77 34.52 -25.59
C SER A 442 -41.25 34.61 -25.38
N ILE A 443 -40.53 35.14 -26.36
CA ILE A 443 -39.06 35.30 -26.27
C ILE A 443 -38.70 36.24 -25.10
N GLU A 444 -39.54 37.23 -24.81
CA GLU A 444 -39.38 38.10 -23.64
C GLU A 444 -39.48 37.29 -22.33
N ASP A 445 -40.49 36.41 -22.21
CA ASP A 445 -40.63 35.53 -21.05
C ASP A 445 -39.47 34.54 -20.92
N GLN A 446 -39.02 33.96 -22.04
CA GLN A 446 -37.86 33.05 -22.04
C GLN A 446 -36.61 33.78 -21.53
N ASN A 447 -36.36 34.99 -22.01
CA ASN A 447 -35.19 35.78 -21.61
C ASN A 447 -35.25 36.21 -20.14
N GLU A 448 -36.40 36.69 -19.67
CA GLU A 448 -36.56 37.09 -18.26
C GLU A 448 -36.46 35.88 -17.32
N TRP A 449 -37.08 34.74 -17.67
CA TRP A 449 -36.93 33.48 -16.94
C TRP A 449 -35.47 33.03 -16.86
N VAL A 450 -34.72 33.08 -17.97
CA VAL A 450 -33.29 32.73 -18.01
C VAL A 450 -32.45 33.67 -17.14
N ASN A 451 -32.80 34.96 -17.06
CA ASN A 451 -32.12 35.91 -16.18
C ASN A 451 -32.37 35.57 -14.69
N ASP A 452 -33.60 35.25 -14.32
CA ASP A 452 -33.94 34.85 -12.94
C ASP A 452 -33.32 33.49 -12.58
N LEU A 453 -33.31 32.55 -13.52
CA LEU A 453 -32.65 31.26 -13.38
C LEU A 453 -31.13 31.43 -13.17
N SER A 454 -30.51 32.38 -13.89
CA SER A 454 -29.09 32.73 -13.72
C SER A 454 -28.79 33.29 -12.32
N GLU A 455 -29.72 34.04 -11.74
CA GLU A 455 -29.60 34.57 -10.39
C GLU A 455 -29.73 33.45 -9.36
N SER A 456 -30.74 32.57 -9.47
CA SER A 456 -30.86 31.39 -8.60
C SER A 456 -29.67 30.44 -8.73
N TYR A 457 -29.15 30.22 -9.94
CA TYR A 457 -27.91 29.47 -10.14
C TYR A 457 -26.76 30.11 -9.36
N SER A 458 -26.63 31.43 -9.42
CA SER A 458 -25.60 32.16 -8.68
C SER A 458 -25.79 32.09 -7.16
N GLN A 459 -27.02 32.12 -6.67
CA GLN A 459 -27.34 31.98 -5.24
C GLN A 459 -26.98 30.58 -4.72
N VAL A 460 -27.32 29.51 -5.47
CA VAL A 460 -26.89 28.13 -5.17
C VAL A 460 -25.37 28.04 -5.10
N PHE A 461 -24.67 28.59 -6.09
CA PHE A 461 -23.21 28.51 -6.12
C PHE A 461 -22.52 29.37 -5.03
N ASN A 462 -23.17 30.44 -4.54
CA ASN A 462 -22.72 31.13 -3.33
C ASN A 462 -22.88 30.22 -2.09
N ALA A 463 -23.99 29.50 -1.95
CA ALA A 463 -24.18 28.53 -0.87
C ALA A 463 -23.12 27.42 -0.90
N LEU A 464 -22.81 26.88 -2.09
CA LEU A 464 -21.74 25.90 -2.28
C LEU A 464 -20.38 26.50 -1.88
N LYS A 465 -20.10 27.75 -2.27
CA LYS A 465 -18.87 28.47 -1.91
C LYS A 465 -18.72 28.67 -0.40
N GLU A 466 -19.79 28.99 0.32
CA GLU A 466 -19.77 29.11 1.79
C GLU A 466 -19.54 27.75 2.45
N ASN A 467 -20.21 26.70 1.97
CA ASN A 467 -19.97 25.34 2.45
C ASN A 467 -18.54 24.87 2.19
N LEU A 468 -17.90 25.29 1.10
CA LEU A 468 -16.47 25.02 0.87
C LEU A 468 -15.57 25.63 1.96
N GLN A 469 -15.96 26.72 2.63
CA GLN A 469 -15.19 27.30 3.73
C GLN A 469 -15.24 26.45 5.00
N LEU A 470 -16.22 25.54 5.10
CA LEU A 470 -16.45 24.69 6.28
C LEU A 470 -15.79 23.31 6.16
N ILE A 471 -15.05 23.01 5.09
CA ILE A 471 -14.53 21.63 4.84
C ILE A 471 -13.59 21.11 5.95
N PHE A 472 -12.85 22.02 6.60
CA PHE A 472 -11.96 21.71 7.73
C PHE A 472 -12.59 21.97 9.09
N ASN A 473 -13.80 22.54 9.15
CA ASN A 473 -14.45 22.84 10.41
C ASN A 473 -14.80 21.54 11.15
N GLU A 474 -14.46 21.47 12.43
CA GLU A 474 -14.68 20.30 13.27
C GLU A 474 -16.13 20.20 13.78
N THR A 475 -16.77 21.33 14.06
CA THR A 475 -18.10 21.40 14.67
C THR A 475 -19.22 21.44 13.64
N VAL A 476 -19.07 22.28 12.61
CA VAL A 476 -20.10 22.48 11.58
C VAL A 476 -19.70 21.77 10.30
N LYS A 477 -20.45 20.74 9.92
CA LYS A 477 -20.22 19.99 8.68
C LYS A 477 -20.81 20.73 7.47
N PRO A 478 -20.10 20.82 6.34
CA PRO A 478 -20.67 21.35 5.11
C PRO A 478 -21.83 20.48 4.60
N LYS A 479 -22.91 21.14 4.18
CA LYS A 479 -24.17 20.56 3.71
C LYS A 479 -24.32 20.80 2.21
N PHE A 480 -23.53 20.13 1.37
CA PHE A 480 -23.66 20.25 -0.09
C PHE A 480 -24.94 19.61 -0.63
N GLY A 481 -25.41 18.52 -0.01
CA GLY A 481 -26.51 17.69 -0.51
C GLY A 481 -27.79 18.47 -0.88
N PRO A 482 -28.37 19.27 0.03
CA PRO A 482 -29.60 20.03 -0.27
C PRO A 482 -29.44 20.98 -1.47
N TYR A 483 -28.31 21.69 -1.56
CA TYR A 483 -28.07 22.63 -2.66
C TYR A 483 -27.82 21.92 -3.99
N LEU A 484 -27.14 20.76 -3.98
CA LEU A 484 -26.92 19.95 -5.18
C LEU A 484 -28.21 19.30 -5.67
N GLN A 485 -29.06 18.86 -4.75
CA GLN A 485 -30.38 18.33 -5.07
C GLN A 485 -31.24 19.42 -5.71
N PHE A 486 -31.32 20.59 -5.07
CA PHE A 486 -32.06 21.73 -5.64
C PHE A 486 -31.51 22.16 -7.01
N LEU A 487 -30.19 22.20 -7.17
CA LEU A 487 -29.55 22.48 -8.45
C LEU A 487 -29.99 21.49 -9.54
N GLY A 488 -29.95 20.19 -9.25
CA GLY A 488 -30.32 19.15 -10.21
C GLY A 488 -31.83 19.06 -10.48
N ASP A 489 -32.65 19.21 -9.45
CA ASP A 489 -34.10 18.98 -9.53
C ASP A 489 -34.84 20.19 -10.14
N TYR A 490 -34.35 21.42 -9.96
CA TYR A 490 -35.06 22.64 -10.38
C TYR A 490 -34.31 23.54 -11.36
N ILE A 491 -32.98 23.57 -11.34
CA ILE A 491 -32.21 24.52 -12.17
C ILE A 491 -31.64 23.85 -13.41
N GLU A 492 -30.84 22.79 -13.25
CA GLU A 492 -30.20 22.07 -14.37
C GLU A 492 -31.21 21.23 -15.16
N SER A 493 -32.34 20.86 -14.55
CA SER A 493 -33.47 20.19 -15.20
C SER A 493 -34.36 21.13 -16.01
N ASP A 494 -34.22 22.45 -15.88
CA ASP A 494 -35.11 23.40 -16.54
C ASP A 494 -34.88 23.44 -18.06
N ALA A 495 -35.98 23.46 -18.83
CA ALA A 495 -35.94 23.43 -20.29
C ALA A 495 -35.17 24.61 -20.92
N LEU A 496 -35.05 25.75 -20.22
CA LEU A 496 -34.30 26.92 -20.69
C LEU A 496 -32.87 27.00 -20.12
N PHE A 497 -32.44 26.03 -19.29
CA PHE A 497 -31.08 25.97 -18.79
C PHE A 497 -30.00 25.98 -19.89
N PRO A 498 -30.17 25.34 -21.06
CA PRO A 498 -29.19 25.43 -22.15
C PRO A 498 -28.95 26.88 -22.64
N LEU A 499 -30.00 27.70 -22.70
CA LEU A 499 -29.87 29.13 -23.06
C LEU A 499 -29.10 29.91 -21.98
N MET A 500 -29.29 29.55 -20.71
CA MET A 500 -28.50 30.10 -19.61
C MET A 500 -27.02 29.70 -19.72
N GLU A 501 -26.73 28.46 -20.11
CA GLU A 501 -25.36 27.94 -20.25
C GLU A 501 -24.55 28.72 -21.32
N GLU A 502 -25.20 29.18 -22.38
CA GLU A 502 -24.60 30.02 -23.43
C GLU A 502 -24.00 31.34 -22.90
N THR A 503 -24.49 31.85 -21.77
CA THR A 503 -23.95 33.05 -21.10
C THR A 503 -22.56 32.86 -20.48
N ASN A 504 -22.00 31.64 -20.51
CA ASN A 504 -20.76 31.21 -19.87
C ASN A 504 -20.75 31.42 -18.33
N LEU A 505 -21.90 31.56 -17.70
CA LEU A 505 -22.02 31.69 -16.24
C LEU A 505 -21.47 30.46 -15.49
N PRO A 506 -21.75 29.20 -15.88
CA PRO A 506 -21.18 28.01 -15.24
C PRO A 506 -19.64 28.04 -15.20
N LYS A 507 -18.99 28.31 -16.34
CA LYS A 507 -17.52 28.41 -16.43
C LYS A 507 -16.92 29.51 -15.53
N LYS A 508 -17.63 30.63 -15.34
CA LYS A 508 -17.21 31.68 -14.40
C LYS A 508 -17.26 31.17 -12.97
N TRP A 509 -18.29 30.41 -12.63
CA TRP A 509 -18.48 29.81 -11.31
C TRP A 509 -17.49 28.68 -11.03
N GLU A 510 -17.17 27.83 -12.00
CA GLU A 510 -16.09 26.84 -11.89
C GLU A 510 -14.77 27.47 -11.46
N LYS A 511 -14.38 28.58 -12.12
CA LYS A 511 -13.18 29.35 -11.79
C LYS A 511 -13.26 29.97 -10.38
N ARG A 512 -14.43 30.47 -9.98
CA ARG A 512 -14.65 31.09 -8.66
C ARG A 512 -14.58 30.05 -7.54
N LEU A 513 -15.22 28.90 -7.69
CA LEU A 513 -15.21 27.81 -6.71
C LEU A 513 -13.81 27.21 -6.57
N THR A 514 -13.12 26.99 -7.69
CA THR A 514 -11.72 26.55 -7.68
C THR A 514 -10.85 27.55 -6.90
N LYS A 515 -10.93 28.86 -7.21
CA LYS A 515 -10.21 29.89 -6.44
C LYS A 515 -10.57 29.92 -4.96
N SER A 516 -11.84 29.71 -4.63
CA SER A 516 -12.31 29.66 -3.24
C SER A 516 -11.70 28.46 -2.51
N LEU A 517 -11.71 27.28 -3.12
CA LEU A 517 -11.09 26.09 -2.55
C LEU A 517 -9.58 26.27 -2.37
N MET A 518 -8.89 26.86 -3.34
CA MET A 518 -7.47 27.18 -3.20
C MET A 518 -7.20 28.12 -2.02
N LYS A 519 -8.06 29.12 -1.80
CA LYS A 519 -7.97 30.02 -0.64
C LYS A 519 -8.22 29.29 0.68
N VAL A 520 -9.18 28.37 0.73
CA VAL A 520 -9.47 27.56 1.92
C VAL A 520 -8.29 26.62 2.24
N ALA A 521 -7.73 25.97 1.22
CA ALA A 521 -6.52 25.16 1.36
C ALA A 521 -5.33 25.97 1.88
N GLY A 522 -5.10 27.17 1.31
CA GLY A 522 -4.06 28.09 1.78
C GLY A 522 -4.30 28.61 3.22
N GLY A 523 -5.56 28.81 3.61
CA GLY A 523 -5.93 29.15 4.99
C GLY A 523 -5.57 28.04 5.98
N ARG A 524 -5.96 26.80 5.67
CA ARG A 524 -5.62 25.62 6.49
C ARG A 524 -4.12 25.41 6.57
N TYR A 525 -3.39 25.63 5.47
CA TYR A 525 -1.94 25.60 5.48
C TYR A 525 -1.33 26.65 6.43
N GLY A 526 -1.89 27.86 6.44
CA GLY A 526 -1.51 28.90 7.40
C GLY A 526 -1.72 28.49 8.87
N GLU A 527 -2.75 27.69 9.16
CA GLU A 527 -2.98 27.13 10.50
C GLU A 527 -1.88 26.13 10.90
N TYR A 528 -1.44 25.26 9.98
CA TYR A 528 -0.30 24.37 10.23
C TYR A 528 0.98 25.15 10.55
N LEU A 529 1.23 26.25 9.84
CA LEU A 529 2.40 27.10 10.12
C LEU A 529 2.24 27.88 11.44
N ALA A 530 1.02 28.23 11.82
CA ALA A 530 0.75 28.90 13.08
C ALA A 530 0.99 28.01 14.31
N SER A 531 0.94 26.68 14.16
CA SER A 531 1.29 25.75 15.24
C SER A 531 2.81 25.64 15.49
N LEU A 532 3.65 26.15 14.58
CA LEU A 532 5.10 26.17 14.77
C LEU A 532 5.51 27.36 15.66
N PRO A 533 6.24 27.13 16.78
CA PRO A 533 6.71 28.21 17.64
C PRO A 533 7.67 29.17 16.91
N ARG A 534 7.53 30.48 17.15
CA ARG A 534 8.37 31.54 16.54
C ARG A 534 9.49 32.06 17.45
N ASN A 535 9.46 31.69 18.72
CA ASN A 535 10.34 32.17 19.80
C ASN A 535 11.63 31.33 19.96
N GLY A 536 12.05 30.61 18.93
CA GLY A 536 13.24 29.75 18.96
C GLY A 536 13.05 28.42 19.72
N SER A 537 11.87 28.16 20.31
CA SER A 537 11.57 26.88 20.98
C SER A 537 11.05 25.79 20.01
N VAL A 538 11.20 26.00 18.70
CA VAL A 538 10.81 25.02 17.70
C VAL A 538 11.76 23.83 17.74
N ASN A 539 11.19 22.64 17.65
CA ASN A 539 11.92 21.38 17.72
C ASN A 539 11.24 20.37 16.78
N VAL A 540 11.77 19.15 16.74
CA VAL A 540 11.34 18.12 15.79
C VAL A 540 9.91 17.64 16.01
N ILE A 541 9.44 17.51 17.26
CA ILE A 541 8.06 17.06 17.52
C ILE A 541 7.01 18.02 16.93
N HIS A 542 7.30 19.32 16.85
CA HIS A 542 6.42 20.27 16.19
C HIS A 542 6.27 19.97 14.68
N ILE A 543 7.34 19.54 14.00
CA ILE A 543 7.30 19.15 12.59
C ILE A 543 6.52 17.85 12.41
N ILE A 544 6.74 16.85 13.27
CA ILE A 544 5.98 15.59 13.28
C ILE A 544 4.47 15.88 13.38
N ASN A 545 4.07 16.70 14.35
CA ASN A 545 2.66 17.07 14.55
C ASN A 545 2.04 17.75 13.32
N VAL A 546 2.82 18.60 12.62
CA VAL A 546 2.35 19.24 11.38
C VAL A 546 2.21 18.22 10.26
N CYS A 547 3.19 17.32 10.09
CA CYS A 547 3.10 16.24 9.11
C CYS A 547 1.87 15.36 9.36
N ASP A 548 1.65 14.93 10.60
CA ASP A 548 0.51 14.10 10.98
C ASP A 548 -0.83 14.81 10.72
N SER A 549 -0.93 16.08 11.08
CA SER A 549 -2.14 16.89 10.84
C SER A 549 -2.43 17.03 9.35
N LEU A 550 -1.39 17.29 8.54
CA LEU A 550 -1.49 17.42 7.09
C LEU A 550 -1.93 16.09 6.46
N ILE A 551 -1.29 14.98 6.83
CA ILE A 551 -1.61 13.64 6.31
C ILE A 551 -3.02 13.23 6.73
N ALA A 552 -3.42 13.48 7.98
CA ALA A 552 -4.76 13.19 8.49
C ALA A 552 -5.84 13.97 7.72
N ASP A 553 -5.61 15.26 7.46
CA ASP A 553 -6.54 16.08 6.69
C ASP A 553 -6.69 15.61 5.24
N ILE A 554 -5.58 15.25 4.59
CA ILE A 554 -5.60 14.69 3.23
C ILE A 554 -6.40 13.37 3.20
N LYS A 555 -6.10 12.43 4.12
CA LYS A 555 -6.81 11.15 4.23
C LYS A 555 -8.30 11.34 4.50
N LYS A 556 -8.66 12.27 5.40
CA LYS A 556 -10.05 12.60 5.75
C LYS A 556 -10.80 13.16 4.53
N LEU A 557 -10.20 14.09 3.79
CA LEU A 557 -10.81 14.67 2.60
C LEU A 557 -10.94 13.65 1.45
N GLN A 558 -9.93 12.81 1.23
CA GLN A 558 -9.97 11.74 0.24
C GLN A 558 -11.11 10.74 0.52
N LYS A 559 -11.32 10.38 1.80
CA LYS A 559 -12.43 9.49 2.20
C LYS A 559 -13.80 10.15 2.00
N ARG A 560 -13.90 11.45 2.29
CA ARG A 560 -15.17 12.21 2.26
C ARG A 560 -15.58 12.63 0.84
N TYR A 561 -14.62 12.98 -0.01
CA TYR A 561 -14.85 13.49 -1.37
C TYR A 561 -14.11 12.62 -2.40
N LYS A 562 -14.62 11.41 -2.64
CA LYS A 562 -14.03 10.45 -3.59
C LYS A 562 -14.11 10.93 -5.04
N ASN A 563 -15.21 11.58 -5.39
CA ASN A 563 -15.47 12.09 -6.74
C ASN A 563 -15.39 13.62 -6.75
N PRO A 564 -15.01 14.23 -7.88
CA PRO A 564 -15.05 15.68 -8.03
C PRO A 564 -16.46 16.24 -7.74
N LEU A 565 -16.53 17.23 -6.85
CA LEU A 565 -17.76 17.96 -6.57
C LEU A 565 -18.20 18.69 -7.85
N LEU A 566 -19.48 18.57 -8.22
CA LEU A 566 -20.02 19.08 -9.50
C LEU A 566 -19.33 18.52 -10.75
N GLY A 567 -18.64 17.37 -10.65
CA GLY A 567 -17.91 16.76 -11.77
C GLY A 567 -16.57 17.41 -12.13
N PHE A 568 -16.31 18.67 -11.72
CA PHE A 568 -15.05 19.37 -12.02
C PHE A 568 -14.15 19.65 -10.81
N LEU A 569 -14.72 19.84 -9.60
CA LEU A 569 -13.97 20.34 -8.44
C LEU A 569 -13.45 19.17 -7.57
N ASN A 570 -12.22 18.74 -7.84
CA ASN A 570 -11.59 17.69 -7.03
C ASN A 570 -11.07 18.26 -5.69
N VAL A 571 -11.92 18.21 -4.66
CA VAL A 571 -11.63 18.79 -3.34
C VAL A 571 -10.35 18.21 -2.72
N ALA A 572 -10.28 16.88 -2.62
CA ALA A 572 -9.16 16.21 -1.99
C ALA A 572 -7.83 16.46 -2.73
N ARG A 573 -7.84 16.31 -4.07
CA ARG A 573 -6.62 16.49 -4.89
C ARG A 573 -6.11 17.94 -4.85
N THR A 574 -7.01 18.91 -4.95
CA THR A 574 -6.63 20.33 -4.98
C THR A 574 -6.02 20.76 -3.64
N VAL A 575 -6.63 20.36 -2.53
CA VAL A 575 -6.07 20.63 -1.19
C VAL A 575 -4.70 19.98 -1.04
N ALA A 576 -4.59 18.68 -1.31
CA ALA A 576 -3.33 17.95 -1.19
C ALA A 576 -2.23 18.55 -2.06
N SER A 577 -2.54 18.96 -3.30
CA SER A 577 -1.57 19.59 -4.20
C SER A 577 -1.02 20.90 -3.65
N ILE A 578 -1.85 21.71 -2.97
CA ILE A 578 -1.42 23.00 -2.43
C ILE A 578 -0.63 22.80 -1.15
N THR A 579 -1.15 22.01 -0.21
CA THR A 579 -0.52 21.84 1.11
C THR A 579 0.81 21.12 1.01
N THR A 580 0.90 20.02 0.25
CA THR A 580 2.15 19.27 0.08
C THR A 580 3.22 20.07 -0.69
N GLY A 581 2.80 20.82 -1.72
CA GLY A 581 3.71 21.63 -2.53
C GLY A 581 4.31 22.82 -1.78
N MET A 582 3.55 23.44 -0.87
CA MET A 582 4.05 24.51 0.00
C MET A 582 4.89 23.97 1.15
N PHE A 583 4.48 22.85 1.76
CA PHE A 583 5.12 22.31 2.95
C PHE A 583 6.57 21.87 2.74
N ALA A 584 6.93 21.38 1.55
CA ALA A 584 8.28 20.89 1.27
C ALA A 584 9.39 21.91 1.63
N SER A 585 9.27 23.13 1.13
CA SER A 585 10.28 24.18 1.35
C SER A 585 10.25 24.74 2.78
N ASP A 586 9.06 24.83 3.39
CA ASP A 586 8.94 25.30 4.78
C ASP A 586 9.47 24.26 5.78
N ALA A 587 9.29 22.96 5.49
CA ALA A 587 9.88 21.87 6.26
C ALA A 587 11.41 21.90 6.19
N GLU A 588 11.99 22.07 4.99
CA GLU A 588 13.45 22.21 4.82
C GLU A 588 14.00 23.41 5.60
N ALA A 589 13.36 24.58 5.47
CA ALA A 589 13.78 25.79 6.18
C ALA A 589 13.69 25.61 7.71
N THR A 590 12.61 24.99 8.20
CA THR A 590 12.40 24.79 9.64
C THR A 590 13.38 23.78 10.22
N LEU A 591 13.65 22.67 9.52
CA LEU A 591 14.63 21.68 9.97
C LEU A 591 16.06 22.22 9.97
N ASN A 592 16.44 23.05 8.98
CA ASN A 592 17.71 23.75 9.00
C ASN A 592 17.82 24.75 10.16
N TYR A 593 16.72 25.43 10.50
CA TYR A 593 16.67 26.31 11.66
C TYR A 593 16.80 25.55 12.99
N ILE A 594 16.07 24.44 13.16
CA ILE A 594 16.20 23.54 14.32
C ILE A 594 17.64 23.05 14.46
N LYS A 595 18.26 22.61 13.35
CA LYS A 595 19.66 22.18 13.32
C LYS A 595 20.61 23.28 13.80
N THR A 596 20.38 24.53 13.39
CA THR A 596 21.20 25.68 13.81
C THR A 596 21.04 25.97 15.30
N ILE A 597 19.82 25.89 15.85
CA ILE A 597 19.56 26.07 17.28
C ILE A 597 20.31 25.01 18.10
N LEU A 598 20.18 23.74 17.72
CA LEU A 598 20.83 22.64 18.43
C LEU A 598 22.35 22.71 18.32
N GLN A 599 22.90 23.07 17.16
CA GLN A 599 24.34 23.27 16.98
C GLN A 599 24.90 24.38 17.87
N ASN A 600 24.15 25.46 18.12
CA ASN A 600 24.56 26.51 19.05
C ASN A 600 24.57 26.05 20.52
N ASN A 601 23.84 24.97 20.83
CA ASN A 601 23.79 24.35 22.16
C ASN A 601 24.69 23.09 22.25
N ASP A 602 25.55 22.84 21.26
CA ASP A 602 26.36 21.61 21.12
C ASP A 602 25.53 20.30 21.09
N GLU A 603 24.25 20.40 20.72
CA GLU A 603 23.33 19.27 20.60
C GLU A 603 23.07 18.90 19.13
N ARG A 604 22.51 17.71 18.91
CA ARG A 604 22.08 17.24 17.58
C ARG A 604 20.70 16.64 17.67
N ILE A 605 19.98 16.65 16.55
CA ILE A 605 18.71 15.94 16.43
C ILE A 605 18.97 14.43 16.64
N PRO A 606 18.29 13.75 17.58
CA PRO A 606 18.37 12.31 17.71
C PRO A 606 18.05 11.63 16.38
N TYR A 607 18.85 10.65 15.96
CA TYR A 607 18.63 9.98 14.68
C TYR A 607 17.25 9.31 14.60
N ALA A 608 16.68 8.87 15.71
CA ALA A 608 15.35 8.25 15.75
C ALA A 608 14.28 9.25 15.29
N ASP A 609 14.26 10.43 15.90
CA ASP A 609 13.37 11.53 15.55
C ASP A 609 13.60 11.98 14.11
N ALA A 610 14.87 12.09 13.68
CA ALA A 610 15.19 12.46 12.30
C ALA A 610 14.64 11.45 11.27
N LEU A 611 14.77 10.15 11.53
CA LEU A 611 14.29 9.10 10.64
C LEU A 611 12.75 8.99 10.63
N GLU A 612 12.09 9.28 11.76
CA GLU A 612 10.63 9.39 11.81
C GLU A 612 10.13 10.57 10.96
N VAL A 613 10.78 11.74 11.05
CA VAL A 613 10.46 12.88 10.19
C VAL A 613 10.69 12.53 8.72
N TYR A 614 11.78 11.84 8.39
CA TYR A 614 12.03 11.37 7.03
C TYR A 614 10.85 10.52 6.51
N GLN A 615 10.35 9.56 7.29
CA GLN A 615 9.23 8.71 6.88
C GLN A 615 7.96 9.53 6.58
N LEU A 616 7.61 10.47 7.46
CA LEU A 616 6.45 11.32 7.28
C LEU A 616 6.59 12.25 6.06
N LEU A 617 7.78 12.83 5.87
CA LEU A 617 8.06 13.67 4.70
C LEU A 617 8.11 12.86 3.41
N ASN A 618 8.56 11.61 3.46
CA ASN A 618 8.53 10.71 2.32
C ASN A 618 7.09 10.38 1.92
N GLU A 619 6.20 10.09 2.88
CA GLU A 619 4.75 9.92 2.61
C GLU A 619 4.15 11.19 2.00
N ILE A 620 4.52 12.37 2.50
CA ILE A 620 4.08 13.65 1.94
C ILE A 620 4.61 13.86 0.51
N ARG A 621 5.86 13.49 0.24
CA ARG A 621 6.46 13.52 -1.10
C ARG A 621 5.73 12.58 -2.05
N ASP A 622 5.37 11.38 -1.62
CA ASP A 622 4.61 10.43 -2.41
C ASP A 622 3.20 10.97 -2.73
N ILE A 623 2.53 11.54 -1.73
CA ILE A 623 1.23 12.21 -1.94
C ILE A 623 1.39 13.35 -2.94
N HIS A 624 2.40 14.22 -2.78
CA HIS A 624 2.70 15.30 -3.71
C HIS A 624 2.83 14.81 -5.16
N ASN A 625 3.61 13.75 -5.36
CA ASN A 625 3.85 13.19 -6.69
C ASN A 625 2.60 12.57 -7.31
N GLN A 626 1.65 12.08 -6.50
CA GLN A 626 0.38 11.54 -6.99
C GLN A 626 -0.64 12.63 -7.36
N VAL A 627 -0.66 13.75 -6.62
CA VAL A 627 -1.70 14.76 -6.77
C VAL A 627 -1.33 15.90 -7.72
N THR A 628 -0.03 16.16 -7.92
CA THR A 628 0.47 17.24 -8.78
C THR A 628 0.67 16.81 -10.24
N PRO A 629 0.70 17.75 -11.21
CA PRO A 629 1.00 17.43 -12.60
C PRO A 629 2.41 16.87 -12.79
N ALA A 630 2.59 16.03 -13.82
CA ALA A 630 3.89 15.50 -14.20
C ALA A 630 4.90 16.63 -14.44
N GLY A 631 6.06 16.55 -13.80
CA GLY A 631 7.12 17.58 -13.84
C GLY A 631 7.16 18.50 -12.62
N SER A 632 6.17 18.48 -11.72
CA SER A 632 6.28 19.15 -10.42
C SER A 632 7.32 18.45 -9.56
N VAL A 633 8.26 19.21 -8.99
CA VAL A 633 9.34 18.67 -8.16
C VAL A 633 9.05 18.99 -6.69
N PHE A 634 9.13 17.97 -5.83
CA PHE A 634 9.11 18.14 -4.39
C PHE A 634 10.37 18.89 -3.96
N LYS A 635 10.24 20.16 -3.56
CA LYS A 635 11.36 21.09 -3.29
C LYS A 635 11.98 20.87 -1.91
N PHE A 636 12.38 19.63 -1.64
CA PHE A 636 13.18 19.25 -0.50
C PHE A 636 13.86 17.90 -0.80
N ASP A 637 15.18 17.91 -0.91
CA ASP A 637 15.99 16.71 -1.06
C ASP A 637 16.14 16.00 0.29
N LEU A 638 15.21 15.07 0.54
CA LEU A 638 15.12 14.35 1.81
C LEU A 638 16.37 13.50 2.06
N GLU A 639 16.80 12.74 1.07
CA GLU A 639 17.92 11.81 1.19
C GLU A 639 19.19 12.58 1.54
N LYS A 640 19.48 13.70 0.86
CA LYS A 640 20.63 14.53 1.18
C LYS A 640 20.62 15.08 2.61
N PHE A 641 19.46 15.47 3.12
CA PHE A 641 19.35 16.02 4.47
C PHE A 641 19.42 14.94 5.55
N PHE A 642 18.75 13.81 5.35
CA PHE A 642 18.56 12.79 6.37
C PHE A 642 19.64 11.70 6.37
N TYR A 643 20.39 11.51 5.27
CA TYR A 643 21.40 10.46 5.17
C TYR A 643 22.44 10.47 6.31
N PRO A 644 22.99 11.62 6.74
CA PRO A 644 23.97 11.64 7.83
C PRO A 644 23.43 11.07 9.16
N TYR A 645 22.11 11.09 9.39
CA TYR A 645 21.48 10.50 10.57
C TYR A 645 21.35 8.98 10.44
N LEU A 646 21.00 8.49 9.24
CA LEU A 646 20.97 7.07 8.93
C LEU A 646 22.38 6.46 9.00
N GLU A 647 23.37 7.18 8.47
CA GLU A 647 24.78 6.82 8.51
C GLU A 647 25.31 6.75 9.96
N ALA A 648 25.00 7.75 10.78
CA ALA A 648 25.35 7.71 12.20
C ALA A 648 24.72 6.51 12.93
N TRP A 649 23.43 6.22 12.67
CA TRP A 649 22.74 5.09 13.27
C TRP A 649 23.39 3.75 12.91
N VAL A 650 23.76 3.55 11.64
CA VAL A 650 24.38 2.30 11.20
C VAL A 650 25.83 2.18 11.66
N ASN A 651 26.56 3.28 11.81
CA ASN A 651 27.93 3.25 12.34
C ASN A 651 27.98 2.78 13.80
N GLU A 652 26.94 3.03 14.59
CA GLU A 652 26.81 2.49 15.95
C GLU A 652 26.49 0.98 15.98
N SER A 653 26.16 0.37 14.83
CA SER A 653 25.80 -1.04 14.79
C SER A 653 26.95 -1.99 15.15
N ASP A 654 28.20 -1.62 14.86
CA ASP A 654 29.37 -2.48 15.14
C ASP A 654 29.56 -2.70 16.64
N GLU A 655 29.56 -1.63 17.43
CA GLU A 655 29.65 -1.68 18.88
C GLU A 655 28.45 -2.41 19.50
N LYS A 656 27.23 -2.12 19.01
CA LYS A 656 26.01 -2.73 19.52
C LYS A 656 25.94 -4.23 19.23
N VAL A 657 26.26 -4.65 17.99
CA VAL A 657 26.30 -6.07 17.60
C VAL A 657 27.37 -6.81 18.39
N HIS A 658 28.56 -6.23 18.56
CA HIS A 658 29.60 -6.82 19.40
C HIS A 658 29.13 -6.99 20.86
N GLY A 659 28.49 -5.96 21.44
CA GLY A 659 27.89 -6.03 22.77
C GLY A 659 26.84 -7.14 22.90
N ILE A 660 25.95 -7.27 21.91
CA ILE A 660 24.93 -8.34 21.85
C ILE A 660 25.58 -9.71 21.87
N VAL A 661 26.59 -9.94 21.00
CA VAL A 661 27.28 -11.23 20.90
C VAL A 661 28.01 -11.56 22.21
N ASN A 662 28.66 -10.58 22.83
CA ASN A 662 29.36 -10.77 24.10
C ASN A 662 28.41 -11.11 25.25
N GLU A 663 27.27 -10.42 25.36
CA GLU A 663 26.27 -10.72 26.38
C GLU A 663 25.59 -12.08 26.14
N ALA A 664 25.37 -12.45 24.88
CA ALA A 664 24.86 -13.77 24.51
C ALA A 664 25.85 -14.88 24.92
N LEU A 665 27.15 -14.72 24.62
CA LEU A 665 28.20 -15.66 25.02
C LEU A 665 28.33 -15.83 26.54
N LYS A 666 28.15 -14.77 27.33
CA LYS A 666 28.19 -14.85 28.80
C LYS A 666 27.00 -15.60 29.41
N LYS A 667 25.85 -15.58 28.74
CA LYS A 667 24.61 -16.22 29.19
C LYS A 667 24.46 -17.66 28.68
N ASP A 668 25.25 -18.04 27.67
CA ASP A 668 25.19 -19.37 27.08
C ASP A 668 25.68 -20.44 28.06
N ASN A 669 24.81 -21.40 28.38
CA ASN A 669 25.13 -22.59 29.17
C ASN A 669 25.57 -23.77 28.29
N TYR A 670 25.54 -23.63 26.97
CA TYR A 670 25.87 -24.65 25.99
C TYR A 670 25.01 -25.92 26.13
N GLU A 671 23.73 -25.72 26.47
CA GLU A 671 22.72 -26.78 26.44
C GLU A 671 22.01 -26.80 25.07
N PRO A 672 21.73 -27.99 24.51
CA PRO A 672 20.98 -28.11 23.27
C PRO A 672 19.52 -27.68 23.48
N ILE A 673 18.91 -27.06 22.46
CA ILE A 673 17.48 -26.73 22.47
C ILE A 673 16.64 -28.02 22.57
N ASP A 674 16.97 -28.98 21.72
CA ASP A 674 16.34 -30.30 21.66
C ASP A 674 17.35 -31.30 21.10
N LEU A 675 17.55 -32.42 21.80
CA LEU A 675 18.47 -33.48 21.39
C LEU A 675 17.86 -34.44 20.35
N ASP A 676 16.54 -34.56 20.34
CA ASP A 676 15.81 -35.48 19.48
C ASP A 676 15.72 -34.95 18.03
N GLU A 677 15.71 -33.61 17.87
CA GLU A 677 15.71 -32.93 16.57
C GLU A 677 17.11 -32.47 16.16
N ASP A 678 17.60 -32.93 15.00
CA ASP A 678 18.97 -32.68 14.55
C ASP A 678 19.33 -31.19 14.43
N ASP A 679 18.46 -30.37 13.86
CA ASP A 679 18.70 -28.93 13.67
C ASP A 679 18.63 -28.10 14.96
N LYS A 680 18.15 -28.71 16.06
CA LYS A 680 18.00 -28.10 17.38
C LYS A 680 19.04 -28.57 18.40
N ARG A 681 20.05 -29.34 18.00
CA ARG A 681 21.17 -29.74 18.88
C ARG A 681 22.17 -28.60 19.18
N SER A 682 21.87 -27.38 18.75
CA SER A 682 22.60 -26.16 19.10
C SER A 682 21.92 -25.44 20.26
N SER A 683 22.61 -24.49 20.88
CA SER A 683 22.06 -23.63 21.93
C SER A 683 21.13 -22.54 21.37
N HIS A 684 20.28 -22.00 22.24
CA HIS A 684 19.39 -20.87 21.91
C HIS A 684 20.15 -19.58 21.56
N THR A 685 21.39 -19.42 22.04
CA THR A 685 22.24 -18.24 21.89
C THR A 685 22.33 -17.74 20.44
N ILE A 686 22.45 -18.66 19.48
CA ILE A 686 22.53 -18.32 18.06
C ILE A 686 21.22 -17.72 17.55
N LEU A 687 20.08 -18.28 17.96
CA LEU A 687 18.76 -17.78 17.57
C LEU A 687 18.50 -16.40 18.17
N ASP A 688 18.93 -16.17 19.42
CA ASP A 688 18.78 -14.89 20.10
C ASP A 688 19.61 -13.79 19.41
N ILE A 689 20.87 -14.08 19.07
CA ILE A 689 21.73 -13.16 18.31
C ILE A 689 21.05 -12.76 16.98
N PHE A 690 20.54 -13.74 16.23
CA PHE A 690 19.91 -13.47 14.94
C PHE A 690 18.52 -12.83 15.04
N ALA A 691 17.77 -13.07 16.12
CA ALA A 691 16.53 -12.36 16.37
C ALA A 691 16.77 -10.85 16.51
N ILE A 692 17.85 -10.46 17.19
CA ILE A 692 18.22 -9.05 17.35
C ILE A 692 18.79 -8.48 16.05
N ILE A 693 19.69 -9.20 15.36
CA ILE A 693 20.20 -8.79 14.04
C ILE A 693 19.04 -8.55 13.05
N LYS A 694 18.01 -9.41 13.06
CA LYS A 694 16.82 -9.25 12.22
C LYS A 694 16.09 -7.93 12.49
N GLN A 695 16.05 -7.46 13.73
CA GLN A 695 15.46 -6.16 14.06
C GLN A 695 16.23 -5.00 13.42
N TYR A 696 17.57 -5.05 13.35
CA TYR A 696 18.37 -4.06 12.63
C TYR A 696 18.03 -4.04 11.14
N VAL A 697 17.98 -5.21 10.50
CA VAL A 697 17.62 -5.32 9.07
C VAL A 697 16.21 -4.79 8.81
N MET A 698 15.26 -5.12 9.67
CA MET A 698 13.88 -4.63 9.58
C MET A 698 13.78 -3.12 9.79
N THR A 699 14.60 -2.55 10.69
CA THR A 699 14.64 -1.10 10.93
C THR A 699 15.10 -0.34 9.70
N ILE A 700 16.11 -0.85 8.98
CA ILE A 700 16.55 -0.27 7.70
C ILE A 700 15.45 -0.41 6.64
N LYS A 701 14.85 -1.60 6.50
CA LYS A 701 13.76 -1.82 5.53
C LYS A 701 12.56 -0.90 5.78
N LYS A 702 12.19 -0.68 7.04
CA LYS A 702 11.08 0.21 7.42
C LYS A 702 11.29 1.65 6.92
N GLN A 703 12.53 2.09 6.73
CA GLN A 703 12.80 3.45 6.27
C GLN A 703 12.28 3.70 4.85
N ASN A 704 12.18 2.69 3.96
CA ASN A 704 11.85 2.90 2.55
C ASN A 704 12.71 4.03 1.94
N TRP A 705 14.03 3.86 2.03
CA TRP A 705 14.99 4.86 1.55
C TRP A 705 15.04 4.88 0.02
N ASN A 706 14.90 6.06 -0.60
CA ASN A 706 14.77 6.13 -2.05
C ASN A 706 16.11 6.20 -2.81
N ASP A 707 17.21 6.59 -2.17
CA ASP A 707 18.55 6.56 -2.79
C ASP A 707 19.17 5.15 -2.65
N GLU A 708 19.18 4.40 -3.75
CA GLU A 708 19.73 3.05 -3.82
C GLU A 708 21.21 2.98 -3.41
N ASN A 709 22.03 3.97 -3.77
CA ASN A 709 23.46 3.92 -3.43
C ASN A 709 23.67 4.10 -1.92
N GLN A 710 22.94 5.05 -1.33
CA GLN A 710 22.99 5.34 0.10
C GLN A 710 22.53 4.15 0.94
N ILE A 711 21.39 3.55 0.58
CA ILE A 711 20.86 2.39 1.32
C ILE A 711 21.75 1.15 1.16
N ASN A 712 22.37 0.97 -0.01
CA ASN A 712 23.31 -0.12 -0.24
C ASN A 712 24.59 0.03 0.61
N ASN A 713 25.08 1.27 0.77
CA ASN A 713 26.18 1.55 1.70
C ASN A 713 25.79 1.21 3.14
N VAL A 714 24.58 1.59 3.58
CA VAL A 714 24.07 1.28 4.92
C VAL A 714 23.98 -0.22 5.16
N TYR A 715 23.44 -1.00 4.22
CA TYR A 715 23.43 -2.46 4.34
C TYR A 715 24.84 -3.05 4.39
N THR A 716 25.78 -2.53 3.60
CA THR A 716 27.17 -3.00 3.58
C THR A 716 27.85 -2.76 4.94
N VAL A 717 27.64 -1.60 5.55
CA VAL A 717 28.15 -1.29 6.89
C VAL A 717 27.53 -2.22 7.95
N LEU A 718 26.21 -2.45 7.90
CA LEU A 718 25.56 -3.38 8.83
C LEU A 718 26.09 -4.82 8.67
N LEU A 719 26.27 -5.28 7.43
CA LEU A 719 26.84 -6.62 7.15
C LEU A 719 28.27 -6.75 7.67
N LYS A 720 29.07 -5.67 7.60
CA LYS A 720 30.40 -5.62 8.22
C LYS A 720 30.29 -5.81 9.73
N SER A 721 29.38 -5.11 10.41
CA SER A 721 29.16 -5.24 11.86
C SER A 721 28.76 -6.66 12.26
N ILE A 722 27.86 -7.29 11.49
CA ILE A 722 27.44 -8.68 11.69
C ILE A 722 28.63 -9.64 11.46
N SER A 723 29.42 -9.40 10.42
CA SER A 723 30.62 -10.19 10.11
C SER A 723 31.63 -10.13 11.26
N ASN A 724 31.91 -8.94 11.79
CA ASN A 724 32.78 -8.76 12.95
C ASN A 724 32.24 -9.49 14.19
N GLY A 725 30.92 -9.42 14.44
CA GLY A 725 30.28 -10.17 15.51
C GLY A 725 30.45 -11.69 15.36
N ALA A 726 30.27 -12.22 14.14
CA ALA A 726 30.46 -13.64 13.86
C ALA A 726 31.92 -14.09 14.02
N LEU A 727 32.89 -13.24 13.67
CA LEU A 727 34.31 -13.50 13.89
C LEU A 727 34.64 -13.59 15.38
N PHE A 728 34.20 -12.60 16.16
CA PHE A 728 34.37 -12.59 17.61
C PHE A 728 33.74 -13.84 18.25
N TYR A 729 32.53 -14.20 17.83
CA TYR A 729 31.87 -15.42 18.28
C TYR A 729 32.68 -16.68 17.96
N SER A 730 33.14 -16.81 16.71
CA SER A 730 33.91 -17.98 16.25
C SER A 730 35.20 -18.18 17.07
N ASP A 731 35.90 -17.09 17.39
CA ASP A 731 37.14 -17.12 18.17
C ASP A 731 36.87 -17.54 19.63
N GLN A 732 35.85 -16.98 20.26
CA GLN A 732 35.50 -17.29 21.66
C GLN A 732 35.02 -18.74 21.81
N VAL A 733 34.19 -19.23 20.90
CA VAL A 733 33.75 -20.63 20.90
C VAL A 733 34.91 -21.58 20.60
N SER A 734 35.79 -21.23 19.65
CA SER A 734 36.98 -22.04 19.37
C SER A 734 37.91 -22.14 20.59
N LYS A 735 38.15 -21.02 21.30
CA LYS A 735 38.92 -21.02 22.55
C LYS A 735 38.32 -21.93 23.62
N LYS A 736 36.99 -21.89 23.80
CA LYS A 736 36.28 -22.79 24.74
C LYS A 736 36.51 -24.26 24.37
N ILE A 737 36.31 -24.62 23.11
CA ILE A 737 36.52 -26.00 22.63
C ILE A 737 37.97 -26.44 22.88
N ILE A 738 38.94 -25.58 22.58
CA ILE A 738 40.35 -25.88 22.81
C ILE A 738 40.62 -26.10 24.31
N GLN A 739 40.05 -25.28 25.20
CA GLN A 739 40.23 -25.41 26.65
C GLN A 739 39.61 -26.70 27.20
N GLU A 740 38.39 -27.06 26.83
CA GLU A 740 37.73 -28.30 27.29
C GLU A 740 38.36 -29.57 26.72
N LEU A 741 39.05 -29.47 25.58
CA LEU A 741 39.82 -30.57 25.02
C LEU A 741 41.23 -30.69 25.61
N GLN A 742 41.72 -29.74 26.42
CA GLN A 742 43.01 -29.93 27.09
C GLN A 742 42.87 -30.99 28.20
N PRO A 743 43.89 -31.86 28.40
CA PRO A 743 43.86 -32.80 29.51
C PRO A 743 43.72 -32.03 30.83
N PRO A 744 42.96 -32.55 31.81
CA PRO A 744 42.80 -31.89 33.10
C PRO A 744 44.19 -31.63 33.70
N ALA A 745 44.37 -30.44 34.28
CA ALA A 745 45.60 -30.11 34.98
C ALA A 745 45.86 -31.20 36.04
N PRO A 746 47.10 -31.70 36.18
CA PRO A 746 47.41 -32.65 37.23
C PRO A 746 47.02 -32.01 38.56
N GLU A 747 45.99 -32.54 39.21
CA GLU A 747 45.62 -32.06 40.53
C GLU A 747 46.84 -32.19 41.44
N PRO A 748 47.21 -31.16 42.22
CA PRO A 748 48.32 -31.22 43.15
C PRO A 748 48.03 -32.35 44.13
N THR A 749 48.72 -33.46 43.94
CA THR A 749 48.53 -34.71 44.68
C THR A 749 49.32 -34.57 45.98
N GLU A 750 48.77 -33.85 46.95
CA GLU A 750 49.21 -33.87 48.34
C GLU A 750 48.11 -34.46 49.24
N GLU A 751 47.49 -35.58 48.87
CA GLU A 751 46.67 -36.33 49.83
C GLU A 751 46.95 -37.83 49.75
N GLU A 752 47.51 -38.35 50.84
CA GLU A 752 47.86 -39.76 51.06
C GLU A 752 46.65 -40.65 50.79
N ILE A 753 46.75 -41.50 49.76
CA ILE A 753 45.68 -42.41 49.36
C ILE A 753 45.36 -43.36 50.54
N PRO A 754 44.11 -43.38 51.05
CA PRO A 754 43.72 -44.17 52.22
C PRO A 754 43.98 -45.67 52.03
N GLU A 755 44.42 -46.32 53.10
CA GLU A 755 44.83 -47.73 53.17
C GLU A 755 43.80 -48.72 52.59
N SER A 756 42.50 -48.37 52.62
CA SER A 756 41.44 -49.20 52.05
C SER A 756 41.52 -49.34 50.52
N LYS A 757 42.12 -48.38 49.81
CA LYS A 757 42.39 -48.49 48.36
C LYS A 757 43.68 -49.26 48.03
N LYS A 758 44.58 -49.49 48.99
CA LYS A 758 45.76 -50.36 48.76
C LYS A 758 45.35 -51.81 48.51
N ASN A 759 44.31 -52.31 49.20
CA ASN A 759 43.84 -53.68 49.00
C ASN A 759 43.19 -53.89 47.62
N TRP A 760 42.40 -52.92 47.13
CA TRP A 760 41.93 -52.89 45.74
C TRP A 760 43.11 -52.83 44.75
N LEU A 761 44.12 -51.99 44.98
CA LEU A 761 45.29 -51.90 44.09
C LEU A 761 46.12 -53.20 44.04
N HIS A 762 46.16 -53.97 45.13
CA HIS A 762 46.81 -55.27 45.15
C HIS A 762 45.98 -56.36 44.44
N GLU A 763 44.66 -56.33 44.57
CA GLU A 763 43.77 -57.23 43.84
C GLU A 763 43.76 -56.91 42.34
N VAL A 764 43.76 -55.62 41.98
CA VAL A 764 44.01 -55.16 40.60
C VAL A 764 45.41 -55.56 40.15
N LYS A 765 46.46 -55.45 40.97
CA LYS A 765 47.80 -55.94 40.59
C LYS A 765 47.86 -57.45 40.39
N ASN A 766 47.10 -58.25 41.16
CA ASN A 766 47.05 -59.71 40.99
C ASN A 766 46.19 -60.13 39.78
N VAL A 767 45.15 -59.37 39.47
CA VAL A 767 44.39 -59.53 38.22
C VAL A 767 45.25 -59.08 37.03
N VAL A 768 46.02 -57.99 37.16
CA VAL A 768 46.96 -57.48 36.16
C VAL A 768 48.14 -58.44 35.97
N SER A 769 48.65 -59.10 37.02
CA SER A 769 49.74 -60.08 36.86
C SER A 769 49.28 -61.38 36.18
N ASN A 770 48.01 -61.78 36.36
CA ASN A 770 47.47 -62.92 35.62
C ASN A 770 47.06 -62.57 34.18
N ILE A 771 46.69 -61.32 33.90
CA ILE A 771 46.42 -60.81 32.54
C ILE A 771 47.72 -60.45 31.78
N GLN A 772 48.83 -60.22 32.49
CA GLN A 772 50.16 -59.99 31.91
C GLN A 772 50.69 -61.13 31.03
N ASN A 773 50.04 -62.29 31.00
CA ASN A 773 50.43 -63.40 30.12
C ASN A 773 49.90 -63.28 28.68
N PHE A 774 49.15 -62.24 28.32
CA PHE A 774 48.88 -61.93 26.91
C PHE A 774 49.16 -60.45 26.61
N LYS A 775 50.22 -60.20 25.82
CA LYS A 775 50.60 -58.89 25.28
C LYS A 775 49.51 -58.34 24.32
N ARG A 776 48.40 -57.83 24.84
CA ARG A 776 47.45 -56.98 24.11
C ARG A 776 47.59 -55.55 24.63
N PRO A 777 47.72 -54.53 23.76
CA PRO A 777 47.65 -53.14 24.20
C PRO A 777 46.25 -52.89 24.78
N GLU A 778 46.18 -52.59 26.08
CA GLU A 778 44.95 -52.08 26.68
C GLU A 778 44.56 -50.76 25.98
N PRO A 779 43.27 -50.50 25.72
CA PRO A 779 42.84 -49.22 25.18
C PRO A 779 43.20 -48.11 26.17
N GLU A 780 43.91 -47.09 25.69
CA GLU A 780 44.00 -45.81 26.39
C GLU A 780 42.55 -45.38 26.71
N VAL A 781 42.31 -44.98 27.97
CA VAL A 781 40.97 -44.64 28.49
C VAL A 781 40.23 -43.77 27.48
N VAL A 782 39.00 -44.19 27.10
CA VAL A 782 38.15 -43.41 26.18
C VAL A 782 38.03 -41.99 26.70
N TYR A 783 38.37 -41.03 25.85
CA TYR A 783 38.23 -39.63 26.20
C TYR A 783 36.75 -39.32 26.40
N ASN A 784 36.39 -38.86 27.59
CA ASN A 784 35.02 -38.48 27.90
C ASN A 784 34.74 -37.08 27.34
N PHE A 785 34.18 -37.00 26.13
CA PHE A 785 33.79 -35.73 25.53
C PHE A 785 32.66 -35.08 26.31
N GLU A 786 32.84 -33.82 26.71
CA GLU A 786 31.75 -33.07 27.35
C GLU A 786 30.64 -32.75 26.34
N ALA A 787 29.40 -32.80 26.81
CA ALA A 787 28.24 -32.40 26.02
C ALA A 787 28.35 -30.94 25.56
N THR A 788 28.87 -30.06 26.43
CA THR A 788 29.11 -28.64 26.17
C THR A 788 30.08 -28.43 25.00
N THR A 789 31.13 -29.24 24.88
CA THR A 789 32.07 -29.18 23.74
C THR A 789 31.35 -29.50 22.43
N CYS A 790 30.46 -30.50 22.44
CA CYS A 790 29.68 -30.89 21.27
C CYS A 790 28.67 -29.81 20.86
N VAL A 791 27.96 -29.21 21.83
CA VAL A 791 27.03 -28.11 21.58
C VAL A 791 27.77 -26.86 21.10
N ALA A 792 28.95 -26.56 21.65
CA ALA A 792 29.81 -25.47 21.18
C ALA A 792 30.20 -25.66 19.70
N LEU A 793 30.55 -26.88 19.29
CA LEU A 793 30.82 -27.20 17.89
C LEU A 793 29.55 -27.08 17.02
N ASN A 794 28.40 -27.53 17.51
CA ASN A 794 27.12 -27.36 16.82
C ASN A 794 26.78 -25.88 16.63
N ASN A 795 27.04 -25.03 17.63
CA ASN A 795 26.80 -23.60 17.57
C ASN A 795 27.58 -22.93 16.43
N LEU A 796 28.81 -23.35 16.13
CA LEU A 796 29.56 -22.85 14.97
C LEU A 796 28.82 -23.13 13.66
N SER A 797 28.26 -24.34 13.50
CA SER A 797 27.45 -24.66 12.32
C SER A 797 26.12 -23.90 12.29
N ALA A 798 25.45 -23.80 13.43
CA ALA A 798 24.21 -23.05 13.53
C ALA A 798 24.40 -21.57 13.16
N MET A 799 25.51 -20.95 13.60
CA MET A 799 25.90 -19.59 13.23
C MET A 799 26.10 -19.47 11.70
N MET A 800 26.79 -20.42 11.07
CA MET A 800 26.94 -20.46 9.60
C MET A 800 25.61 -20.58 8.86
N ASN A 801 24.71 -21.42 9.37
CA ASN A 801 23.38 -21.63 8.80
C ASN A 801 22.51 -20.37 8.91
N GLN A 802 22.58 -19.66 10.03
CA GLN A 802 21.85 -18.39 10.19
C GLN A 802 22.45 -17.25 9.35
N LEU A 803 23.78 -17.18 9.19
CA LEU A 803 24.41 -16.27 8.23
C LEU A 803 23.94 -16.55 6.80
N THR A 804 23.75 -17.81 6.45
CA THR A 804 23.20 -18.20 5.13
C THR A 804 21.75 -17.74 4.98
N LYS A 805 20.92 -17.87 6.03
CA LYS A 805 19.52 -17.38 6.02
C LYS A 805 19.41 -15.85 5.98
N LEU A 806 20.42 -15.13 6.48
CA LEU A 806 20.49 -13.67 6.39
C LEU A 806 20.58 -13.18 4.94
N GLU A 807 21.20 -13.97 4.05
CA GLU A 807 21.30 -13.67 2.62
C GLU A 807 19.92 -13.65 1.93
N ASP A 808 18.90 -14.32 2.50
CA ASP A 808 17.53 -14.24 1.98
C ASP A 808 16.85 -12.91 2.33
N TRP A 809 17.33 -12.21 3.38
CA TRP A 809 16.78 -10.92 3.81
C TRP A 809 17.48 -9.74 3.13
N ILE A 810 18.74 -9.91 2.77
CA ILE A 810 19.58 -8.89 2.16
C ILE A 810 20.19 -9.51 0.90
N ASP A 811 19.83 -8.98 -0.27
CA ASP A 811 20.40 -9.45 -1.53
C ASP A 811 21.86 -8.96 -1.67
N VAL A 812 22.77 -9.74 -1.11
CA VAL A 812 24.22 -9.49 -1.10
C VAL A 812 24.78 -9.36 -2.53
N GLU A 813 24.15 -10.00 -3.53
CA GLU A 813 24.60 -9.92 -4.92
C GLU A 813 24.34 -8.56 -5.54
N THR A 814 23.13 -8.02 -5.35
CA THR A 814 22.75 -6.69 -5.85
C THR A 814 23.51 -5.56 -5.14
N LEU A 815 23.76 -5.70 -3.83
CA LEU A 815 24.54 -4.73 -3.06
C LEU A 815 25.96 -4.56 -3.61
N SER A 816 26.65 -5.68 -3.84
CA SER A 816 28.02 -5.68 -4.36
C SER A 816 28.08 -5.17 -5.81
N ALA A 817 27.09 -5.51 -6.65
CA ALA A 817 27.04 -5.06 -8.04
C ALA A 817 26.82 -3.55 -8.19
N THR A 818 26.09 -2.95 -7.24
CA THR A 818 25.74 -1.52 -7.25
C THR A 818 26.75 -0.66 -6.49
N SER A 819 27.63 -1.28 -5.70
CA SER A 819 28.61 -0.55 -4.90
C SER A 819 29.59 0.22 -5.79
N SER A 820 29.65 1.54 -5.58
CA SER A 820 30.64 2.44 -6.19
C SER A 820 31.74 2.85 -5.21
N SER A 821 31.78 2.25 -4.01
CA SER A 821 32.73 2.64 -2.97
C SER A 821 34.18 2.50 -3.45
N PRO A 822 35.08 3.45 -3.09
CA PRO A 822 36.50 3.27 -3.35
C PRO A 822 36.95 1.94 -2.72
N LYS A 823 37.75 1.17 -3.46
CA LYS A 823 38.31 -0.11 -3.01
C LYS A 823 39.34 0.12 -1.91
N GLN A 824 38.88 0.53 -0.74
CA GLN A 824 39.70 0.61 0.46
C GLN A 824 39.79 -0.80 1.04
N TYR A 825 41.02 -1.25 1.25
CA TYR A 825 41.25 -2.52 1.92
C TYR A 825 40.92 -2.38 3.42
N LEU A 826 40.17 -3.34 3.96
CA LEU A 826 39.82 -3.46 5.37
C LEU A 826 40.88 -4.22 6.16
N SER A 827 41.53 -5.20 5.52
CA SER A 827 42.64 -5.97 6.09
C SER A 827 43.29 -6.84 4.99
N HIS A 828 44.42 -7.46 5.32
CA HIS A 828 45.06 -8.47 4.49
C HIS A 828 45.14 -9.78 5.28
N VAL A 829 44.51 -10.84 4.77
CA VAL A 829 44.48 -12.15 5.40
C VAL A 829 45.48 -13.07 4.72
N PHE A 830 46.46 -13.55 5.48
CA PHE A 830 47.46 -14.53 5.06
C PHE A 830 47.06 -15.91 5.58
N SER A 831 46.81 -16.84 4.69
CA SER A 831 46.67 -18.27 5.02
C SER A 831 48.01 -18.96 4.79
N ILE A 832 48.64 -19.41 5.86
CA ILE A 832 49.95 -20.07 5.85
C ILE A 832 49.78 -21.54 6.18
N ARG A 833 50.06 -22.41 5.21
CA ARG A 833 50.06 -23.86 5.39
C ARG A 833 51.47 -24.39 5.52
N ILE A 834 51.82 -24.89 6.70
CA ILE A 834 53.10 -25.52 6.95
C ILE A 834 52.99 -26.97 6.48
N VAL A 835 53.55 -27.25 5.31
CA VAL A 835 53.40 -28.55 4.66
C VAL A 835 54.37 -29.55 5.29
N ARG A 836 55.68 -29.33 5.15
CA ARG A 836 56.68 -30.33 5.53
C ARG A 836 58.08 -29.75 5.79
N GLY A 837 58.88 -30.48 6.56
CA GLY A 837 60.31 -30.26 6.73
C GLY A 837 61.13 -31.22 5.87
N GLU A 838 62.31 -30.80 5.43
CA GLU A 838 63.29 -31.64 4.74
C GLU A 838 64.63 -31.63 5.49
N ASN A 839 65.19 -32.81 5.77
CA ASN A 839 66.55 -33.00 6.28
C ASN A 839 66.88 -32.18 7.55
N LEU A 840 65.95 -32.18 8.50
CA LEU A 840 66.07 -31.42 9.75
C LEU A 840 67.07 -32.08 10.72
N ARG A 841 67.79 -31.24 11.48
CA ARG A 841 68.76 -31.68 12.49
C ARG A 841 68.75 -30.74 13.69
N ALA A 842 68.86 -31.30 14.90
CA ALA A 842 69.05 -30.51 16.12
C ALA A 842 70.49 -29.97 16.23
N SER A 843 70.63 -28.73 16.72
CA SER A 843 71.91 -27.98 16.77
C SER A 843 73.08 -28.71 17.44
N LYS A 844 72.82 -29.57 18.45
CA LYS A 844 73.87 -30.21 19.28
C LYS A 844 73.97 -31.72 19.14
N ASP A 845 73.22 -32.35 18.22
CA ASP A 845 73.12 -33.81 18.19
C ASP A 845 73.94 -34.47 17.08
N ALA A 846 74.63 -35.56 17.44
CA ALA A 846 75.36 -36.44 16.53
C ALA A 846 74.54 -37.68 16.14
N MET A 847 73.45 -37.99 16.86
CA MET A 847 72.53 -39.05 16.46
C MET A 847 71.63 -38.56 15.33
N TRP A 848 72.01 -38.91 14.10
CA TRP A 848 71.18 -38.73 12.92
C TRP A 848 69.83 -39.46 13.08
N GLY A 849 68.71 -38.74 12.92
CA GLY A 849 67.40 -39.35 12.68
C GLY A 849 66.45 -39.53 13.87
N LYS A 850 66.74 -38.99 15.07
CA LYS A 850 65.81 -39.02 16.22
C LYS A 850 65.45 -37.61 16.73
N ILE A 851 64.83 -36.82 15.87
CA ILE A 851 64.23 -35.54 16.28
C ILE A 851 62.71 -35.67 16.30
N ASN A 852 62.06 -34.93 17.20
CA ASN A 852 60.62 -34.82 17.31
C ASN A 852 60.21 -33.39 16.91
N PRO A 853 60.18 -33.05 15.61
CA PRO A 853 60.10 -31.67 15.20
C PRO A 853 58.68 -31.08 15.26
N TYR A 854 58.60 -29.81 15.64
CA TYR A 854 57.46 -28.93 15.41
C TYR A 854 57.93 -27.57 14.90
N VAL A 855 57.03 -26.84 14.23
CA VAL A 855 57.28 -25.48 13.73
C VAL A 855 56.50 -24.47 14.56
N ALA A 856 57.15 -23.38 14.91
CA ALA A 856 56.54 -22.21 15.54
C ALA A 856 56.78 -20.99 14.66
N ALA A 857 55.71 -20.28 14.28
CA ALA A 857 55.82 -18.98 13.62
C ALA A 857 55.70 -17.88 14.67
N VAL A 858 56.70 -17.01 14.74
CA VAL A 858 56.81 -15.96 15.76
C VAL A 858 56.88 -14.60 15.07
N ASP A 859 56.08 -13.65 15.55
CA ASP A 859 56.17 -12.25 15.15
C ASP A 859 57.47 -11.64 15.70
N LEU A 860 58.33 -11.14 14.80
CA LEU A 860 59.62 -10.57 15.18
C LEU A 860 59.48 -9.22 15.90
N ASN A 861 58.47 -8.42 15.54
CA ASN A 861 58.25 -7.10 16.12
C ASN A 861 57.51 -7.21 17.45
N GLY A 862 56.43 -7.98 17.48
CA GLY A 862 55.60 -8.20 18.67
C GLY A 862 56.19 -9.20 19.67
N LYS A 863 57.21 -9.99 19.27
CA LYS A 863 57.77 -11.12 20.03
C LYS A 863 56.71 -12.09 20.54
N ARG A 864 55.65 -12.27 19.76
CA ARG A 864 54.49 -13.10 20.10
C ARG A 864 54.48 -14.36 19.23
N LEU A 865 54.22 -15.51 19.85
CA LEU A 865 53.93 -16.74 19.12
C LEU A 865 52.62 -16.56 18.35
N LEU A 866 52.68 -16.63 17.02
CA LEU A 866 51.49 -16.54 16.17
C LEU A 866 50.84 -17.91 16.04
N THR A 867 51.66 -18.95 15.79
CA THR A 867 51.18 -20.31 15.66
C THR A 867 52.26 -21.35 15.96
N ARG A 868 51.84 -22.58 16.26
CA ARG A 868 52.67 -23.77 16.49
C ARG A 868 51.99 -24.99 15.85
N THR A 869 52.74 -25.81 15.14
CA THR A 869 52.27 -27.12 14.61
C THR A 869 52.31 -28.21 15.68
N ARG A 870 51.71 -29.37 15.40
CA ARG A 870 51.96 -30.57 16.19
C ARG A 870 53.44 -30.98 16.16
N THR A 871 53.84 -31.69 17.20
CA THR A 871 55.12 -32.40 17.26
C THR A 871 54.96 -33.71 16.50
N ILE A 872 55.86 -34.01 15.57
CA ILE A 872 55.91 -35.31 14.89
C ILE A 872 57.08 -36.09 15.47
N ASP A 873 56.81 -37.28 15.98
CA ASP A 873 57.84 -38.08 16.66
C ASP A 873 58.83 -38.73 15.68
N HIS A 874 60.11 -38.69 16.05
CA HIS A 874 61.22 -39.41 15.42
C HIS A 874 61.27 -39.30 13.89
N ASN A 875 61.08 -38.09 13.36
CA ASN A 875 61.02 -37.87 11.92
C ASN A 875 61.80 -36.61 11.50
N PRO A 876 62.98 -36.74 10.87
CA PRO A 876 63.74 -35.60 10.33
C PRO A 876 63.13 -34.98 9.06
N ASP A 877 62.14 -35.64 8.46
CA ASP A 877 61.38 -35.16 7.30
C ASP A 877 59.86 -35.14 7.63
N PRO A 878 59.45 -34.33 8.61
CA PRO A 878 58.08 -34.27 9.11
C PRO A 878 57.13 -33.67 8.06
N GLU A 879 55.89 -34.13 8.04
CA GLU A 879 54.81 -33.55 7.24
C GLU A 879 53.67 -33.17 8.18
N TRP A 880 53.56 -31.87 8.44
CA TRP A 880 52.55 -31.34 9.35
C TRP A 880 51.21 -31.18 8.62
N ASP A 881 51.23 -30.57 7.44
CA ASP A 881 50.06 -30.15 6.65
C ASP A 881 49.03 -29.40 7.49
N GLU A 882 49.52 -28.38 8.22
CA GLU A 882 48.71 -27.55 9.11
C GLU A 882 48.62 -26.12 8.59
N GLU A 883 47.40 -25.60 8.47
CA GLU A 883 47.10 -24.25 7.99
C GLU A 883 46.73 -23.31 9.14
N PHE A 884 47.25 -22.10 9.08
CA PHE A 884 47.01 -21.02 10.04
C PHE A 884 46.74 -19.71 9.33
N GLU A 885 45.99 -18.82 9.97
CA GLU A 885 45.74 -17.49 9.44
C GLU A 885 46.34 -16.38 10.26
N ILE A 886 46.87 -15.40 9.57
CA ILE A 886 47.37 -14.16 10.13
C ILE A 886 46.68 -13.01 9.39
N THR A 887 45.94 -12.19 10.13
CA THR A 887 45.32 -10.98 9.59
C THR A 887 46.18 -9.77 9.94
N ILE A 888 46.48 -8.95 8.94
CA ILE A 888 47.25 -7.71 9.06
C ILE A 888 46.32 -6.52 8.75
N PRO A 889 46.34 -5.44 9.56
CA PRO A 889 45.55 -4.25 9.27
C PRO A 889 46.02 -3.56 7.97
N PRO A 890 45.16 -2.81 7.28
CA PRO A 890 45.45 -2.26 5.96
C PRO A 890 46.51 -1.16 6.00
N GLU A 891 46.71 -0.50 7.15
CA GLU A 891 47.76 0.49 7.36
C GLU A 891 49.16 -0.15 7.48
N GLN A 892 49.22 -1.44 7.81
CA GLN A 892 50.48 -2.15 8.00
C GLN A 892 50.94 -2.78 6.67
N SER A 893 52.07 -2.30 6.16
CA SER A 893 52.61 -2.70 4.84
C SER A 893 53.18 -4.12 4.80
N SER A 894 53.70 -4.62 5.92
CA SER A 894 54.29 -5.96 6.03
C SER A 894 54.31 -6.45 7.48
N LEU A 895 54.36 -7.76 7.66
CA LEU A 895 54.65 -8.41 8.94
C LEU A 895 55.81 -9.39 8.78
N ASP A 896 56.86 -9.18 9.57
CA ASP A 896 58.04 -10.02 9.57
C ASP A 896 57.89 -11.16 10.57
N ILE A 897 57.89 -12.40 10.06
CA ILE A 897 57.75 -13.60 10.88
C ILE A 897 59.01 -14.46 10.82
N SER A 898 59.36 -15.05 11.96
CA SER A 898 60.40 -16.07 12.08
C SER A 898 59.74 -17.43 12.19
N VAL A 899 59.99 -18.29 11.20
CA VAL A 899 59.58 -19.70 11.20
C VAL A 899 60.69 -20.49 11.89
N VAL A 900 60.40 -21.04 13.07
CA VAL A 900 61.38 -21.71 13.94
C VAL A 900 61.01 -23.18 14.08
N VAL A 901 61.96 -24.06 13.80
CA VAL A 901 61.81 -25.51 13.97
C VAL A 901 62.47 -25.94 15.27
N TRP A 902 61.72 -26.64 16.09
CA TRP A 902 62.13 -27.13 17.41
C TRP A 902 62.03 -28.65 17.47
N ASP A 903 62.90 -29.28 18.26
CA ASP A 903 62.86 -30.68 18.64
C ASP A 903 62.37 -30.81 20.08
N ASP A 904 61.21 -31.44 20.29
CA ASP A 904 60.58 -31.63 21.59
C ASP A 904 60.98 -32.97 22.22
N ARG A 905 61.80 -32.93 23.28
CA ARG A 905 62.26 -34.13 23.98
C ARG A 905 62.00 -34.01 25.46
N PHE A 906 61.01 -34.76 25.94
CA PHE A 906 60.66 -34.83 27.36
C PHE A 906 60.47 -33.44 27.99
N GLY A 907 59.80 -32.53 27.27
CA GLY A 907 59.57 -31.15 27.69
C GLY A 907 60.76 -30.19 27.51
N GLN A 908 61.91 -30.68 27.05
CA GLN A 908 63.03 -29.84 26.63
C GLN A 908 62.98 -29.60 25.13
N HIS A 909 62.83 -28.35 24.72
CA HIS A 909 62.78 -27.94 23.32
C HIS A 909 64.17 -27.49 22.83
N GLN A 910 64.75 -28.21 21.87
CA GLN A 910 66.03 -27.86 21.25
C GLN A 910 65.84 -27.25 19.87
N LEU A 911 66.63 -26.25 19.50
CA LEU A 911 66.51 -25.58 18.21
C LEU A 911 67.07 -26.46 17.08
N CYS A 912 66.26 -26.70 16.06
CA CYS A 912 66.66 -27.34 14.80
C CYS A 912 67.04 -26.33 13.71
N GLY A 913 66.46 -25.13 13.75
CA GLY A 913 66.78 -24.04 12.83
C GLY A 913 65.67 -23.01 12.77
N LYS A 914 65.97 -21.88 12.11
CA LYS A 914 65.00 -20.81 11.85
C LYS A 914 65.15 -20.27 10.43
N ALA A 915 64.06 -19.75 9.90
CA ALA A 915 64.02 -19.01 8.65
C ALA A 915 63.16 -17.75 8.79
N PHE A 916 63.47 -16.75 7.98
CA PHE A 916 62.74 -15.49 7.92
C PHE A 916 61.72 -15.52 6.78
N LEU A 917 60.53 -15.00 7.02
CA LEU A 917 59.50 -14.79 6.01
C LEU A 917 58.83 -13.42 6.23
N GLU A 918 58.89 -12.56 5.21
CA GLU A 918 58.18 -11.29 5.18
C GLU A 918 56.79 -11.51 4.57
N LEU A 919 55.74 -11.27 5.35
CA LEU A 919 54.36 -11.26 4.89
C LEU A 919 54.02 -9.87 4.37
N ASN A 920 54.31 -9.63 3.10
CA ASN A 920 53.99 -8.39 2.42
C ASN A 920 52.92 -8.65 1.35
N PRO A 921 51.71 -8.08 1.47
CA PRO A 921 50.61 -8.35 0.54
C PRO A 921 50.97 -8.08 -0.93
N ARG A 922 51.91 -7.16 -1.19
CA ARG A 922 52.35 -6.79 -2.55
C ARG A 922 53.27 -7.83 -3.19
N ARG A 923 53.88 -8.72 -2.39
CA ARG A 923 54.73 -9.80 -2.90
C ARG A 923 53.93 -11.01 -3.39
N PHE A 924 52.64 -11.07 -3.06
CA PHE A 924 51.76 -12.20 -3.34
C PHE A 924 50.60 -11.79 -4.23
N SER A 925 50.04 -12.76 -4.96
CA SER A 925 48.75 -12.55 -5.61
C SER A 925 47.63 -12.44 -4.55
N THR A 926 46.76 -11.44 -4.68
CA THR A 926 45.61 -11.25 -3.77
C THR A 926 44.41 -12.13 -4.14
N SER A 927 44.65 -13.22 -4.88
CA SER A 927 43.62 -14.13 -5.40
C SER A 927 43.15 -15.15 -4.37
N GLY A 928 43.89 -15.30 -3.25
CA GLY A 928 43.69 -16.36 -2.26
C GLY A 928 44.21 -17.72 -2.67
N ILE A 929 44.97 -17.81 -3.77
CA ILE A 929 45.53 -19.07 -4.25
C ILE A 929 46.86 -19.35 -3.54
N PRO A 930 47.03 -20.54 -2.93
CA PRO A 930 48.27 -20.87 -2.23
C PRO A 930 49.51 -20.90 -3.14
N GLU A 931 50.53 -20.14 -2.75
CA GLU A 931 51.85 -20.12 -3.37
C GLU A 931 52.85 -20.89 -2.51
N GLU A 932 53.49 -21.91 -3.07
CA GLU A 932 54.49 -22.71 -2.37
C GLU A 932 55.81 -21.96 -2.22
N ILE A 933 56.32 -21.87 -0.99
CA ILE A 933 57.56 -21.23 -0.61
C ILE A 933 58.42 -22.26 0.12
N THR A 934 59.65 -22.42 -0.33
CA THR A 934 60.67 -23.22 0.37
C THR A 934 61.60 -22.28 1.13
N LEU A 935 61.64 -22.42 2.44
CA LEU A 935 62.52 -21.66 3.33
C LEU A 935 63.73 -22.50 3.72
N ASP A 936 64.93 -21.98 3.46
CA ASP A 936 66.18 -22.57 3.92
C ASP A 936 66.42 -22.19 5.40
N LEU A 937 66.66 -23.19 6.24
CA LEU A 937 66.97 -22.97 7.65
C LEU A 937 68.43 -22.53 7.81
N ASP A 938 68.69 -21.69 8.83
CA ASP A 938 70.04 -21.19 9.15
C ASP A 938 71.06 -22.28 9.54
N PHE A 939 70.60 -23.44 10.00
CA PHE A 939 71.44 -24.61 10.22
C PHE A 939 71.42 -25.57 9.02
N GLN A 940 70.58 -26.60 9.09
CA GLN A 940 70.45 -27.64 8.08
C GLN A 940 68.97 -27.92 7.87
N GLY A 941 68.61 -28.15 6.62
CA GLY A 941 67.27 -28.53 6.24
C GLY A 941 66.45 -27.35 5.74
N LYS A 942 65.23 -27.67 5.34
CA LYS A 942 64.30 -26.72 4.71
C LYS A 942 62.91 -26.90 5.28
N VAL A 943 62.11 -25.86 5.27
CA VAL A 943 60.67 -25.92 5.55
C VAL A 943 59.93 -25.51 4.27
N VAL A 944 59.04 -26.37 3.81
CA VAL A 944 58.13 -26.07 2.70
C VAL A 944 56.80 -25.67 3.28
N LEU A 945 56.33 -24.48 2.90
CA LEU A 945 55.05 -23.94 3.29
C LEU A 945 54.33 -23.36 2.08
N GLU A 946 53.04 -23.13 2.20
CA GLU A 946 52.26 -22.40 1.21
C GLU A 946 51.68 -21.13 1.84
N VAL A 947 51.66 -20.04 1.08
CA VAL A 947 51.06 -18.76 1.49
C VAL A 947 50.02 -18.35 0.48
N ALA A 948 48.78 -18.14 0.93
CA ALA A 948 47.73 -17.49 0.17
C ALA A 948 47.40 -16.14 0.79
N VAL A 949 47.17 -15.11 -0.03
CA VAL A 949 46.83 -13.77 0.44
C VAL A 949 45.51 -13.32 -0.15
N GLU A 950 44.64 -12.78 0.70
CA GLU A 950 43.41 -12.11 0.30
C GLU A 950 43.33 -10.74 0.93
N SER A 951 43.08 -9.73 0.10
CA SER A 951 42.93 -8.35 0.55
C SER A 951 41.45 -8.03 0.64
N GLU A 952 40.99 -7.79 1.87
CA GLU A 952 39.59 -7.58 2.17
C GLU A 952 39.15 -6.19 1.77
N ILE A 953 37.99 -6.05 1.15
CA ILE A 953 37.42 -4.75 0.77
C ILE A 953 36.08 -4.58 1.49
N LEU A 954 35.66 -3.33 1.73
CA LEU A 954 34.31 -3.02 2.18
C LEU A 954 33.29 -3.29 1.06
N ASP A 955 32.98 -4.56 0.88
CA ASP A 955 32.03 -5.09 -0.07
C ASP A 955 31.19 -6.18 0.61
N ALA A 956 29.89 -6.18 0.35
CA ALA A 956 28.92 -7.06 0.99
C ALA A 956 29.26 -8.55 0.83
N LYS A 957 29.70 -8.99 -0.37
CA LYS A 957 30.09 -10.39 -0.63
C LYS A 957 31.34 -10.74 0.15
N PHE A 958 32.30 -9.83 0.16
CA PHE A 958 33.57 -10.04 0.82
C PHE A 958 33.40 -10.19 2.34
N VAL A 959 32.68 -9.25 2.99
CA VAL A 959 32.48 -9.30 4.45
C VAL A 959 31.69 -10.53 4.89
N MET A 960 30.71 -10.99 4.10
CA MET A 960 29.97 -12.22 4.40
C MET A 960 30.82 -13.47 4.21
N GLY A 961 31.60 -13.55 3.13
CA GLY A 961 32.50 -14.67 2.87
C GLY A 961 33.54 -14.85 3.95
N ARG A 962 34.07 -13.74 4.47
CA ARG A 962 35.01 -13.71 5.59
C ARG A 962 34.43 -14.36 6.85
N ALA A 963 33.25 -13.92 7.28
CA ALA A 963 32.59 -14.47 8.47
C ALA A 963 32.32 -15.98 8.32
N PHE A 964 31.82 -16.40 7.16
CA PHE A 964 31.53 -17.80 6.89
C PHE A 964 32.79 -18.66 6.93
N ARG A 965 33.88 -18.18 6.30
CA ARG A 965 35.16 -18.89 6.27
C ARG A 965 35.75 -19.06 7.68
N ALA A 966 35.72 -18.01 8.51
CA ALA A 966 36.23 -18.10 9.86
C ALA A 966 35.47 -19.14 10.70
N LEU A 967 34.13 -19.17 10.60
CA LEU A 967 33.30 -20.17 11.27
C LEU A 967 33.56 -21.59 10.74
N MET A 968 33.67 -21.76 9.42
CA MET A 968 33.98 -23.04 8.79
C MET A 968 35.32 -23.58 9.29
N ARG A 969 36.35 -22.73 9.32
CA ARG A 969 37.66 -23.12 9.83
C ARG A 969 37.65 -23.43 11.31
N ALA A 970 36.96 -22.64 12.12
CA ALA A 970 36.80 -22.93 13.54
C ALA A 970 36.17 -24.32 13.72
N GLN A 971 35.14 -24.65 12.92
CA GLN A 971 34.50 -25.96 12.93
C GLN A 971 35.46 -27.08 12.51
N GLU A 972 36.15 -26.94 11.37
CA GLU A 972 37.08 -27.96 10.88
C GLU A 972 38.26 -28.19 11.84
N ARG A 973 38.80 -27.12 12.42
CA ARG A 973 39.85 -27.19 13.43
C ARG A 973 39.36 -27.92 14.68
N SER A 974 38.17 -27.58 15.18
CA SER A 974 37.57 -28.25 16.32
C SER A 974 37.33 -29.73 16.05
N ILE A 975 36.86 -30.10 14.86
CA ILE A 975 36.73 -31.51 14.46
C ILE A 975 38.08 -32.22 14.48
N LYS A 976 39.14 -31.62 13.92
CA LYS A 976 40.50 -32.20 13.96
C LYS A 976 40.98 -32.44 15.40
N LEU A 977 40.76 -31.48 16.30
CA LEU A 977 41.14 -31.59 17.72
C LEU A 977 40.35 -32.69 18.46
N ILE A 978 39.08 -32.89 18.12
CA ILE A 978 38.26 -33.99 18.65
C ILE A 978 38.82 -35.34 18.19
N VAL A 979 39.08 -35.48 16.88
CA VAL A 979 39.58 -36.75 16.32
C VAL A 979 40.97 -37.10 16.85
N GLU A 980 41.79 -36.09 17.15
CA GLU A 980 43.12 -36.27 17.76
C GLU A 980 43.06 -37.01 19.12
N LYS A 981 41.95 -36.89 19.87
CA LYS A 981 41.82 -37.55 21.18
C LYS A 981 41.80 -39.07 21.14
N PHE A 982 41.49 -39.66 19.99
CA PHE A 982 41.48 -41.10 19.79
C PHE A 982 42.36 -41.56 18.63
N SER A 983 43.17 -40.67 18.03
CA SER A 983 44.09 -41.03 16.95
C SER A 983 45.29 -41.86 17.43
N GLY A 984 45.71 -41.70 18.69
CA GLY A 984 46.79 -42.49 19.28
C GLY A 984 46.49 -44.00 19.28
N PHE A 985 45.25 -44.37 19.63
CA PHE A 985 44.80 -45.76 19.57
C PHE A 985 44.71 -46.29 18.13
N ILE A 986 44.30 -45.46 17.17
CA ILE A 986 44.32 -45.84 15.75
C ILE A 986 45.76 -46.20 15.32
N GLN A 987 46.75 -45.35 15.67
CA GLN A 987 48.16 -45.61 15.35
C GLN A 987 48.70 -46.87 16.03
N SER A 988 48.28 -47.16 17.28
CA SER A 988 48.70 -48.38 17.98
C SER A 988 48.13 -49.65 17.35
N CYS A 989 46.88 -49.61 16.87
CA CYS A 989 46.26 -50.70 16.09
C CYS A 989 46.95 -50.92 14.75
N PHE A 990 47.29 -49.84 14.04
CA PHE A 990 48.06 -49.87 12.78
C PHE A 990 49.58 -49.88 13.02
N SER A 991 50.05 -50.70 13.96
CA SER A 991 51.47 -50.86 14.26
C SER A 991 52.05 -52.16 13.72
N ARG A 992 53.35 -52.18 13.44
CA ARG A 992 54.07 -53.41 13.04
C ARG A 992 54.03 -54.50 14.10
N ALA A 993 53.94 -54.13 15.37
CA ALA A 993 53.82 -55.09 16.47
C ALA A 993 52.50 -55.86 16.36
N ASN A 994 51.40 -55.15 16.12
CA ASN A 994 50.09 -55.76 15.90
C ASN A 994 50.08 -56.60 14.61
N LEU A 995 50.60 -56.06 13.50
CA LEU A 995 50.65 -56.75 12.21
C LEU A 995 51.45 -58.07 12.27
N LYS A 996 52.65 -58.06 12.87
CA LYS A 996 53.44 -59.28 13.06
C LYS A 996 52.73 -60.31 13.95
N SER A 997 51.95 -59.86 14.93
CA SER A 997 51.23 -60.78 15.81
C SER A 997 50.12 -61.53 15.07
N VAL A 998 49.49 -60.89 14.09
CA VAL A 998 48.40 -61.44 13.27
C VAL A 998 48.95 -62.31 12.14
N CYS A 999 50.05 -61.90 11.51
CA CYS A 999 50.67 -62.62 10.40
C CYS A 999 51.75 -63.64 10.83
N ALA A 1000 51.90 -63.91 12.14
CA ALA A 1000 53.01 -64.72 12.67
C ALA A 1000 53.12 -66.13 12.05
N LYS A 1001 51.99 -66.72 11.66
CA LYS A 1001 51.89 -68.06 11.05
C LYS A 1001 51.69 -68.03 9.53
N GLY A 1002 51.82 -66.86 8.90
CA GLY A 1002 51.47 -66.64 7.49
C GLY A 1002 50.14 -65.90 7.36
N GLN A 1003 49.31 -66.33 6.40
CA GLN A 1003 48.01 -65.69 6.17
C GLN A 1003 47.07 -65.92 7.37
N PRO A 1004 46.50 -64.87 7.97
CA PRO A 1004 45.64 -65.02 9.14
C PRO A 1004 44.35 -65.75 8.78
N SER A 1005 43.85 -66.56 9.71
CA SER A 1005 42.49 -67.10 9.60
C SER A 1005 41.45 -65.98 9.69
N ARG A 1006 40.23 -66.22 9.20
CA ARG A 1006 39.13 -65.23 9.27
C ARG A 1006 38.87 -64.76 10.71
N GLU A 1007 38.93 -65.67 11.68
CA GLU A 1007 38.74 -65.35 13.10
C GLU A 1007 39.87 -64.49 13.66
N GLU A 1008 41.13 -64.83 13.37
CA GLU A 1008 42.30 -64.03 13.79
C GLU A 1008 42.26 -62.62 13.17
N PHE A 1009 41.85 -62.53 11.89
CA PHE A 1009 41.68 -61.27 11.18
C PHE A 1009 40.58 -60.39 11.81
N GLU A 1010 39.37 -60.91 12.00
CA GLU A 1010 38.25 -60.14 12.60
C GLU A 1010 38.58 -59.73 14.05
N GLN A 1011 39.19 -60.62 14.85
CA GLN A 1011 39.60 -60.30 16.23
C GLN A 1011 40.68 -59.20 16.30
N SER A 1012 41.57 -59.11 15.31
CA SER A 1012 42.65 -58.11 15.30
C SER A 1012 42.16 -56.67 15.14
N ILE A 1013 40.98 -56.48 14.55
CA ILE A 1013 40.39 -55.16 14.28
C ILE A 1013 39.19 -54.86 15.17
N GLN A 1014 38.62 -55.86 15.82
CA GLN A 1014 37.45 -55.71 16.69
C GLN A 1014 37.68 -54.66 17.79
N ASN A 1015 38.85 -54.68 18.45
CA ASN A 1015 39.18 -53.70 19.50
C ASN A 1015 39.13 -52.26 18.97
N LEU A 1016 39.59 -52.03 17.73
CA LEU A 1016 39.51 -50.73 17.09
C LEU A 1016 38.06 -50.35 16.79
N CYS A 1017 37.26 -51.29 16.29
CA CYS A 1017 35.84 -51.05 16.02
C CYS A 1017 35.06 -50.72 17.29
N ASP A 1018 35.29 -51.46 18.38
CA ASP A 1018 34.65 -51.24 19.67
C ASP A 1018 35.05 -49.87 20.25
N TYR A 1019 36.34 -49.53 20.19
CA TYR A 1019 36.84 -48.23 20.66
C TYR A 1019 36.28 -47.06 19.84
N LEU A 1020 36.27 -47.17 18.50
CA LEU A 1020 35.69 -46.17 17.63
C LEU A 1020 34.18 -46.06 17.85
N ASN A 1021 33.46 -47.17 17.99
CA ASN A 1021 32.03 -47.17 18.27
C ASN A 1021 31.70 -46.50 19.60
N MET A 1022 32.52 -46.73 20.65
CA MET A 1022 32.33 -46.09 21.95
C MET A 1022 32.53 -44.56 21.87
N ASN A 1023 33.61 -44.10 21.24
CA ASN A 1023 33.87 -42.66 21.04
C ASN A 1023 32.81 -42.00 20.14
N LEU A 1024 32.49 -42.61 18.99
CA LEU A 1024 31.55 -42.07 18.02
C LEU A 1024 30.11 -42.10 18.52
N SER A 1025 29.72 -43.06 19.36
CA SER A 1025 28.38 -43.14 19.95
C SER A 1025 28.10 -41.95 20.88
N ILE A 1026 29.08 -41.58 21.73
CA ILE A 1026 28.99 -40.39 22.59
C ILE A 1026 28.82 -39.13 21.72
N LEU A 1027 29.67 -38.98 20.69
CA LEU A 1027 29.61 -37.84 19.78
C LEU A 1027 28.30 -37.77 19.00
N LYS A 1028 27.76 -38.91 18.52
CA LYS A 1028 26.50 -38.99 17.79
C LYS A 1028 25.29 -38.54 18.62
N GLY A 1029 25.36 -38.74 19.95
CA GLY A 1029 24.32 -38.31 20.87
C GLY A 1029 24.11 -36.80 20.90
N PHE A 1030 25.18 -36.02 20.75
CA PHE A 1030 25.12 -34.56 20.90
C PHE A 1030 25.39 -33.79 19.60
N LEU A 1031 26.26 -34.28 18.71
CA LEU A 1031 26.59 -33.58 17.47
C LEU A 1031 25.43 -33.60 16.48
N MET A 1032 25.27 -32.52 15.72
CA MET A 1032 24.41 -32.53 14.53
C MET A 1032 24.94 -33.53 13.51
N ASN A 1033 24.05 -34.14 12.73
CA ASN A 1033 24.36 -35.18 11.76
C ASN A 1033 25.41 -34.71 10.74
N GLU A 1034 25.31 -33.48 10.25
CA GLU A 1034 26.32 -32.89 9.37
C GLU A 1034 27.73 -32.92 9.99
N ILE A 1035 27.83 -32.52 11.25
CA ILE A 1035 29.11 -32.46 11.98
C ILE A 1035 29.61 -33.85 12.30
N PHE A 1036 28.73 -34.73 12.74
CA PHE A 1036 29.05 -36.12 13.01
C PHE A 1036 29.62 -36.82 11.77
N MET A 1037 29.01 -36.62 10.60
CA MET A 1037 29.52 -37.14 9.33
C MET A 1037 30.90 -36.58 8.99
N LYS A 1038 31.12 -35.26 9.15
CA LYS A 1038 32.45 -34.65 8.96
C LYS A 1038 33.50 -35.23 9.92
N THR A 1039 33.12 -35.45 11.18
CA THR A 1039 33.98 -36.09 12.19
C THR A 1039 34.32 -37.52 11.81
N MET A 1040 33.35 -38.32 11.34
CA MET A 1040 33.60 -39.68 10.85
C MET A 1040 34.55 -39.71 9.65
N VAL A 1041 34.38 -38.79 8.68
CA VAL A 1041 35.29 -38.67 7.53
C VAL A 1041 36.69 -38.25 7.97
N ALA A 1042 36.81 -37.33 8.93
CA ALA A 1042 38.10 -36.93 9.50
C ALA A 1042 38.79 -38.10 10.24
N THR A 1043 38.04 -38.89 11.01
CA THR A 1043 38.54 -40.13 11.64
C THR A 1043 39.01 -41.14 10.60
N TRP A 1044 38.22 -41.36 9.54
CA TRP A 1044 38.59 -42.26 8.47
C TRP A 1044 39.90 -41.83 7.77
N LYS A 1045 40.10 -40.53 7.53
CA LYS A 1045 41.37 -40.00 6.99
C LYS A 1045 42.56 -40.34 7.90
N ASN A 1046 42.39 -40.31 9.22
CA ASN A 1046 43.43 -40.74 10.16
C ASN A 1046 43.68 -42.26 10.11
N VAL A 1047 42.65 -43.09 9.95
CA VAL A 1047 42.78 -44.54 9.72
C VAL A 1047 43.59 -44.83 8.45
N VAL A 1048 43.22 -44.18 7.34
CA VAL A 1048 43.93 -44.34 6.06
C VAL A 1048 45.39 -43.89 6.18
N SER A 1049 45.64 -42.78 6.87
CA SER A 1049 47.00 -42.28 7.10
C SER A 1049 47.85 -43.26 7.92
N ALA A 1050 47.28 -43.84 8.99
CA ALA A 1050 47.98 -44.82 9.81
C ALA A 1050 48.31 -46.11 9.03
N ALA A 1051 47.38 -46.58 8.19
CA ALA A 1051 47.61 -47.73 7.32
C ALA A 1051 48.65 -47.43 6.22
N ASP A 1052 48.62 -46.24 5.64
CA ASP A 1052 49.57 -45.80 4.63
C ASP A 1052 51.01 -45.77 5.17
N GLU A 1053 51.18 -45.22 6.38
CA GLU A 1053 52.47 -45.16 7.08
C GLU A 1053 53.01 -46.55 7.46
N LEU A 1054 52.13 -47.51 7.75
CA LEU A 1054 52.49 -48.89 8.02
C LEU A 1054 52.95 -49.64 6.77
N MET A 1055 52.24 -49.45 5.64
CA MET A 1055 52.45 -50.24 4.42
C MET A 1055 53.73 -49.88 3.67
N LEU A 1056 53.93 -48.59 3.37
CA LEU A 1056 55.00 -48.15 2.48
C LEU A 1056 55.78 -46.98 3.09
N PRO A 1057 57.12 -46.97 2.94
CA PRO A 1057 57.91 -45.83 3.39
C PRO A 1057 57.52 -44.56 2.62
N LYS A 1058 57.54 -43.39 3.28
CA LYS A 1058 57.35 -42.09 2.61
C LYS A 1058 58.52 -41.78 1.66
N LEU A 1059 58.27 -41.01 0.60
CA LEU A 1059 59.27 -40.66 -0.42
C LEU A 1059 60.48 -39.88 0.12
N SER A 1060 60.28 -39.12 1.19
CA SER A 1060 61.34 -38.36 1.88
C SER A 1060 62.51 -39.25 2.30
N LYS A 1061 62.25 -40.50 2.69
CA LYS A 1061 63.29 -41.46 3.12
C LYS A 1061 64.33 -41.81 2.05
N ALA A 1062 64.11 -41.46 0.77
CA ALA A 1062 65.09 -41.67 -0.30
C ALA A 1062 66.22 -40.63 -0.32
N LYS A 1063 66.02 -39.42 0.23
CA LYS A 1063 67.01 -38.31 0.15
C LYS A 1063 68.20 -38.45 1.10
N ILE A 1064 68.21 -39.45 1.98
CA ILE A 1064 69.07 -39.51 3.18
C ILE A 1064 70.60 -39.54 2.95
N ASN A 1065 71.16 -39.70 1.73
CA ASN A 1065 72.61 -40.01 1.60
C ASN A 1065 73.47 -39.24 0.58
N THR A 1066 73.09 -38.07 0.04
CA THR A 1066 73.88 -37.50 -1.08
C THR A 1066 74.74 -36.24 -0.86
N GLU A 1067 74.70 -35.52 0.28
CA GLU A 1067 75.45 -34.24 0.33
C GLU A 1067 76.31 -33.95 1.57
N SER A 1068 76.47 -34.88 2.53
CA SER A 1068 77.51 -34.74 3.55
C SER A 1068 78.88 -35.16 3.00
N GLY A 1069 79.57 -34.18 2.41
CA GLY A 1069 81.03 -34.01 2.43
C GLY A 1069 81.92 -35.25 2.29
N GLY A 1070 82.49 -35.38 1.09
CA GLY A 1070 83.73 -36.08 0.76
C GLY A 1070 84.42 -36.91 1.86
N THR A 1071 84.19 -38.22 1.84
CA THR A 1071 85.21 -39.21 2.21
C THR A 1071 84.84 -40.55 1.59
N SER A 1072 85.42 -40.83 0.42
CA SER A 1072 85.84 -42.16 -0.05
C SER A 1072 85.07 -43.37 0.53
N TRP A 1073 83.85 -43.62 0.05
CA TRP A 1073 83.09 -44.83 0.40
C TRP A 1073 83.70 -46.15 -0.14
N GLN A 1074 84.81 -46.09 -0.88
CA GLN A 1074 85.54 -47.30 -1.31
C GLN A 1074 86.18 -48.07 -0.15
N SER A 1075 86.37 -47.48 1.03
CA SER A 1075 86.98 -48.20 2.16
C SER A 1075 86.00 -48.89 3.11
N VAL A 1076 84.68 -48.86 2.86
CA VAL A 1076 83.71 -49.53 3.74
C VAL A 1076 82.89 -50.62 3.03
N SER A 1077 82.94 -50.72 1.70
CA SER A 1077 82.27 -51.81 0.97
C SER A 1077 82.72 -53.20 1.40
N SER A 1078 83.96 -53.40 1.86
CA SER A 1078 84.41 -54.74 2.26
C SER A 1078 84.03 -55.16 3.68
N LYS A 1079 83.66 -54.22 4.58
CA LYS A 1079 83.21 -54.58 5.95
C LYS A 1079 81.69 -54.55 6.12
N LEU A 1080 80.95 -53.88 5.24
CA LEU A 1080 79.48 -53.93 5.26
C LEU A 1080 78.87 -54.94 4.29
N ALA A 1081 79.62 -55.48 3.31
CA ALA A 1081 79.10 -56.56 2.46
C ALA A 1081 78.82 -57.85 3.24
N THR A 1082 79.43 -58.05 4.42
CA THR A 1082 79.26 -59.28 5.23
C THR A 1082 78.35 -59.07 6.44
N VAL A 1083 77.99 -57.84 6.80
CA VAL A 1083 76.95 -57.59 7.79
C VAL A 1083 75.64 -57.58 7.03
N SER A 1084 75.04 -58.77 6.95
CA SER A 1084 73.69 -59.01 6.44
C SER A 1084 72.78 -57.83 6.76
N LEU A 1085 72.11 -57.31 5.73
CA LEU A 1085 71.20 -56.15 5.74
C LEU A 1085 70.07 -56.20 6.79
N SER A 1086 70.01 -57.23 7.63
CA SER A 1086 69.06 -57.42 8.71
C SER A 1086 69.43 -56.72 10.04
N SER A 1087 70.67 -56.25 10.23
CA SER A 1087 71.13 -55.82 11.58
C SER A 1087 71.27 -54.32 11.80
N ILE A 1088 70.90 -53.48 10.83
CA ILE A 1088 70.90 -52.02 11.01
C ILE A 1088 69.50 -51.56 11.42
N GLY A 1089 69.22 -51.65 12.72
CA GLY A 1089 68.14 -50.94 13.40
C GLY A 1089 68.33 -49.41 13.45
N ILE A 1090 69.16 -48.83 12.56
CA ILE A 1090 69.49 -47.39 12.54
C ILE A 1090 68.42 -46.57 11.78
N LEU A 1091 67.42 -47.18 11.13
CA LEU A 1091 66.37 -46.43 10.41
C LEU A 1091 64.93 -46.93 10.65
N GLY A 1092 64.68 -47.73 11.70
CA GLY A 1092 63.33 -48.13 12.12
C GLY A 1092 62.53 -48.98 11.11
N ILE A 1093 63.16 -49.36 9.99
CA ILE A 1093 62.57 -50.24 8.99
C ILE A 1093 63.16 -51.64 9.22
N ASP A 1094 62.47 -52.46 10.02
CA ASP A 1094 62.43 -53.91 9.74
C ASP A 1094 62.05 -54.09 8.26
N GLY A 1095 62.51 -55.12 7.57
CA GLY A 1095 62.39 -55.29 6.12
C GLY A 1095 61.02 -54.99 5.47
N PRO A 1096 60.94 -54.94 4.14
CA PRO A 1096 59.68 -54.75 3.42
C PRO A 1096 58.63 -55.74 3.93
N LEU A 1097 57.37 -55.27 4.04
CA LEU A 1097 56.27 -56.14 4.45
C LEU A 1097 56.13 -57.30 3.45
N SER A 1098 55.79 -58.47 3.95
CA SER A 1098 55.37 -59.59 3.12
C SER A 1098 54.05 -59.27 2.42
N ILE A 1099 53.76 -59.99 1.33
CA ILE A 1099 52.49 -59.84 0.61
C ILE A 1099 51.28 -60.10 1.53
N ASN A 1100 51.37 -61.13 2.38
CA ASN A 1100 50.33 -61.46 3.34
C ASN A 1100 50.06 -60.31 4.33
N GLU A 1101 51.11 -59.61 4.76
CA GLU A 1101 50.99 -58.44 5.63
C GLU A 1101 50.32 -57.27 4.91
N ILE A 1102 50.66 -56.99 3.65
CA ILE A 1102 50.02 -55.94 2.84
C ILE A 1102 48.54 -56.25 2.60
N GLU A 1103 48.23 -57.49 2.20
CA GLU A 1103 46.85 -57.95 2.01
C GLU A 1103 46.04 -57.87 3.31
N THR A 1104 46.66 -58.17 4.46
CA THR A 1104 46.02 -58.03 5.78
C THR A 1104 45.66 -56.58 6.07
N VAL A 1105 46.59 -55.63 5.85
CA VAL A 1105 46.32 -54.19 6.08
C VAL A 1105 45.23 -53.66 5.13
N LEU A 1106 45.24 -54.08 3.87
CA LEU A 1106 44.19 -53.69 2.91
C LEU A 1106 42.85 -54.34 3.25
N GLY A 1107 42.86 -55.57 3.74
CA GLY A 1107 41.70 -56.23 4.31
C GLY A 1107 41.11 -55.40 5.45
N TRP A 1108 41.95 -54.95 6.40
CA TRP A 1108 41.52 -54.10 7.51
C TRP A 1108 40.90 -52.79 7.03
N LEU A 1109 41.53 -52.13 6.05
CA LEU A 1109 40.97 -50.92 5.47
C LEU A 1109 39.62 -51.18 4.78
N ASN A 1110 39.47 -52.26 4.04
CA ASN A 1110 38.20 -52.59 3.40
C ASN A 1110 37.09 -52.91 4.42
N PHE A 1111 37.44 -53.62 5.50
CA PHE A 1111 36.53 -53.89 6.61
C PHE A 1111 36.10 -52.59 7.30
N LEU A 1112 37.05 -51.72 7.65
CA LEU A 1112 36.75 -50.43 8.28
C LEU A 1112 35.97 -49.51 7.35
N CYS A 1113 36.28 -49.49 6.05
CA CYS A 1113 35.51 -48.71 5.08
C CYS A 1113 34.03 -49.12 5.09
N THR A 1114 33.75 -50.41 5.23
CA THR A 1114 32.38 -50.94 5.36
C THR A 1114 31.77 -50.58 6.72
N PHE A 1115 32.54 -50.69 7.81
CA PHE A 1115 32.15 -50.27 9.16
C PHE A 1115 31.75 -48.79 9.22
N PHE A 1116 32.58 -47.89 8.65
CA PHE A 1116 32.29 -46.46 8.61
C PHE A 1116 31.05 -46.16 7.75
N HIS A 1117 30.85 -46.87 6.65
CA HIS A 1117 29.67 -46.67 5.79
C HIS A 1117 28.36 -47.12 6.47
N HIS A 1118 28.42 -48.18 7.29
CA HIS A 1118 27.33 -48.70 8.12
C HIS A 1118 25.97 -48.79 7.40
N GLU A 1119 25.94 -49.48 6.26
CA GLU A 1119 24.72 -49.65 5.43
C GLU A 1119 24.06 -48.34 5.00
N GLY A 1120 24.85 -47.27 4.86
CA GLY A 1120 24.37 -45.94 4.47
C GLY A 1120 24.00 -45.03 5.63
N ASN A 1121 24.09 -45.50 6.88
CA ASN A 1121 23.88 -44.68 8.07
C ASN A 1121 25.12 -43.87 8.49
N GLY A 1122 26.28 -44.14 7.88
CA GLY A 1122 27.50 -43.35 8.03
C GLY A 1122 27.85 -42.59 6.76
N PRO A 1123 29.10 -42.09 6.63
CA PRO A 1123 29.51 -41.31 5.48
C PRO A 1123 29.30 -42.07 4.17
N PRO A 1124 28.94 -41.37 3.08
CA PRO A 1124 28.77 -42.01 1.79
C PRO A 1124 30.10 -42.57 1.30
N MET A 1125 30.02 -43.67 0.55
CA MET A 1125 31.20 -44.34 -0.01
C MET A 1125 32.07 -43.41 -0.87
N GLU A 1126 31.48 -42.38 -1.47
CA GLU A 1126 32.19 -41.34 -2.24
C GLU A 1126 33.18 -40.54 -1.36
N ASP A 1127 32.83 -40.24 -0.11
CA ASP A 1127 33.70 -39.50 0.82
C ASP A 1127 34.70 -40.40 1.54
N LEU A 1128 34.36 -41.69 1.73
CA LEU A 1128 35.28 -42.69 2.28
C LEU A 1128 36.33 -43.12 1.24
N LYS A 1129 36.00 -43.17 -0.05
CA LYS A 1129 36.96 -43.50 -1.11
C LYS A 1129 37.87 -42.31 -1.45
N THR A 1130 38.61 -41.83 -0.46
CA THR A 1130 39.59 -40.74 -0.58
C THR A 1130 40.68 -41.09 -1.60
N ASP A 1131 41.33 -40.07 -2.18
CA ASP A 1131 42.41 -40.28 -3.15
C ASP A 1131 43.55 -41.12 -2.57
N GLN A 1132 43.87 -40.92 -1.29
CA GLN A 1132 44.87 -41.73 -0.57
C GLN A 1132 44.43 -43.19 -0.46
N TYR A 1133 43.20 -43.45 -0.03
CA TYR A 1133 42.67 -44.82 0.04
C TYR A 1133 42.69 -45.51 -1.32
N GLN A 1134 42.22 -44.84 -2.38
CA GLN A 1134 42.24 -45.40 -3.73
C GLN A 1134 43.65 -45.69 -4.23
N SER A 1135 44.62 -44.83 -3.87
CA SER A 1135 46.03 -45.02 -4.24
C SER A 1135 46.63 -46.25 -3.55
N LEU A 1136 46.24 -46.53 -2.31
CA LEU A 1136 46.66 -47.73 -1.57
C LEU A 1136 46.13 -49.02 -2.18
N LEU A 1137 44.93 -49.01 -2.79
CA LEU A 1137 44.39 -50.19 -3.47
C LEU A 1137 45.22 -50.63 -4.69
N LEU A 1138 46.07 -49.75 -5.22
CA LEU A 1138 47.00 -50.08 -6.31
C LEU A 1138 48.22 -50.88 -5.83
N VAL A 1139 48.51 -50.87 -4.53
CA VAL A 1139 49.75 -51.42 -3.97
C VAL A 1139 49.92 -52.89 -4.32
N PRO A 1140 48.96 -53.83 -4.09
CA PRO A 1140 49.17 -55.25 -4.36
C PRO A 1140 49.54 -55.53 -5.82
N ALA A 1141 48.84 -54.89 -6.76
CA ALA A 1141 49.08 -55.08 -8.19
C ALA A 1141 50.47 -54.59 -8.64
N LEU A 1142 51.03 -53.59 -7.96
CA LEU A 1142 52.37 -53.06 -8.22
C LEU A 1142 53.44 -53.77 -7.40
N TYR A 1143 53.07 -54.35 -6.24
CA TYR A 1143 53.99 -54.97 -5.29
C TYR A 1143 54.59 -56.28 -5.80
N ASP A 1144 53.95 -56.95 -6.76
CA ASP A 1144 54.44 -58.20 -7.36
C ASP A 1144 55.24 -57.99 -8.67
N GLN A 1145 55.28 -56.77 -9.20
CA GLN A 1145 55.94 -56.48 -10.48
C GLN A 1145 57.47 -56.45 -10.36
N THR A 1146 58.20 -56.66 -11.46
CA THR A 1146 59.68 -56.57 -11.44
C THR A 1146 60.15 -55.11 -11.31
N ASP A 1147 61.38 -54.92 -10.82
CA ASP A 1147 61.95 -53.58 -10.68
C ASP A 1147 62.08 -52.87 -12.04
N GLU A 1148 62.36 -53.63 -13.11
CA GLU A 1148 62.42 -53.09 -14.48
C GLU A 1148 61.08 -52.51 -14.92
N TYR A 1149 59.98 -53.24 -14.69
CA TYR A 1149 58.63 -52.77 -15.04
C TYR A 1149 58.25 -51.51 -14.25
N LEU A 1150 58.56 -51.48 -12.95
CA LEU A 1150 58.27 -50.33 -12.09
C LEU A 1150 59.03 -49.08 -12.54
N ILE A 1151 60.30 -49.23 -12.93
CA ILE A 1151 61.12 -48.13 -13.45
C ILE A 1151 60.55 -47.62 -14.79
N GLU A 1152 60.18 -48.52 -15.71
CA GLU A 1152 59.58 -48.15 -17.00
C GLU A 1152 58.25 -47.39 -16.80
N GLU A 1153 57.40 -47.84 -15.89
CA GLU A 1153 56.13 -47.18 -15.60
C GLU A 1153 56.33 -45.80 -14.94
N VAL A 1154 57.37 -45.62 -14.11
CA VAL A 1154 57.73 -44.28 -13.57
C VAL A 1154 58.11 -43.33 -14.70
N GLU A 1155 58.92 -43.77 -15.66
CA GLU A 1155 59.30 -42.95 -16.81
C GLU A 1155 58.08 -42.59 -17.66
N ARG A 1156 57.13 -43.50 -17.83
CA ARG A 1156 55.85 -43.23 -18.51
C ARG A 1156 54.98 -42.21 -17.77
N LEU A 1157 54.94 -42.28 -16.43
CA LEU A 1157 54.17 -41.36 -15.60
C LEU A 1157 54.83 -39.99 -15.44
N SER A 1158 56.10 -39.85 -15.79
CA SER A 1158 56.88 -38.62 -15.61
C SER A 1158 56.23 -37.35 -16.20
N THR A 1159 55.58 -37.48 -17.36
CA THR A 1159 54.85 -36.40 -18.01
C THR A 1159 53.66 -35.88 -17.20
N ALA A 1160 53.02 -36.74 -16.39
CA ALA A 1160 51.89 -36.34 -15.55
C ALA A 1160 52.33 -35.39 -14.44
N TYR A 1161 53.48 -35.64 -13.81
CA TYR A 1161 54.04 -34.73 -12.80
C TYR A 1161 54.34 -33.34 -13.38
N VAL A 1162 54.92 -33.28 -14.59
CA VAL A 1162 55.17 -32.01 -15.30
C VAL A 1162 53.86 -31.29 -15.61
N GLN A 1163 52.84 -32.01 -16.08
CA GLN A 1163 51.52 -31.45 -16.34
C GLN A 1163 50.85 -30.92 -15.06
N MET A 1164 50.96 -31.64 -13.94
CA MET A 1164 50.45 -31.22 -12.64
C MET A 1164 51.10 -29.91 -12.19
N LEU A 1165 52.43 -29.82 -12.24
CA LEU A 1165 53.14 -28.59 -11.90
C LEU A 1165 52.73 -27.43 -12.81
N ASN A 1166 52.60 -27.68 -14.12
CA ASN A 1166 52.17 -26.67 -15.08
C ASN A 1166 50.74 -26.19 -14.82
N ASN A 1167 49.82 -27.09 -14.47
CA ASN A 1167 48.44 -26.75 -14.12
C ASN A 1167 48.37 -25.92 -12.84
N ARG A 1168 49.15 -26.28 -11.81
CA ARG A 1168 49.21 -25.55 -10.55
C ARG A 1168 49.85 -24.16 -10.71
N ASN A 1169 50.93 -24.07 -11.50
CA ASN A 1169 51.60 -22.79 -11.78
C ASN A 1169 50.80 -21.84 -12.68
N ASN A 1170 49.96 -22.37 -13.57
CA ASN A 1170 49.08 -21.55 -14.42
C ASN A 1170 47.66 -21.42 -13.86
N ALA A 1171 47.35 -21.97 -12.68
CA ALA A 1171 46.01 -21.91 -12.10
C ALA A 1171 45.54 -20.45 -11.98
N ASP A 1172 46.40 -19.54 -11.51
CA ASP A 1172 46.14 -18.09 -11.44
C ASP A 1172 45.68 -17.46 -12.76
N LEU A 1173 46.23 -17.91 -13.90
CA LEU A 1173 45.89 -17.34 -15.21
C LEU A 1173 44.47 -17.70 -15.62
N ALA A 1174 43.99 -18.89 -15.26
CA ALA A 1174 42.61 -19.30 -15.54
C ALA A 1174 41.59 -18.33 -14.94
N PHE A 1175 41.86 -17.84 -13.71
CA PHE A 1175 40.95 -16.93 -12.99
C PHE A 1175 40.84 -15.55 -13.63
N HIS A 1176 41.95 -14.97 -14.11
CA HIS A 1176 41.89 -13.68 -14.81
C HIS A 1176 41.20 -13.79 -16.18
N THR A 1177 41.21 -14.99 -16.79
CA THR A 1177 40.59 -15.22 -18.10
C THR A 1177 39.10 -15.57 -18.07
N GLU A 1178 38.46 -15.86 -16.92
CA GLU A 1178 37.00 -16.11 -16.89
C GLU A 1178 36.19 -14.90 -17.37
N ASN A 1179 36.72 -13.68 -17.28
CA ASN A 1179 36.08 -12.49 -17.86
C ASN A 1179 36.17 -12.40 -19.40
N ASN A 1180 36.98 -13.23 -20.06
CA ASN A 1180 37.07 -13.30 -21.52
C ASN A 1180 36.70 -14.71 -21.97
N GLY A 1181 35.43 -14.92 -22.35
CA GLY A 1181 34.83 -16.22 -22.66
C GLY A 1181 35.37 -16.98 -23.88
N ASN A 1182 36.69 -17.07 -24.08
CA ASN A 1182 37.30 -17.59 -25.31
C ASN A 1182 38.41 -18.66 -25.14
N SER A 1183 38.53 -19.35 -24.00
CA SER A 1183 39.51 -20.44 -23.84
C SER A 1183 38.85 -21.82 -23.64
N ILE A 1184 38.60 -22.56 -24.73
CA ILE A 1184 37.75 -23.76 -24.73
C ILE A 1184 38.51 -25.12 -24.83
N LYS A 1185 39.83 -25.19 -25.01
CA LYS A 1185 40.48 -26.52 -25.25
C LYS A 1185 41.57 -27.00 -24.29
N ASN A 1186 42.39 -26.12 -23.70
CA ASN A 1186 43.37 -26.53 -22.67
C ASN A 1186 42.87 -26.34 -21.23
N GLY A 1187 41.66 -25.82 -21.05
CA GLY A 1187 41.15 -25.36 -19.76
C GLY A 1187 40.68 -26.46 -18.81
N LYS A 1188 40.20 -27.63 -19.27
CA LYS A 1188 39.51 -28.56 -18.34
C LYS A 1188 40.35 -29.00 -17.13
N SER A 1189 41.62 -29.33 -17.33
CA SER A 1189 42.49 -29.76 -16.23
C SER A 1189 42.99 -28.59 -15.38
N MET A 1190 43.33 -27.46 -16.02
CA MET A 1190 43.66 -26.20 -15.33
C MET A 1190 42.49 -25.70 -14.46
N ASN A 1191 41.25 -25.84 -14.97
CA ASN A 1191 40.02 -25.50 -14.26
C ASN A 1191 39.82 -26.40 -13.04
N ARG A 1192 40.18 -27.69 -13.09
CA ARG A 1192 40.05 -28.61 -11.95
C ARG A 1192 40.98 -28.23 -10.79
N THR A 1193 42.27 -28.03 -11.09
CA THR A 1193 43.24 -27.59 -10.08
C THR A 1193 42.85 -26.23 -9.53
N GLY A 1194 42.43 -25.30 -10.39
CA GLY A 1194 41.89 -24.00 -9.99
C GLY A 1194 40.69 -24.14 -9.05
N SER A 1195 39.68 -24.94 -9.41
CA SER A 1195 38.46 -25.13 -8.59
C SER A 1195 38.75 -25.68 -7.19
N LEU A 1196 39.70 -26.61 -7.05
CA LEU A 1196 40.10 -27.13 -5.74
C LEU A 1196 40.72 -26.04 -4.86
N LEU A 1197 41.58 -25.19 -5.45
CA LEU A 1197 42.21 -24.07 -4.73
C LEU A 1197 41.18 -22.96 -4.43
N ARG A 1198 40.23 -22.73 -5.35
CA ARG A 1198 39.18 -21.71 -5.23
C ARG A 1198 38.26 -21.97 -4.04
N ASN A 1199 37.99 -23.22 -3.70
CA ASN A 1199 37.03 -23.55 -2.63
C ASN A 1199 37.34 -22.85 -1.29
N ASN A 1200 38.62 -22.71 -0.98
CA ASN A 1200 39.01 -22.10 0.28
C ASN A 1200 39.00 -20.58 0.22
N THR A 1201 38.84 -19.95 -0.96
CA THR A 1201 38.83 -18.49 -1.11
C THR A 1201 37.57 -17.85 -0.50
N ILE A 1202 37.68 -16.58 -0.10
CA ILE A 1202 36.57 -15.75 0.39
C ILE A 1202 35.51 -15.62 -0.69
N ASN A 1203 35.91 -15.48 -1.96
CA ASN A 1203 34.97 -15.41 -3.08
C ASN A 1203 34.14 -16.68 -3.25
N ALA A 1204 34.70 -17.87 -3.01
CA ALA A 1204 33.92 -19.11 -3.02
C ALA A 1204 32.94 -19.21 -1.84
N ASN A 1205 33.27 -18.55 -0.73
CA ASN A 1205 32.46 -18.57 0.49
C ASN A 1205 31.53 -17.36 0.66
N ALA A 1206 31.61 -16.39 -0.25
CA ALA A 1206 30.93 -15.10 -0.19
C ALA A 1206 29.41 -15.19 -0.10
N THR A 1207 28.81 -16.09 -0.88
CA THR A 1207 27.35 -16.27 -0.94
C THR A 1207 27.01 -17.75 -0.95
N ALA A 1208 25.79 -18.09 -0.55
CA ALA A 1208 25.26 -19.44 -0.58
C ALA A 1208 25.35 -20.07 -1.98
N LYS A 1209 25.14 -19.26 -3.02
CA LYS A 1209 25.28 -19.66 -4.42
C LYS A 1209 26.73 -19.96 -4.78
N ALA A 1210 27.67 -19.10 -4.38
CA ALA A 1210 29.10 -19.33 -4.58
C ALA A 1210 29.57 -20.61 -3.85
N ARG A 1211 29.07 -20.85 -2.63
CA ARG A 1211 29.36 -22.07 -1.85
C ARG A 1211 28.85 -23.33 -2.53
N LYS A 1212 27.59 -23.30 -3.02
CA LYS A 1212 27.02 -24.42 -3.80
C LYS A 1212 27.80 -24.68 -5.09
N GLN A 1213 28.21 -23.61 -5.78
CA GLN A 1213 29.02 -23.70 -6.99
C GLN A 1213 30.40 -24.30 -6.69
N ALA A 1214 31.10 -23.81 -5.67
CA ALA A 1214 32.40 -24.33 -5.25
C ALA A 1214 32.31 -25.81 -4.85
N ALA A 1215 31.30 -26.20 -4.08
CA ALA A 1215 31.07 -27.60 -3.70
C ALA A 1215 30.83 -28.50 -4.92
N LYS A 1216 30.07 -28.02 -5.92
CA LYS A 1216 29.85 -28.73 -7.19
C LYS A 1216 31.15 -28.85 -7.99
N GLU A 1217 31.90 -27.77 -8.12
CA GLU A 1217 33.18 -27.76 -8.82
C GLU A 1217 34.20 -28.71 -8.18
N ILE A 1218 34.27 -28.78 -6.85
CA ILE A 1218 35.09 -29.78 -6.15
C ILE A 1218 34.63 -31.19 -6.50
N LYS A 1219 33.33 -31.46 -6.48
CA LYS A 1219 32.80 -32.79 -6.83
C LYS A 1219 33.19 -33.19 -8.26
N GLU A 1220 33.20 -32.23 -9.18
CA GLU A 1220 33.64 -32.42 -10.57
C GLU A 1220 35.18 -32.50 -10.73
N ALA A 1221 35.93 -31.91 -9.79
CA ALA A 1221 37.38 -31.90 -9.76
C ALA A 1221 38.00 -33.12 -9.06
N LYS A 1222 37.32 -33.70 -8.05
CA LYS A 1222 37.60 -35.04 -7.52
C LYS A 1222 37.55 -36.01 -8.70
N SER A 1223 38.60 -36.80 -8.92
CA SER A 1223 38.89 -37.61 -10.14
C SER A 1223 39.74 -36.94 -11.25
N ASP A 1224 40.80 -36.22 -10.89
CA ASP A 1224 41.81 -35.81 -11.87
C ASP A 1224 42.71 -37.00 -12.30
N PRO A 1225 42.69 -37.43 -13.58
CA PRO A 1225 43.59 -38.47 -14.07
C PRO A 1225 45.07 -38.12 -13.86
N ILE A 1226 45.42 -36.83 -13.85
CA ILE A 1226 46.82 -36.40 -13.64
C ILE A 1226 47.23 -36.60 -12.19
N ALA A 1227 46.38 -36.23 -11.22
CA ALA A 1227 46.61 -36.49 -9.80
C ALA A 1227 46.72 -38.01 -9.53
N SER A 1228 45.83 -38.82 -10.12
CA SER A 1228 45.88 -40.28 -9.99
C SER A 1228 47.17 -40.87 -10.57
N LYS A 1229 47.63 -40.41 -11.74
CA LYS A 1229 48.92 -40.81 -12.33
C LYS A 1229 50.11 -40.40 -11.48
N THR A 1230 50.07 -39.21 -10.90
CA THR A 1230 51.14 -38.70 -10.03
C THR A 1230 51.20 -39.51 -8.74
N SER A 1231 50.04 -39.79 -8.13
CA SER A 1231 49.94 -40.65 -6.96
C SER A 1231 50.42 -42.09 -7.27
N LYS A 1232 50.10 -42.62 -8.46
CA LYS A 1232 50.63 -43.92 -8.90
C LYS A 1232 52.16 -43.92 -9.00
N GLU A 1233 52.76 -42.86 -9.57
CA GLU A 1233 54.23 -42.71 -9.61
C GLU A 1233 54.79 -42.69 -8.19
N ASP A 1234 54.13 -41.98 -7.27
CA ASP A 1234 54.55 -41.90 -5.86
C ASP A 1234 54.51 -43.27 -5.17
N ILE A 1235 53.43 -44.05 -5.36
CA ILE A 1235 53.35 -45.42 -4.84
C ILE A 1235 54.48 -46.30 -5.39
N ILE A 1236 54.76 -46.24 -6.70
CA ILE A 1236 55.84 -47.03 -7.31
C ILE A 1236 57.19 -46.65 -6.72
N LEU A 1237 57.47 -45.35 -6.59
CA LEU A 1237 58.72 -44.87 -6.00
C LEU A 1237 58.85 -45.31 -4.53
N ARG A 1238 57.75 -45.34 -3.75
CA ARG A 1238 57.73 -45.85 -2.37
C ARG A 1238 58.00 -47.37 -2.31
N ILE A 1239 57.47 -48.15 -3.25
CA ILE A 1239 57.78 -49.59 -3.38
C ILE A 1239 59.27 -49.79 -3.70
N LEU A 1240 59.83 -49.02 -4.65
CA LEU A 1240 61.25 -49.09 -5.00
C LEU A 1240 62.16 -48.72 -3.81
N ILE A 1241 61.75 -47.78 -2.95
CA ILE A 1241 62.45 -47.49 -1.69
C ILE A 1241 62.44 -48.73 -0.77
N ALA A 1242 61.27 -49.36 -0.59
CA ALA A 1242 61.13 -50.54 0.26
C ALA A 1242 61.99 -51.72 -0.24
N ARG A 1243 62.15 -51.87 -1.55
CA ARG A 1243 63.00 -52.87 -2.21
C ARG A 1243 64.50 -52.50 -2.27
N GLY A 1244 64.88 -51.33 -1.76
CA GLY A 1244 66.29 -50.91 -1.66
C GLY A 1244 66.84 -50.17 -2.89
N LYS A 1245 66.02 -49.84 -3.91
CA LYS A 1245 66.43 -49.06 -5.10
C LYS A 1245 66.50 -47.55 -4.83
N ARG A 1246 67.06 -47.16 -3.68
CA ARG A 1246 67.07 -45.76 -3.20
C ARG A 1246 67.79 -44.79 -4.14
N ASN A 1247 68.86 -45.23 -4.81
CA ASN A 1247 69.64 -44.37 -5.71
C ASN A 1247 68.80 -43.85 -6.89
N TYR A 1248 68.02 -44.73 -7.52
CA TYR A 1248 67.12 -44.36 -8.60
C TYR A 1248 66.05 -43.39 -8.12
N VAL A 1249 65.41 -43.69 -6.98
CA VAL A 1249 64.37 -42.84 -6.42
C VAL A 1249 64.92 -41.45 -6.05
N CYS A 1250 66.11 -41.37 -5.46
CA CYS A 1250 66.77 -40.10 -5.15
C CYS A 1250 67.05 -39.27 -6.41
N GLN A 1251 67.58 -39.88 -7.48
CA GLN A 1251 67.77 -39.21 -8.77
C GLN A 1251 66.46 -38.67 -9.33
N ARG A 1252 65.39 -39.47 -9.30
CA ARG A 1252 64.07 -39.08 -9.78
C ARG A 1252 63.46 -37.94 -8.97
N LEU A 1253 63.56 -37.98 -7.64
CA LEU A 1253 63.08 -36.90 -6.76
C LEU A 1253 63.86 -35.60 -6.99
N ASN A 1254 65.17 -35.68 -7.25
CA ASN A 1254 65.98 -34.52 -7.59
C ASN A 1254 65.59 -33.91 -8.95
N GLN A 1255 65.23 -34.73 -9.94
CA GLN A 1255 64.66 -34.24 -11.20
C GLN A 1255 63.34 -33.51 -10.98
N ARG A 1256 62.43 -34.09 -10.18
CA ARG A 1256 61.15 -33.46 -9.82
C ARG A 1256 61.35 -32.12 -9.12
N ALA A 1257 62.28 -32.04 -8.15
CA ALA A 1257 62.60 -30.80 -7.45
C ALA A 1257 63.18 -29.72 -8.38
N LYS A 1258 64.07 -30.09 -9.32
CA LYS A 1258 64.60 -29.16 -10.32
C LYS A 1258 63.51 -28.63 -11.26
N LEU A 1259 62.57 -29.48 -11.67
CA LEU A 1259 61.43 -29.08 -12.49
C LEU A 1259 60.51 -28.12 -11.74
N ALA A 1260 60.17 -28.42 -10.49
CA ALA A 1260 59.36 -27.55 -9.65
C ALA A 1260 60.03 -26.18 -9.44
N TYR A 1261 61.33 -26.16 -9.12
CA TYR A 1261 62.10 -24.93 -8.95
C TYR A 1261 62.17 -24.11 -10.25
N SER A 1262 62.42 -24.77 -11.40
CA SER A 1262 62.47 -24.11 -12.70
C SER A 1262 61.13 -23.47 -13.07
N MET A 1263 60.00 -24.12 -12.77
CA MET A 1263 58.69 -23.55 -13.07
C MET A 1263 58.29 -22.46 -12.08
N ALA A 1264 58.65 -22.59 -10.80
CA ALA A 1264 58.43 -21.55 -9.79
C ALA A 1264 59.22 -20.27 -10.12
N THR A 1265 60.48 -20.41 -10.54
CA THR A 1265 61.30 -19.28 -11.01
C THR A 1265 60.78 -18.65 -12.29
N GLU A 1266 60.27 -19.45 -13.25
CA GLU A 1266 59.59 -18.93 -14.43
C GLU A 1266 58.34 -18.12 -14.07
N ARG A 1267 57.54 -18.59 -13.10
CA ARG A 1267 56.37 -17.87 -12.59
C ARG A 1267 56.77 -16.54 -11.93
N MET A 1268 57.77 -16.54 -11.04
CA MET A 1268 58.28 -15.31 -10.43
C MET A 1268 58.79 -14.31 -11.48
N ALA A 1269 59.51 -14.79 -12.50
CA ALA A 1269 59.97 -13.96 -13.60
C ALA A 1269 58.82 -13.38 -14.43
N ARG A 1270 57.75 -14.15 -14.71
CA ARG A 1270 56.54 -13.62 -15.36
C ARG A 1270 55.82 -12.60 -14.50
N ALA A 1271 55.62 -12.86 -13.20
CA ALA A 1271 55.01 -11.91 -12.27
C ALA A 1271 55.80 -10.59 -12.21
N ALA A 1272 57.14 -10.68 -12.27
CA ALA A 1272 58.03 -9.53 -12.38
C ALA A 1272 57.89 -8.78 -13.70
N ALA A 1273 57.83 -9.50 -14.82
CA ALA A 1273 57.66 -8.92 -16.16
C ALA A 1273 56.30 -8.22 -16.34
N GLU A 1274 55.24 -8.75 -15.71
CA GLU A 1274 53.89 -8.15 -15.72
C GLU A 1274 53.77 -6.86 -14.89
N ARG A 1275 54.86 -6.34 -14.32
CA ARG A 1275 54.88 -5.16 -13.43
C ARG A 1275 53.94 -5.29 -12.22
N ARG A 1276 53.68 -6.52 -11.74
CA ARG A 1276 52.88 -6.74 -10.52
C ARG A 1276 53.61 -6.33 -9.24
N PHE A 1277 54.94 -6.18 -9.28
CA PHE A 1277 55.74 -5.62 -8.17
C PHE A 1277 55.94 -4.11 -8.35
N ASN A 1278 54.89 -3.31 -8.18
CA ASN A 1278 54.97 -1.87 -7.97
C ASN A 1278 54.49 -1.49 -6.56
#